data_AF-A0AAV8EKX8-F1
#
_entry.id   AF-A0AAV8EKX8-F1
#
_cell.length_a   1.000
_cell.length_b   1.000
_cell.length_c   1.000
_cell.angle_alpha   90.00
_cell.angle_beta   90.00
_cell.angle_gamma   90.00
#
_symmetry.space_group_name_H-M   'P 1'
#
loop_
_entity.id
_entity.type
_entity.pdbx_description
1 polymer ?
#
loop_
_entity_poly.entity_id
_entity_poly.type
_entity_poly.pdbx_seq_one_letter_code
_entity_poly.pdbx_strand_id
1 'polypeptide(L)'
;METELETTTSSSHLDHVISSELKASEVHSEAPLLRSLDLSRRLQERGIPLPSPNLAEILVSELCFSQHTPSLWKLLDQAMASRLVAPLQILALLTQKVVPERREQVGAYRLYLELLRRYAVALPPCGATIPSIDKIVKSIDEALQLSRTYGVQEMDMGHAIVLFIFTVIKILVDSVLEDSGFPYARTDIHRSSDTRGSASSSLLALEIVEKIIINKKAQVFLRLISINMPEQFNNLVERLQLVEAHISNITSPSTINVASNMLVTIQKALTYAIHRLEKHPQLGVLFNTRPLNSSFPNNSGDGNSSCWIPFDMFMENAMDGHHLHVVSAIEVLTELIKALQVLNQATWQETFQALWLSGLRNVQRGRDQLEGPIPDLHARLSILLAIVPLSIVPLVNNVRIRRLGLVTSLQLLGQFSALLTPHPAFVTLANEAATKAAVFISGMKGITNPIAKATGNMLHLIVEASIARNLIDTSAYFWPGYVVPSAQLPNEPHLARDSPWTAFMGGAPLTASLEKALTITPAPSVAELEKLYHIALNGSEEEGPMASRILCGASLNCGWNFQEHAVHMVVKLLSPATSLDSSEIEIENHYISHMRMLNSLLSSMASINTVHILSLYGLIPEVAAALMPICEAFGSLSPPSNHKSCLPEETSVYSVFSYAFLLLLRLWKFYRPPQEHCAPTRGAQARRELTLDYLLLLRNGRVSLKNPNAKPVYIEFFPKLRAWYFQNQACISSTLSGLSNKNPVHQVANMILNMVWTGRGSSGTANCFSNSGSSGSVNGVSPISGSVTTEESCQRPTLPAWEILEAIPFVLEAALTACAYGQLSSRDLTTGLRHIVDFLPASLAVIVTYFSAEITRGIWKPVHLNGIDWPSPAANLSSLDMEIKDILASAGVDVPCSYPRGSLPMLPLTIAALLSLTITFKLDKSADSMHGIIGHALENCASSSSWPSMPIVGALWAQKVRRWHHFIILSCTRSPFSRDKNAAAQLIKSCFTSFLGPSSLTEGSHFVSRQGASGLFGHILVDRGPYIPVAPGTLYVYSCRYFHDIHYVSEVVFRMIMKRARILADEYVRSNGMAPRVRSDSGAASLASALSRVRQSTSLGACMLVITGGPKLVRVLYEETFPTLLLLGEADCKGAMHGILSGYAVAFLLFYSGVFVWGVDEAPPAFTWVYSSKRARVFGRHMDFVAKIVEGDLKPICQPGAWKAFVKCFIGLVIRFTPTWIRVLSLETVIKLAKGLRRWNEPELSLALLEQAGPAAMSAVVEALS
;
A
#
# COMPACT_ATOMS: atom_id res chain seq x y z
N MET A 1 49.51 -1.79 29.05
CA MET A 1 50.93 -2.04 28.69
C MET A 1 51.58 -3.12 29.55
N GLU A 2 51.34 -3.22 30.87
CA GLU A 2 51.90 -4.33 31.67
C GLU A 2 51.18 -5.68 31.50
N THR A 3 49.89 -5.69 31.13
CA THR A 3 49.12 -6.93 30.86
C THR A 3 49.36 -7.57 29.48
N GLU A 4 49.96 -6.85 28.53
CA GLU A 4 50.35 -7.39 27.21
C GLU A 4 51.76 -8.04 27.24
N LEU A 5 52.60 -7.68 28.21
CA LEU A 5 53.92 -8.30 28.37
C LEU A 5 53.87 -9.67 29.04
N GLU A 6 52.94 -9.90 29.99
CA GLU A 6 52.82 -11.21 30.67
C GLU A 6 52.15 -12.31 29.81
N THR A 7 51.26 -11.91 28.89
CA THR A 7 50.59 -12.84 27.95
C THR A 7 51.52 -13.32 26.84
N THR A 8 52.49 -12.51 26.41
CA THR A 8 53.50 -12.90 25.42
C THR A 8 54.58 -13.82 26.00
N THR A 9 55.00 -13.61 27.25
CA THR A 9 55.97 -14.48 27.93
C THR A 9 55.42 -15.87 28.30
N SER A 10 54.12 -15.97 28.58
CA SER A 10 53.46 -17.27 28.85
C SER A 10 53.19 -18.06 27.56
N SER A 11 52.90 -17.38 26.44
CA SER A 11 52.80 -18.00 25.10
C SER A 11 54.12 -18.64 24.67
N SER A 12 55.23 -17.90 24.74
CA SER A 12 56.54 -18.39 24.30
C SER A 12 57.04 -19.60 25.10
N HIS A 13 56.74 -19.63 26.41
CA HIS A 13 57.06 -20.79 27.25
C HIS A 13 56.22 -22.02 26.87
N LEU A 14 54.93 -21.85 26.61
CA LEU A 14 54.04 -22.92 26.16
C LEU A 14 54.46 -23.46 24.78
N ASP A 15 54.88 -22.59 23.87
CA ASP A 15 55.35 -22.97 22.53
C ASP A 15 56.67 -23.76 22.59
N HIS A 16 57.59 -23.37 23.48
CA HIS A 16 58.81 -24.13 23.75
C HIS A 16 58.52 -25.52 24.36
N VAL A 17 57.55 -25.61 25.28
CA VAL A 17 57.09 -26.86 25.89
C VAL A 17 56.49 -27.79 24.82
N ILE A 18 55.62 -27.28 23.95
CA ILE A 18 55.00 -28.07 22.87
C ILE A 18 56.04 -28.51 21.82
N SER A 19 56.96 -27.62 21.43
CA SER A 19 58.05 -27.94 20.50
C SER A 19 59.00 -29.01 21.09
N SER A 20 59.29 -28.95 22.40
CA SER A 20 60.11 -29.96 23.07
C SER A 20 59.46 -31.35 23.07
N GLU A 21 58.14 -31.43 23.28
CA GLU A 21 57.40 -32.69 23.27
C GLU A 21 57.22 -33.26 21.86
N LEU A 22 57.05 -32.38 20.86
CA LEU A 22 57.03 -32.77 19.45
C LEU A 22 58.35 -33.46 19.05
N LYS A 23 59.49 -32.89 19.44
CA LYS A 23 60.83 -33.47 19.21
C LYS A 23 61.05 -34.74 20.04
N ALA A 24 60.56 -34.79 21.27
CA ALA A 24 60.69 -35.97 22.12
C ALA A 24 59.82 -37.16 21.63
N SER A 25 58.75 -36.90 20.87
CA SER A 25 57.95 -37.94 20.20
C SER A 25 58.65 -38.56 18.97
N GLU A 26 59.61 -37.85 18.35
CA GLU A 26 60.38 -38.36 17.20
C GLU A 26 61.30 -39.52 17.56
N VAL A 27 61.79 -39.52 18.79
CA VAL A 27 62.83 -40.45 19.25
C VAL A 27 62.25 -41.84 19.60
N HIS A 28 60.93 -41.96 19.81
CA HIS A 28 60.31 -43.16 20.40
C HIS A 28 59.40 -43.96 19.45
N SER A 29 59.10 -43.50 18.22
CA SER A 29 58.13 -44.17 17.35
C SER A 29 58.34 -43.89 15.86
N GLU A 30 58.60 -44.94 15.06
CA GLU A 30 58.74 -44.81 13.59
C GLU A 30 57.40 -44.73 12.85
N ALA A 31 56.30 -45.20 13.46
CA ALA A 31 54.96 -45.18 12.84
C ALA A 31 54.17 -43.89 13.17
N PRO A 32 53.61 -43.17 12.18
CA PRO A 32 52.93 -41.88 12.39
C PRO A 32 51.75 -41.91 13.39
N LEU A 33 51.01 -43.03 13.43
CA LEU A 33 49.89 -43.25 14.37
C LEU A 33 50.36 -43.44 15.81
N LEU A 34 51.44 -44.18 16.04
CA LEU A 34 52.01 -44.38 17.37
C LEU A 34 52.61 -43.07 17.88
N ARG A 35 53.26 -42.32 16.99
CA ARG A 35 53.81 -40.99 17.29
C ARG A 35 52.72 -39.98 17.65
N SER A 36 51.58 -39.96 16.95
CA SER A 36 50.46 -39.07 17.30
C SER A 36 49.81 -39.45 18.64
N LEU A 37 49.68 -40.75 18.94
CA LEU A 37 49.16 -41.24 20.23
C LEU A 37 50.11 -40.93 21.39
N ASP A 38 51.42 -41.07 21.21
CA ASP A 38 52.41 -40.73 22.24
C ASP A 38 52.44 -39.20 22.48
N LEU A 39 52.38 -38.41 21.40
CA LEU A 39 52.23 -36.95 21.50
C LEU A 39 50.95 -36.56 22.25
N SER A 40 49.82 -37.22 21.95
CA SER A 40 48.54 -37.03 22.66
C SER A 40 48.70 -37.21 24.16
N ARG A 41 49.34 -38.31 24.55
CA ARG A 41 49.52 -38.71 25.95
C ARG A 41 50.37 -37.68 26.69
N ARG A 42 51.51 -37.27 26.11
CA ARG A 42 52.42 -36.30 26.73
C ARG A 42 51.82 -34.90 26.86
N LEU A 43 51.03 -34.47 25.88
CA LEU A 43 50.31 -33.20 25.95
C LEU A 43 49.21 -33.23 27.03
N GLN A 44 48.50 -34.35 27.17
CA GLN A 44 47.52 -34.54 28.26
C GLN A 44 48.18 -34.62 29.64
N GLU A 45 49.33 -35.29 29.78
CA GLU A 45 50.12 -35.36 31.01
C GLU A 45 50.62 -33.98 31.48
N ARG A 46 50.85 -33.05 30.55
CA ARG A 46 51.19 -31.64 30.84
C ARG A 46 49.98 -30.72 30.99
N GLY A 47 48.75 -31.26 31.00
CA GLY A 47 47.53 -30.49 31.18
C GLY A 47 47.15 -29.58 30.00
N ILE A 48 47.71 -29.83 28.80
CA ILE A 48 47.42 -29.02 27.61
C ILE A 48 46.07 -29.48 27.02
N PRO A 49 45.09 -28.58 26.88
CA PRO A 49 43.80 -28.94 26.29
C PRO A 49 43.96 -29.28 24.80
N LEU A 50 43.36 -30.40 24.39
CA LEU A 50 43.29 -30.84 23.01
C LEU A 50 41.86 -30.59 22.48
N PRO A 51 41.68 -30.15 21.22
CA PRO A 51 42.70 -29.80 20.24
C PRO A 51 43.46 -28.51 20.62
N SER A 52 44.78 -28.51 20.46
CA SER A 52 45.63 -27.36 20.87
C SER A 52 45.97 -26.45 19.67
N PRO A 53 45.63 -25.15 19.70
CA PRO A 53 45.87 -24.23 18.58
C PRO A 53 47.37 -23.93 18.36
N ASN A 54 48.15 -23.81 19.43
CA ASN A 54 49.58 -23.55 19.36
C ASN A 54 50.35 -24.70 18.69
N LEU A 55 49.96 -25.96 18.92
CA LEU A 55 50.55 -27.11 18.23
C LEU A 55 50.28 -27.06 16.72
N ALA A 56 49.11 -26.59 16.30
CA ALA A 56 48.78 -26.45 14.89
C ALA A 56 49.69 -25.41 14.20
N GLU A 57 49.93 -24.27 14.85
CA GLU A 57 50.83 -23.23 14.35
C GLU A 57 52.28 -23.71 14.26
N ILE A 58 52.76 -24.42 15.28
CA ILE A 58 54.11 -25.01 15.32
C ILE A 58 54.27 -26.06 14.21
N LEU A 59 53.32 -27.00 14.06
CA LEU A 59 53.36 -28.02 13.02
C LEU A 59 53.37 -27.43 11.61
N VAL A 60 52.57 -26.39 11.35
CA VAL A 60 52.55 -25.71 10.05
C VAL A 60 53.80 -24.85 9.83
N SER A 61 54.39 -24.28 10.87
CA SER A 61 55.66 -23.55 10.76
C SER A 61 56.84 -24.48 10.37
N GLU A 62 56.95 -25.65 11.00
CA GLU A 62 57.99 -26.65 10.71
C GLU A 62 57.83 -27.29 9.31
N LEU A 63 56.60 -27.36 8.78
CA LEU A 63 56.33 -27.83 7.41
C LEU A 63 56.83 -26.88 6.31
N CYS A 64 56.84 -25.57 6.58
CA CYS A 64 57.11 -24.54 5.57
C CYS A 64 58.58 -24.07 5.52
N PHE A 65 59.41 -24.40 6.51
CA PHE A 65 60.83 -24.04 6.52
C PHE A 65 61.75 -25.25 6.24
N SER A 66 62.19 -25.38 4.98
CA SER A 66 63.40 -26.12 4.52
C SER A 66 63.52 -27.65 4.69
N GLN A 67 62.58 -28.37 5.33
CA GLN A 67 62.58 -29.85 5.38
C GLN A 67 61.24 -30.47 4.95
N HIS A 68 60.99 -30.58 3.64
CA HIS A 68 59.86 -31.35 3.08
C HIS A 68 60.03 -32.85 3.33
N THR A 69 59.71 -33.30 4.54
CA THR A 69 59.74 -34.72 4.89
C THR A 69 58.33 -35.34 4.75
N PRO A 70 58.14 -36.41 3.95
CA PRO A 70 56.85 -37.10 3.80
C PRO A 70 56.29 -37.66 5.12
N SER A 71 57.16 -37.88 6.11
CA SER A 71 56.79 -38.33 7.46
C SER A 71 55.99 -37.27 8.23
N LEU A 72 56.29 -35.98 8.05
CA LEU A 72 55.65 -34.89 8.78
C LEU A 72 54.24 -34.58 8.25
N TRP A 73 54.04 -34.67 6.93
CA TRP A 73 52.70 -34.63 6.32
C TRP A 73 51.81 -35.81 6.75
N LYS A 74 52.39 -37.02 6.88
CA LYS A 74 51.67 -38.18 7.42
C LYS A 74 51.33 -38.02 8.90
N LEU A 75 52.21 -37.40 9.68
CA LEU A 75 51.93 -37.06 11.07
C LEU A 75 50.83 -36.01 11.20
N LEU A 76 50.85 -34.97 10.36
CA LEU A 76 49.80 -33.96 10.31
C LEU A 76 48.42 -34.56 9.98
N ASP A 77 48.36 -35.45 8.97
CA ASP A 77 47.15 -36.19 8.61
C ASP A 77 46.63 -37.02 9.81
N GLN A 78 47.52 -37.73 10.51
CA GLN A 78 47.12 -38.51 11.69
C GLN A 78 46.79 -37.65 12.91
N ALA A 79 47.41 -36.49 13.08
CA ALA A 79 47.09 -35.54 14.15
C ALA A 79 45.69 -34.95 13.95
N MET A 80 45.30 -34.65 12.70
CA MET A 80 43.95 -34.24 12.35
C MET A 80 42.93 -35.38 12.55
N ALA A 81 43.26 -36.60 12.12
CA ALA A 81 42.40 -37.77 12.31
C ALA A 81 42.17 -38.13 13.80
N SER A 82 43.19 -37.95 14.63
CA SER A 82 43.15 -38.20 16.08
C SER A 82 42.66 -37.01 16.92
N ARG A 83 42.24 -35.90 16.29
CA ARG A 83 41.71 -34.67 16.93
C ARG A 83 42.68 -33.98 17.89
N LEU A 84 43.99 -34.14 17.69
CA LEU A 84 45.01 -33.42 18.44
C LEU A 84 45.05 -31.92 18.11
N VAL A 85 44.64 -31.61 16.89
CA VAL A 85 44.66 -30.30 16.26
C VAL A 85 43.36 -30.11 15.50
N ALA A 86 42.89 -28.87 15.41
CA ALA A 86 41.67 -28.55 14.69
C ALA A 86 41.93 -28.60 13.17
N PRO A 87 41.27 -29.49 12.40
CA PRO A 87 41.53 -29.61 10.96
C PRO A 87 41.28 -28.31 10.18
N LEU A 88 40.24 -27.55 10.56
CA LEU A 88 39.92 -26.24 9.97
C LEU A 88 41.04 -25.21 10.19
N GLN A 89 41.64 -25.18 11.38
CA GLN A 89 42.75 -24.27 11.69
C GLN A 89 43.99 -24.59 10.87
N ILE A 90 44.36 -25.87 10.79
CA ILE A 90 45.50 -26.33 9.98
C ILE A 90 45.28 -26.01 8.51
N LEU A 91 44.09 -26.30 7.98
CA LEU A 91 43.80 -26.00 6.58
C LEU A 91 43.89 -24.50 6.31
N ALA A 92 43.38 -23.62 7.19
CA ALA A 92 43.49 -22.16 7.03
C ALA A 92 44.96 -21.68 7.01
N LEU A 93 45.78 -22.15 7.95
CA LEU A 93 47.20 -21.83 8.02
C LEU A 93 47.97 -22.34 6.79
N LEU A 94 47.64 -23.53 6.30
CA LEU A 94 48.21 -24.08 5.06
C LEU A 94 47.73 -23.33 3.82
N THR A 95 46.47 -22.90 3.75
CA THR A 95 45.95 -22.09 2.64
C THR A 95 46.75 -20.79 2.51
N GLN A 96 47.07 -20.13 3.62
CA GLN A 96 47.84 -18.88 3.63
C GLN A 96 49.28 -19.07 3.13
N LYS A 97 49.93 -20.19 3.47
CA LYS A 97 51.37 -20.42 3.17
C LYS A 97 51.63 -21.19 1.88
N VAL A 98 50.83 -22.22 1.58
CA VAL A 98 51.09 -23.17 0.47
C VAL A 98 50.52 -22.69 -0.86
N VAL A 99 49.41 -21.96 -0.86
CA VAL A 99 48.76 -21.50 -2.11
C VAL A 99 49.55 -20.40 -2.84
N PRO A 100 50.18 -19.41 -2.17
CA PRO A 100 51.04 -18.44 -2.85
C PRO A 100 52.27 -19.07 -3.52
N GLU A 101 52.88 -20.07 -2.87
CA GLU A 101 54.07 -20.78 -3.37
C GLU A 101 53.73 -21.99 -4.28
N ARG A 102 52.48 -22.12 -4.73
CA ARG A 102 51.98 -23.31 -5.46
C ARG A 102 52.76 -23.66 -6.73
N ARG A 103 53.40 -22.68 -7.38
CA ARG A 103 54.23 -22.87 -8.59
C ARG A 103 55.64 -23.35 -8.26
N GLU A 104 56.15 -22.99 -7.09
CA GLU A 104 57.49 -23.34 -6.63
C GLU A 104 57.49 -24.69 -5.88
N GLN A 105 56.39 -25.02 -5.19
CA GLN A 105 56.24 -26.23 -4.37
C GLN A 105 55.03 -27.09 -4.76
N VAL A 106 55.02 -27.59 -6.00
CA VAL A 106 53.90 -28.37 -6.57
C VAL A 106 53.56 -29.63 -5.73
N GLY A 107 54.57 -30.28 -5.13
CA GLY A 107 54.38 -31.46 -4.27
C GLY A 107 53.63 -31.15 -2.98
N ALA A 108 53.96 -30.04 -2.31
CA ALA A 108 53.28 -29.57 -1.10
C ALA A 108 51.85 -29.12 -1.41
N TYR A 109 51.64 -28.42 -2.53
CA TYR A 109 50.31 -28.03 -2.99
C TYR A 109 49.41 -29.24 -3.27
N ARG A 110 49.95 -30.32 -3.88
CA ARG A 110 49.20 -31.57 -4.09
C ARG A 110 48.81 -32.26 -2.79
N LEU A 111 49.69 -32.30 -1.79
CA LEU A 111 49.39 -32.87 -0.48
C LEU A 111 48.35 -32.04 0.28
N TYR A 112 48.46 -30.72 0.23
CA TYR A 112 47.43 -29.79 0.74
C TYR A 112 46.06 -30.06 0.11
N LEU A 113 45.99 -30.18 -1.21
CA LEU A 113 44.76 -30.50 -1.94
C LEU A 113 44.14 -31.84 -1.49
N GLU A 114 44.94 -32.87 -1.22
CA GLU A 114 44.45 -34.14 -0.67
C GLU A 114 43.99 -34.05 0.80
N LEU A 115 44.63 -33.23 1.63
CA LEU A 115 44.13 -32.95 2.99
C LEU A 115 42.81 -32.18 2.94
N LEU A 116 42.71 -31.21 2.05
CA LEU A 116 41.51 -30.40 1.85
C LEU A 116 40.35 -31.29 1.36
N ARG A 117 40.62 -32.21 0.45
CA ARG A 117 39.66 -33.23 0.00
C ARG A 117 39.10 -34.09 1.14
N ARG A 118 39.91 -34.41 2.16
CA ARG A 118 39.51 -35.25 3.30
C ARG A 118 38.82 -34.48 4.42
N TYR A 119 39.32 -33.28 4.75
CA TYR A 119 38.93 -32.57 5.98
C TYR A 119 38.12 -31.29 5.77
N ALA A 120 38.04 -30.71 4.56
CA ALA A 120 37.39 -29.41 4.35
C ALA A 120 35.90 -29.37 4.75
N VAL A 121 35.20 -30.51 4.70
CA VAL A 121 33.77 -30.61 5.06
C VAL A 121 33.54 -31.53 6.27
N ALA A 122 34.62 -31.97 6.93
CA ALA A 122 34.56 -32.73 8.17
C ALA A 122 34.33 -31.78 9.36
N LEU A 123 33.07 -31.38 9.56
CA LEU A 123 32.68 -30.52 10.67
C LEU A 123 32.95 -31.21 12.03
N PRO A 124 33.52 -30.50 13.02
CA PRO A 124 33.53 -30.99 14.38
C PRO A 124 32.08 -31.10 14.91
N PRO A 125 31.74 -32.09 15.75
CA PRO A 125 30.42 -32.19 16.36
C PRO A 125 30.18 -30.98 17.27
N CYS A 126 29.24 -30.11 16.86
CA CYS A 126 28.84 -28.92 17.61
C CYS A 126 28.01 -29.40 18.83
N GLY A 127 28.61 -29.35 20.02
CA GLY A 127 27.98 -29.83 21.26
C GLY A 127 28.98 -30.28 22.33
N ALA A 128 30.21 -30.62 21.94
CA ALA A 128 31.32 -30.72 22.88
C ALA A 128 31.91 -29.33 23.10
N THR A 129 32.02 -28.87 24.35
CA THR A 129 32.82 -27.68 24.70
C THR A 129 34.27 -27.96 24.32
N ILE A 130 34.67 -27.56 23.12
CA ILE A 130 36.06 -27.63 22.69
C ILE A 130 36.80 -26.58 23.54
N PRO A 131 37.78 -26.97 24.37
CA PRO A 131 38.58 -26.00 25.07
C PRO A 131 39.35 -25.16 24.05
N SER A 132 39.40 -23.83 24.22
CA SER A 132 40.09 -22.85 23.35
C SER A 132 39.49 -22.52 21.97
N ILE A 133 38.17 -22.70 21.76
CA ILE A 133 37.47 -22.31 20.51
C ILE A 133 37.82 -20.88 20.08
N ASP A 134 37.80 -19.91 20.98
CA ASP A 134 38.06 -18.50 20.64
C ASP A 134 39.45 -18.29 20.03
N LYS A 135 40.47 -19.02 20.54
CA LYS A 135 41.83 -18.98 19.99
C LYS A 135 41.89 -19.62 18.60
N ILE A 136 41.17 -20.71 18.39
CA ILE A 136 41.10 -21.39 17.08
C ILE A 136 40.41 -20.49 16.05
N VAL A 137 39.28 -19.87 16.40
CA VAL A 137 38.54 -18.96 15.53
C VAL A 137 39.38 -17.73 15.18
N LYS A 138 40.09 -17.16 16.17
CA LYS A 138 41.01 -16.04 15.94
C LYS A 138 42.17 -16.43 15.02
N SER A 139 42.79 -17.59 15.22
CA SER A 139 43.87 -18.10 14.36
C SER A 139 43.39 -18.31 12.91
N ILE A 140 42.16 -18.82 12.71
CA ILE A 140 41.54 -18.92 11.37
C ILE A 140 41.29 -17.53 10.76
N ASP A 141 40.80 -16.58 11.57
CA ASP A 141 40.58 -15.20 11.12
C ASP A 141 41.86 -14.53 10.66
N GLU A 142 42.90 -14.60 11.49
CA GLU A 142 44.19 -13.96 11.24
C GLU A 142 44.87 -14.55 9.99
N ALA A 143 44.74 -15.87 9.79
CA ALA A 143 45.32 -16.56 8.64
C ALA A 143 44.68 -16.15 7.30
N LEU A 144 43.35 -15.97 7.26
CA LEU A 144 42.58 -15.73 6.03
C LEU A 144 41.96 -14.33 5.92
N GLN A 145 42.12 -13.50 6.95
CA GLN A 145 41.54 -12.16 7.07
C GLN A 145 40.02 -12.15 6.84
N LEU A 146 39.29 -13.10 7.43
CA LEU A 146 37.85 -13.32 7.14
C LEU A 146 36.99 -12.14 7.61
N SER A 147 37.18 -11.67 8.83
CA SER A 147 36.46 -10.52 9.41
C SER A 147 36.63 -9.25 8.57
N ARG A 148 37.85 -8.98 8.11
CA ARG A 148 38.18 -7.85 7.23
C ARG A 148 37.59 -7.99 5.83
N THR A 149 37.62 -9.20 5.27
CA THR A 149 37.15 -9.46 3.90
C THR A 149 35.63 -9.44 3.79
N TYR A 150 34.93 -9.91 4.82
CA TYR A 150 33.46 -10.05 4.82
C TYR A 150 32.73 -9.05 5.73
N GLY A 151 33.45 -8.18 6.45
CA GLY A 151 32.86 -7.11 7.26
C GLY A 151 32.11 -7.59 8.50
N VAL A 152 32.54 -8.71 9.10
CA VAL A 152 31.89 -9.32 10.29
C VAL A 152 32.58 -8.81 11.55
N GLN A 153 31.82 -8.18 12.46
CA GLN A 153 32.35 -7.55 13.69
C GLN A 153 32.63 -8.57 14.81
N GLU A 154 31.77 -9.59 14.99
CA GLU A 154 31.96 -10.67 15.96
C GLU A 154 31.98 -12.00 15.22
N MET A 155 33.14 -12.68 15.22
CA MET A 155 33.30 -13.95 14.54
C MET A 155 33.29 -15.11 15.53
N ASP A 156 32.30 -16.00 15.39
CA ASP A 156 32.24 -17.26 16.11
C ASP A 156 32.67 -18.44 15.22
N MET A 157 32.67 -19.64 15.80
CA MET A 157 33.08 -20.86 15.07
C MET A 157 32.18 -21.15 13.85
N GLY A 158 30.89 -20.86 13.93
CA GLY A 158 29.96 -21.08 12.82
C GLY A 158 30.23 -20.12 11.65
N HIS A 159 30.45 -18.84 11.94
CA HIS A 159 30.88 -17.85 10.95
C HIS A 159 32.22 -18.27 10.32
N ALA A 160 33.21 -18.65 11.14
CA ALA A 160 34.52 -19.08 10.67
C ALA A 160 34.43 -20.26 9.70
N ILE A 161 33.60 -21.27 9.98
CA ILE A 161 33.45 -22.43 9.10
C ILE A 161 32.82 -22.05 7.75
N VAL A 162 31.73 -21.28 7.77
CA VAL A 162 31.01 -20.88 6.55
C VAL A 162 31.94 -20.04 5.65
N LEU A 163 32.57 -19.03 6.24
CA LEU A 163 33.47 -18.12 5.54
C LEU A 163 34.74 -18.83 5.07
N PHE A 164 35.30 -19.75 5.86
CA PHE A 164 36.45 -20.57 5.47
C PHE A 164 36.16 -21.36 4.19
N ILE A 165 35.06 -22.13 4.16
CA ILE A 165 34.71 -22.96 2.99
C ILE A 165 34.55 -22.10 1.73
N PHE A 166 33.89 -20.96 1.85
CA PHE A 166 33.70 -20.04 0.73
C PHE A 166 35.00 -19.39 0.26
N THR A 167 35.85 -18.98 1.20
CA THR A 167 37.17 -18.38 0.91
C THR A 167 38.08 -19.38 0.21
N VAL A 168 38.11 -20.63 0.68
CA VAL A 168 38.87 -21.72 0.04
C VAL A 168 38.39 -21.96 -1.40
N ILE A 169 37.08 -22.02 -1.64
CA ILE A 169 36.54 -22.17 -3.00
C ILE A 169 36.99 -21.00 -3.88
N LYS A 170 36.87 -19.76 -3.38
CA LYS A 170 37.29 -18.55 -4.09
C LYS A 170 38.79 -18.57 -4.43
N ILE A 171 39.65 -18.86 -3.45
CA ILE A 171 41.11 -18.93 -3.62
C ILE A 171 41.52 -20.01 -4.62
N LEU A 172 40.87 -21.19 -4.60
CA LEU A 172 41.17 -22.27 -5.55
C LEU A 172 40.75 -21.89 -6.98
N VAL A 173 39.60 -21.24 -7.15
CA VAL A 173 39.14 -20.72 -8.45
C VAL A 173 40.08 -19.63 -8.96
N ASP A 174 40.49 -18.69 -8.11
CA ASP A 174 41.46 -17.65 -8.44
C ASP A 174 42.82 -18.26 -8.84
N SER A 175 43.28 -19.28 -8.12
CA SER A 175 44.52 -20.00 -8.44
C SER A 175 44.47 -20.65 -9.83
N VAL A 176 43.32 -21.22 -10.21
CA VAL A 176 43.10 -21.81 -11.55
C VAL A 176 43.09 -20.73 -12.64
N LEU A 177 42.48 -19.56 -12.39
CA LEU A 177 42.49 -18.42 -13.32
C LEU A 177 43.90 -17.87 -13.53
N GLU A 178 44.66 -17.70 -12.45
CA GLU A 178 46.04 -17.21 -12.50
C GLU A 178 46.97 -18.20 -13.23
N ASP A 179 46.83 -19.50 -12.97
CA ASP A 179 47.63 -20.56 -13.62
C ASP A 179 47.27 -20.77 -15.09
N SER A 180 46.09 -20.28 -15.51
CA SER A 180 45.65 -20.27 -16.90
C SER A 180 45.96 -18.95 -17.64
N GLY A 181 46.57 -17.96 -16.99
CA GLY A 181 47.14 -16.78 -17.64
C GLY A 181 46.30 -15.50 -17.60
N PHE A 182 45.24 -15.43 -16.78
CA PHE A 182 44.50 -14.18 -16.54
C PHE A 182 45.08 -13.39 -15.35
N PRO A 183 45.50 -12.12 -15.54
CA PRO A 183 45.92 -11.28 -14.43
C PRO A 183 44.72 -10.54 -13.82
N TYR A 184 44.16 -11.06 -12.73
CA TYR A 184 43.31 -10.27 -11.82
C TYR A 184 44.18 -9.73 -10.66
N ALA A 185 45.05 -8.76 -10.98
CA ALA A 185 45.87 -7.91 -10.08
C ALA A 185 46.41 -8.55 -8.76
N ARG A 186 47.73 -8.75 -8.60
CA ARG A 186 48.73 -7.67 -8.40
C ARG A 186 50.16 -8.17 -8.70
N THR A 187 50.97 -7.24 -9.21
CA THR A 187 52.43 -7.22 -9.46
C THR A 187 53.01 -8.01 -10.63
N ASP A 188 53.63 -7.23 -11.51
CA ASP A 188 54.53 -7.58 -12.60
C ASP A 188 55.60 -8.58 -12.16
N ILE A 189 55.86 -9.58 -13.00
CA ILE A 189 57.18 -9.96 -13.52
C ILE A 189 56.96 -11.11 -14.54
N HIS A 190 57.37 -10.87 -15.78
CA HIS A 190 57.55 -11.89 -16.81
C HIS A 190 58.46 -13.01 -16.31
N ARG A 191 58.03 -14.28 -16.40
CA ARG A 191 58.92 -15.42 -16.69
C ARG A 191 58.18 -16.56 -17.38
N SER A 192 58.85 -17.09 -18.39
CA SER A 192 58.38 -17.98 -19.45
C SER A 192 58.30 -19.46 -19.06
N SER A 193 57.33 -20.14 -19.65
CA SER A 193 57.27 -21.55 -20.06
C SER A 193 57.85 -22.63 -19.13
N ASP A 194 56.96 -23.29 -18.38
CA ASP A 194 56.98 -24.76 -18.19
C ASP A 194 55.55 -25.24 -17.87
N THR A 195 54.74 -25.40 -18.91
CA THR A 195 53.27 -25.52 -18.82
C THR A 195 52.72 -26.94 -18.60
N ARG A 196 53.55 -27.98 -18.50
CA ARG A 196 53.05 -29.37 -18.38
C ARG A 196 52.82 -29.86 -16.94
N GLY A 197 53.52 -29.31 -15.94
CA GLY A 197 53.33 -29.68 -14.53
C GLY A 197 52.15 -28.98 -13.84
N SER A 198 51.86 -27.73 -14.23
CA SER A 198 50.82 -26.89 -13.60
C SER A 198 49.38 -27.35 -13.91
N ALA A 199 49.15 -27.86 -15.13
CA ALA A 199 47.81 -28.24 -15.59
C ALA A 199 47.16 -29.38 -14.77
N SER A 200 47.97 -30.34 -14.29
CA SER A 200 47.47 -31.45 -13.46
C SER A 200 46.99 -30.97 -12.08
N SER A 201 47.64 -29.94 -11.52
CA SER A 201 47.32 -29.41 -10.19
C SER A 201 46.10 -28.50 -10.23
N SER A 202 45.92 -27.71 -11.29
CA SER A 202 44.72 -26.90 -11.53
C SER A 202 43.48 -27.79 -11.77
N LEU A 203 43.63 -28.93 -12.45
CA LEU A 203 42.55 -29.90 -12.66
C LEU A 203 42.14 -30.60 -11.35
N LEU A 204 43.12 -30.98 -10.52
CA LEU A 204 42.87 -31.53 -9.20
C LEU A 204 42.14 -30.52 -8.29
N ALA A 205 42.54 -29.24 -8.34
CA ALA A 205 41.88 -28.16 -7.61
C ALA A 205 40.40 -28.01 -8.02
N LEU A 206 40.11 -28.04 -9.33
CA LEU A 206 38.74 -28.03 -9.86
C LEU A 206 37.92 -29.24 -9.39
N GLU A 207 38.48 -30.46 -9.44
CA GLU A 207 37.80 -31.66 -8.94
C GLU A 207 37.50 -31.59 -7.43
N ILE A 208 38.37 -30.94 -6.65
CA ILE A 208 38.16 -30.76 -5.22
C ILE A 208 37.09 -29.72 -4.96
N VAL A 209 37.09 -28.61 -5.69
CA VAL A 209 36.01 -27.60 -5.64
C VAL A 209 34.67 -28.25 -5.98
N GLU A 210 34.62 -29.09 -7.02
CA GLU A 210 33.42 -29.87 -7.38
C GLU A 210 32.97 -30.77 -6.21
N LYS A 211 33.88 -31.53 -5.60
CA LYS A 211 33.56 -32.41 -4.44
C LYS A 211 33.06 -31.63 -3.24
N ILE A 212 33.62 -30.45 -2.97
CA ILE A 212 33.14 -29.57 -1.88
C ILE A 212 31.73 -29.09 -2.21
N ILE A 213 31.49 -28.60 -3.43
CA ILE A 213 30.17 -28.11 -3.87
C ILE A 213 29.11 -29.22 -3.89
N ILE A 214 29.48 -30.47 -4.15
CA ILE A 214 28.55 -31.62 -4.10
C ILE A 214 28.12 -31.94 -2.65
N ASN A 215 28.90 -31.58 -1.64
CA ASN A 215 28.56 -31.86 -0.25
C ASN A 215 27.32 -31.08 0.20
N LYS A 216 26.31 -31.78 0.75
CA LYS A 216 25.05 -31.19 1.21
C LYS A 216 25.22 -30.04 2.22
N LYS A 217 26.25 -30.09 3.08
CA LYS A 217 26.53 -29.06 4.09
C LYS A 217 27.15 -27.82 3.46
N ALA A 218 28.14 -28.01 2.58
CA ALA A 218 28.73 -26.92 1.81
C ALA A 218 27.70 -26.23 0.89
N GLN A 219 26.76 -26.98 0.31
CA GLN A 219 25.64 -26.39 -0.45
C GLN A 219 24.78 -25.45 0.42
N VAL A 220 24.53 -25.81 1.69
CA VAL A 220 23.82 -24.93 2.62
C VAL A 220 24.63 -23.65 2.89
N PHE A 221 25.94 -23.77 3.11
CA PHE A 221 26.81 -22.62 3.35
C PHE A 221 26.90 -21.69 2.15
N LEU A 222 27.03 -22.23 0.94
CA LEU A 222 27.01 -21.45 -0.30
C LEU A 222 25.67 -20.73 -0.50
N ARG A 223 24.54 -21.38 -0.17
CA ARG A 223 23.23 -20.73 -0.17
C ARG A 223 23.14 -19.61 0.85
N LEU A 224 23.63 -19.83 2.07
CA LEU A 224 23.64 -18.84 3.13
C LEU A 224 24.39 -17.58 2.71
N ILE A 225 25.52 -17.75 2.03
CA ILE A 225 26.31 -16.65 1.48
C ILE A 225 25.59 -16.00 0.29
N SER A 226 24.95 -16.76 -0.59
CA SER A 226 24.17 -16.19 -1.69
C SER A 226 22.99 -15.32 -1.21
N ILE A 227 22.38 -15.66 -0.07
CA ILE A 227 21.23 -14.93 0.50
C ILE A 227 21.71 -13.71 1.31
N ASN A 228 22.75 -13.88 2.12
CA ASN A 228 23.19 -12.85 3.08
C ASN A 228 24.33 -11.95 2.57
N MET A 229 25.09 -12.41 1.59
CA MET A 229 26.22 -11.69 0.98
C MET A 229 26.21 -11.86 -0.57
N PRO A 230 25.16 -11.37 -1.25
CA PRO A 230 24.96 -11.62 -2.69
C PRO A 230 26.08 -11.06 -3.57
N GLU A 231 26.69 -9.93 -3.19
CA GLU A 231 27.80 -9.34 -3.95
C GLU A 231 29.03 -10.24 -4.00
N GLN A 232 29.42 -10.80 -2.84
CA GLN A 232 30.56 -11.72 -2.74
C GLN A 232 30.29 -12.99 -3.52
N PHE A 233 29.06 -13.49 -3.45
CA PHE A 233 28.63 -14.68 -4.17
C PHE A 233 28.62 -14.47 -5.70
N ASN A 234 28.08 -13.34 -6.18
CA ASN A 234 28.06 -13.00 -7.60
C ASN A 234 29.47 -12.87 -8.17
N ASN A 235 30.40 -12.31 -7.39
CA ASN A 235 31.80 -12.23 -7.77
C ASN A 235 32.44 -13.63 -7.96
N LEU A 236 32.08 -14.62 -7.13
CA LEU A 236 32.51 -16.01 -7.34
C LEU A 236 31.88 -16.60 -8.63
N VAL A 237 30.60 -16.33 -8.90
CA VAL A 237 29.93 -16.80 -10.11
C VAL A 237 30.57 -16.21 -11.37
N GLU A 238 30.89 -14.92 -11.38
CA GLU A 238 31.60 -14.26 -12.48
C GLU A 238 32.96 -14.91 -12.74
N ARG A 239 33.75 -15.18 -11.69
CA ARG A 239 35.02 -15.90 -11.81
C ARG A 239 34.85 -17.29 -12.41
N LEU A 240 33.84 -18.04 -11.98
CA LEU A 240 33.56 -19.38 -12.52
C LEU A 240 33.13 -19.34 -13.98
N GLN A 241 32.36 -18.33 -14.41
CA GLN A 241 32.02 -18.11 -15.82
C GLN A 241 33.26 -17.81 -16.66
N LEU A 242 34.23 -17.06 -16.11
CA LEU A 242 35.52 -16.82 -16.77
C LEU A 242 36.34 -18.10 -16.91
N VAL A 243 36.37 -18.96 -15.89
CA VAL A 243 37.00 -20.29 -15.94
C VAL A 243 36.35 -21.15 -17.04
N GLU A 244 35.02 -21.16 -17.14
CA GLU A 244 34.29 -21.90 -18.17
C GLU A 244 34.60 -21.42 -19.59
N ALA A 245 34.60 -20.09 -19.81
CA ALA A 245 34.90 -19.47 -21.11
C ALA A 245 36.35 -19.73 -21.57
N HIS A 246 37.28 -19.96 -20.64
CA HIS A 246 38.68 -20.20 -20.97
C HIS A 246 39.01 -21.69 -21.15
N ILE A 247 38.45 -22.58 -20.32
CA ILE A 247 38.64 -24.04 -20.43
C ILE A 247 38.08 -24.58 -21.76
N SER A 248 37.02 -23.96 -22.27
CA SER A 248 36.42 -24.28 -23.58
C SER A 248 37.34 -23.96 -24.77
N ASN A 249 38.37 -23.14 -24.60
CA ASN A 249 39.33 -22.78 -25.66
C ASN A 249 40.64 -23.59 -25.66
N ILE A 250 40.97 -24.32 -24.58
CA ILE A 250 42.35 -24.82 -24.35
C ILE A 250 42.47 -26.34 -24.12
N THR A 251 41.41 -27.06 -23.69
CA THR A 251 41.59 -28.43 -23.11
C THR A 251 40.52 -29.47 -23.47
N SER A 252 40.88 -30.75 -23.29
CA SER A 252 40.14 -31.99 -23.60
C SER A 252 38.69 -32.07 -23.07
N PRO A 253 37.79 -32.87 -23.68
CA PRO A 253 36.35 -32.91 -23.38
C PRO A 253 35.97 -33.30 -21.94
N SER A 254 36.83 -33.99 -21.19
CA SER A 254 36.59 -34.35 -19.79
C SER A 254 36.62 -33.14 -18.84
N THR A 255 37.45 -32.12 -19.12
CA THR A 255 37.64 -30.93 -18.27
C THR A 255 36.53 -29.90 -18.48
N ILE A 256 36.03 -29.79 -19.72
CA ILE A 256 34.86 -28.96 -20.07
C ILE A 256 33.62 -29.47 -19.32
N ASN A 257 33.48 -30.79 -19.18
CA ASN A 257 32.36 -31.39 -18.46
C ASN A 257 32.41 -31.06 -16.95
N VAL A 258 33.60 -31.00 -16.35
CA VAL A 258 33.77 -30.70 -14.90
C VAL A 258 33.40 -29.25 -14.57
N ALA A 259 33.86 -28.28 -15.36
CA ALA A 259 33.54 -26.86 -15.13
C ALA A 259 32.07 -26.53 -15.41
N SER A 260 31.50 -27.05 -16.50
CA SER A 260 30.08 -26.88 -16.82
C SER A 260 29.18 -27.62 -15.80
N ASN A 261 29.56 -28.84 -15.37
CA ASN A 261 28.86 -29.53 -14.29
C ASN A 261 28.96 -28.78 -12.95
N MET A 262 30.07 -28.13 -12.65
CA MET A 262 30.19 -27.28 -11.45
C MET A 262 29.24 -26.08 -11.51
N LEU A 263 29.21 -25.33 -12.62
CA LEU A 263 28.29 -24.19 -12.75
C LEU A 263 26.84 -24.65 -12.67
N VAL A 264 26.49 -25.74 -13.36
CA VAL A 264 25.17 -26.36 -13.30
C VAL A 264 24.85 -26.88 -11.88
N THR A 265 25.82 -27.43 -11.16
CA THR A 265 25.63 -27.94 -9.79
C THR A 265 25.50 -26.81 -8.78
N ILE A 266 26.24 -25.71 -8.94
CA ILE A 266 26.06 -24.50 -8.14
C ILE A 266 24.68 -23.89 -8.42
N GLN A 267 24.31 -23.71 -9.70
CA GLN A 267 22.98 -23.21 -10.08
C GLN A 267 21.86 -24.12 -9.56
N LYS A 268 22.03 -25.44 -9.64
CA LYS A 268 21.10 -26.43 -9.05
C LYS A 268 21.07 -26.34 -7.53
N ALA A 269 22.21 -26.20 -6.85
CA ALA A 269 22.31 -26.12 -5.39
C ALA A 269 21.71 -24.83 -4.82
N LEU A 270 21.79 -23.71 -5.57
CA LEU A 270 21.16 -22.43 -5.26
C LEU A 270 19.64 -22.48 -5.45
N THR A 271 19.18 -23.07 -6.55
CA THR A 271 17.75 -23.30 -6.79
C THR A 271 17.16 -24.39 -5.89
N TYR A 272 18.00 -25.25 -5.29
CA TYR A 272 17.61 -26.39 -4.49
C TYR A 272 16.83 -26.04 -3.21
N ALA A 273 17.11 -24.93 -2.52
CA ALA A 273 16.38 -24.56 -1.30
C ALA A 273 14.90 -24.24 -1.58
N ILE A 274 14.63 -23.47 -2.63
CA ILE A 274 13.27 -23.15 -3.09
C ILE A 274 12.57 -24.44 -3.56
N HIS A 275 13.28 -25.30 -4.30
CA HIS A 275 12.77 -26.60 -4.74
C HIS A 275 12.56 -27.61 -3.60
N ARG A 276 13.26 -27.48 -2.46
CA ARG A 276 13.14 -28.40 -1.32
C ARG A 276 11.84 -28.13 -0.55
N LEU A 277 11.47 -26.85 -0.39
CA LEU A 277 10.17 -26.47 0.16
C LEU A 277 9.01 -26.93 -0.75
N GLU A 278 9.24 -26.99 -2.08
CA GLU A 278 8.30 -27.52 -3.08
C GLU A 278 8.19 -29.05 -3.09
N LYS A 279 9.21 -29.75 -2.61
CA LYS A 279 9.22 -31.21 -2.42
C LYS A 279 8.66 -31.64 -1.07
N HIS A 280 8.37 -30.69 -0.18
CA HIS A 280 7.75 -30.98 1.10
C HIS A 280 6.36 -31.60 0.88
N PRO A 281 6.00 -32.73 1.51
CA PRO A 281 4.78 -33.47 1.17
C PRO A 281 3.49 -32.66 1.33
N GLN A 282 3.47 -31.69 2.26
CA GLN A 282 2.28 -30.89 2.58
C GLN A 282 2.39 -29.44 2.08
N LEU A 283 3.57 -28.84 2.23
CA LEU A 283 3.83 -27.47 1.79
C LEU A 283 4.14 -27.40 0.28
N GLY A 284 4.66 -28.46 -0.32
CA GLY A 284 4.92 -28.53 -1.75
C GLY A 284 3.66 -28.42 -2.59
N VAL A 285 2.57 -29.08 -2.16
CA VAL A 285 1.24 -28.95 -2.80
C VAL A 285 0.69 -27.53 -2.63
N LEU A 286 0.97 -26.88 -1.49
CA LEU A 286 0.60 -25.47 -1.23
C LEU A 286 1.27 -24.53 -2.24
N PHE A 287 2.56 -24.77 -2.52
CA PHE A 287 3.43 -23.86 -3.25
C PHE A 287 3.48 -24.10 -4.76
N ASN A 288 3.22 -25.33 -5.20
CA ASN A 288 3.13 -25.71 -6.61
C ASN A 288 1.76 -25.42 -7.24
N THR A 289 0.83 -24.82 -6.47
CA THR A 289 -0.42 -24.25 -7.01
C THR A 289 -0.12 -22.94 -7.76
N ARG A 290 0.70 -23.03 -8.82
CA ARG A 290 0.62 -22.04 -9.89
C ARG A 290 -0.81 -22.13 -10.44
N PRO A 291 -1.52 -21.01 -10.68
CA PRO A 291 -2.78 -21.05 -11.41
C PRO A 291 -2.51 -21.87 -12.67
N LEU A 292 -3.19 -23.01 -12.85
CA LEU A 292 -2.85 -23.95 -13.93
C LEU A 292 -2.79 -23.17 -15.24
N ASN A 293 -1.64 -23.28 -15.92
CA ASN A 293 -1.45 -22.81 -17.29
C ASN A 293 -2.40 -23.61 -18.20
N SER A 294 -3.62 -23.11 -18.34
CA SER A 294 -4.43 -23.31 -19.53
C SER A 294 -4.69 -21.92 -20.06
N SER A 295 -4.27 -21.68 -21.30
CA SER A 295 -4.72 -20.60 -22.19
C SER A 295 -5.99 -19.92 -21.67
N PHE A 296 -5.93 -18.62 -21.38
CA PHE A 296 -7.12 -17.78 -21.13
C PHE A 296 -8.20 -18.22 -22.13
N PRO A 297 -9.30 -18.88 -21.69
CA PRO A 297 -10.31 -19.31 -22.63
C PRO A 297 -10.89 -18.05 -23.26
N ASN A 298 -10.77 -17.96 -24.59
CA ASN A 298 -11.41 -16.90 -25.35
C ASN A 298 -12.90 -16.87 -25.01
N ASN A 299 -13.39 -15.65 -24.75
CA ASN A 299 -14.77 -15.19 -24.59
C ASN A 299 -15.41 -15.09 -23.20
N SER A 300 -14.84 -15.62 -22.11
CA SER A 300 -15.31 -15.28 -20.76
C SER A 300 -14.21 -15.46 -19.71
N GLY A 301 -13.65 -14.36 -19.21
CA GLY A 301 -12.50 -14.30 -18.28
C GLY A 301 -12.73 -14.82 -16.86
N ASP A 302 -13.49 -15.90 -16.67
CA ASP A 302 -14.03 -16.31 -15.37
C ASP A 302 -13.23 -17.42 -14.65
N GLY A 303 -12.24 -18.07 -15.29
CA GLY A 303 -11.52 -19.20 -14.67
C GLY A 303 -10.32 -18.84 -13.78
N ASN A 304 -9.43 -17.94 -14.27
CA ASN A 304 -8.16 -17.60 -13.62
C ASN A 304 -8.13 -16.18 -13.00
N SER A 305 -9.23 -15.42 -13.11
CA SER A 305 -9.33 -14.02 -12.65
C SER A 305 -9.47 -13.83 -11.14
N SER A 306 -9.72 -14.91 -10.38
CA SER A 306 -10.01 -14.84 -8.94
C SER A 306 -8.78 -14.51 -8.07
N CYS A 307 -7.56 -14.88 -8.48
CA CYS A 307 -6.34 -14.55 -7.75
C CYS A 307 -5.90 -13.08 -7.88
N TRP A 308 -6.50 -12.34 -8.81
CA TRP A 308 -6.24 -10.93 -9.10
C TRP A 308 -7.31 -9.99 -8.52
N ILE A 309 -8.26 -10.53 -7.73
CA ILE A 309 -9.34 -9.75 -7.09
C ILE A 309 -8.87 -8.50 -6.33
N PRO A 310 -7.66 -8.43 -5.73
CA PRO A 310 -7.27 -7.22 -5.03
C PRO A 310 -7.14 -6.00 -5.95
N PHE A 311 -6.79 -6.17 -7.23
CA PHE A 311 -6.79 -5.05 -8.20
C PHE A 311 -8.20 -4.51 -8.43
N ASP A 312 -9.16 -5.39 -8.76
CA ASP A 312 -10.56 -5.01 -8.97
C ASP A 312 -11.15 -4.33 -7.73
N MET A 313 -10.88 -4.90 -6.55
CA MET A 313 -11.41 -4.38 -5.29
C MET A 313 -10.79 -3.03 -4.92
N PHE A 314 -9.48 -2.85 -5.12
CA PHE A 314 -8.82 -1.56 -4.90
C PHE A 314 -9.37 -0.49 -5.85
N MET A 315 -9.44 -0.78 -7.16
CA MET A 315 -9.91 0.17 -8.17
C MET A 315 -11.38 0.55 -7.95
N GLU A 316 -12.25 -0.38 -7.54
CA GLU A 316 -13.63 -0.04 -7.21
C GLU A 316 -13.73 0.77 -5.90
N ASN A 317 -12.94 0.44 -4.88
CA ASN A 317 -12.88 1.23 -3.64
C ASN A 317 -12.34 2.65 -3.87
N ALA A 318 -11.42 2.82 -4.82
CA ALA A 318 -10.93 4.14 -5.19
C ALA A 318 -12.04 5.04 -5.75
N MET A 319 -13.17 4.49 -6.23
CA MET A 319 -14.28 5.23 -6.83
C MET A 319 -15.38 5.66 -5.86
N ASP A 320 -15.28 5.34 -4.57
CA ASP A 320 -16.28 5.70 -3.55
C ASP A 320 -16.56 7.20 -3.52
N GLY A 321 -15.56 8.07 -3.71
CA GLY A 321 -15.72 9.52 -3.67
C GLY A 321 -16.03 10.09 -2.28
N HIS A 322 -16.78 9.34 -1.45
CA HIS A 322 -17.05 9.59 -0.04
C HIS A 322 -15.81 9.37 0.84
N HIS A 323 -14.81 8.61 0.39
CA HIS A 323 -13.48 8.52 0.98
C HIS A 323 -12.43 9.18 0.08
N LEU A 324 -11.59 10.05 0.66
CA LEU A 324 -10.52 10.75 -0.06
C LEU A 324 -9.23 10.12 0.43
N HIS A 325 -8.52 9.51 -0.49
CA HIS A 325 -7.28 8.81 -0.21
C HIS A 325 -6.19 9.83 0.06
N VAL A 326 -5.59 9.74 1.24
CA VAL A 326 -4.45 10.57 1.63
C VAL A 326 -3.16 10.05 1.00
N VAL A 327 -3.17 8.80 0.55
CA VAL A 327 -2.07 8.09 -0.11
C VAL A 327 -2.34 8.03 -1.60
N SER A 328 -1.28 8.18 -2.40
CA SER A 328 -1.38 8.07 -3.86
C SER A 328 -1.81 6.67 -4.28
N ALA A 329 -2.80 6.60 -5.17
CA ALA A 329 -3.22 5.35 -5.80
C ALA A 329 -2.09 4.73 -6.62
N ILE A 330 -1.15 5.54 -7.13
CA ILE A 330 0.05 5.10 -7.85
C ILE A 330 0.91 4.22 -6.93
N GLU A 331 1.23 4.72 -5.73
CA GLU A 331 2.06 3.99 -4.76
C GLU A 331 1.38 2.69 -4.30
N VAL A 332 0.07 2.74 -4.01
CA VAL A 332 -0.68 1.55 -3.58
C VAL A 332 -0.73 0.49 -4.68
N LEU A 333 -0.97 0.90 -5.94
CA LEU A 333 -0.97 -0.03 -7.06
C LEU A 333 0.43 -0.60 -7.34
N THR A 334 1.49 0.22 -7.31
CA THR A 334 2.86 -0.27 -7.50
C THR A 334 3.20 -1.39 -6.51
N GLU A 335 2.83 -1.23 -5.24
CA GLU A 335 3.06 -2.24 -4.22
C GLU A 335 2.15 -3.45 -4.37
N LEU A 336 0.90 -3.25 -4.74
CA LEU A 336 -0.02 -4.35 -5.01
C LEU A 336 0.42 -5.17 -6.23
N ILE A 337 1.02 -4.55 -7.25
CA ILE A 337 1.61 -5.22 -8.41
C ILE A 337 2.75 -6.13 -7.96
N LYS A 338 3.71 -5.62 -7.16
CA LYS A 338 4.81 -6.43 -6.63
C LYS A 338 4.30 -7.57 -5.76
N ALA A 339 3.38 -7.27 -4.85
CA ALA A 339 2.79 -8.26 -3.95
C ALA A 339 2.11 -9.38 -4.74
N LEU A 340 1.23 -9.05 -5.68
CA LEU A 340 0.52 -10.04 -6.46
C LEU A 340 1.43 -10.81 -7.43
N GLN A 341 2.45 -10.17 -8.00
CA GLN A 341 3.46 -10.85 -8.81
C GLN A 341 4.16 -11.95 -8.01
N VAL A 342 4.57 -11.65 -6.77
CA VAL A 342 5.23 -12.59 -5.87
C VAL A 342 4.27 -13.67 -5.37
N LEU A 343 3.09 -13.29 -4.86
CA LEU A 343 2.09 -14.22 -4.29
C LEU A 343 1.56 -15.22 -5.32
N ASN A 344 1.34 -14.77 -6.56
CA ASN A 344 0.86 -15.62 -7.64
C ASN A 344 2.01 -16.31 -8.40
N GLN A 345 3.27 -15.99 -8.08
CA GLN A 345 4.47 -16.45 -8.79
C GLN A 345 4.34 -16.23 -10.31
N ALA A 346 3.72 -15.11 -10.65
CA ALA A 346 3.35 -14.78 -12.01
C ALA A 346 4.52 -14.12 -12.73
N THR A 347 4.55 -14.28 -14.05
CA THR A 347 5.45 -13.49 -14.89
C THR A 347 5.02 -12.02 -14.87
N TRP A 348 5.94 -11.11 -15.20
CA TRP A 348 5.60 -9.69 -15.36
C TRP A 348 4.52 -9.48 -16.43
N GLN A 349 4.52 -10.29 -17.50
CA GLN A 349 3.47 -10.28 -18.52
C GLN A 349 2.08 -10.60 -17.94
N GLU A 350 1.93 -11.72 -17.23
CA GLU A 350 0.66 -12.12 -16.61
C GLU A 350 0.16 -11.06 -15.61
N THR A 351 1.09 -10.48 -14.84
CA THR A 351 0.79 -9.45 -13.84
C THR A 351 0.28 -8.16 -14.48
N PHE A 352 0.97 -7.64 -15.49
CA PHE A 352 0.54 -6.44 -16.20
C PHE A 352 -0.77 -6.68 -16.97
N GLN A 353 -0.93 -7.86 -17.59
CA GLN A 353 -2.17 -8.22 -18.26
C GLN A 353 -3.35 -8.23 -17.28
N ALA A 354 -3.20 -8.83 -16.10
CA ALA A 354 -4.25 -8.82 -15.07
C ALA A 354 -4.60 -7.40 -14.61
N LEU A 355 -3.60 -6.53 -14.44
CA LEU A 355 -3.79 -5.13 -14.07
C LEU A 355 -4.60 -4.36 -15.13
N TRP A 356 -4.25 -4.48 -16.42
CA TRP A 356 -4.99 -3.87 -17.52
C TRP A 356 -6.42 -4.37 -17.59
N LEU A 357 -6.63 -5.68 -17.44
CA LEU A 357 -7.96 -6.29 -17.44
C LEU A 357 -8.81 -5.81 -16.26
N SER A 358 -8.24 -5.62 -15.06
CA SER A 358 -8.96 -5.01 -13.92
C SER A 358 -9.31 -3.55 -14.18
N GLY A 359 -8.41 -2.76 -14.77
CA GLY A 359 -8.67 -1.37 -15.15
C GLY A 359 -9.77 -1.22 -16.20
N LEU A 360 -9.74 -2.04 -17.26
CA LEU A 360 -10.79 -2.07 -18.28
C LEU A 360 -12.14 -2.47 -17.69
N ARG A 361 -12.18 -3.50 -16.84
CA ARG A 361 -13.40 -3.90 -16.13
C ARG A 361 -13.92 -2.78 -15.22
N ASN A 362 -13.04 -2.02 -14.56
CA ASN A 362 -13.44 -0.88 -13.74
C ASN A 362 -14.06 0.25 -14.59
N VAL A 363 -13.49 0.56 -15.76
CA VAL A 363 -14.05 1.56 -16.69
C VAL A 363 -15.39 1.07 -17.25
N GLN A 364 -15.49 -0.19 -17.67
CA GLN A 364 -16.74 -0.76 -18.14
C GLN A 364 -17.80 -0.81 -17.04
N ARG A 365 -17.46 -0.98 -15.76
CA ARG A 365 -18.48 -0.89 -14.69
C ARG A 365 -18.99 0.54 -14.48
N GLY A 366 -18.35 1.56 -15.07
CA GLY A 366 -18.82 2.93 -15.06
C GLY A 366 -20.19 3.04 -15.71
N ARG A 367 -21.18 3.52 -14.95
CA ARG A 367 -22.56 3.68 -15.41
C ARG A 367 -22.75 5.06 -15.99
N ASP A 368 -23.49 5.13 -17.09
CA ASP A 368 -23.63 6.30 -17.95
C ASP A 368 -24.49 7.46 -17.37
N GLN A 369 -25.05 7.31 -16.16
CA GLN A 369 -26.21 8.12 -15.73
C GLN A 369 -26.33 8.40 -14.21
N LEU A 370 -25.27 8.21 -13.41
CA LEU A 370 -25.30 8.66 -12.02
C LEU A 370 -24.94 10.15 -11.95
N GLU A 371 -25.90 11.03 -12.29
CA GLU A 371 -25.75 12.45 -11.96
C GLU A 371 -25.81 12.62 -10.42
N GLY A 372 -24.77 13.22 -9.85
CA GLY A 372 -24.63 13.43 -8.40
C GLY A 372 -23.18 13.75 -8.00
N PRO A 373 -22.91 14.00 -6.71
CA PRO A 373 -21.56 14.27 -6.20
C PRO A 373 -20.68 13.01 -6.10
N ILE A 374 -20.65 12.18 -7.14
CA ILE A 374 -19.80 10.99 -7.28
C ILE A 374 -18.78 11.27 -8.39
N PRO A 375 -17.55 10.73 -8.30
CA PRO A 375 -16.59 10.79 -9.40
C PRO A 375 -17.20 10.24 -10.69
N ASP A 376 -17.05 11.00 -11.76
CA ASP A 376 -17.57 10.64 -13.07
C ASP A 376 -16.76 9.54 -13.77
N LEU A 377 -17.16 9.21 -14.99
CA LEU A 377 -16.46 8.24 -15.84
C LEU A 377 -15.02 8.68 -16.17
N HIS A 378 -14.71 9.98 -16.12
CA HIS A 378 -13.35 10.49 -16.35
C HIS A 378 -12.40 10.11 -15.21
N ALA A 379 -12.88 10.01 -13.96
CA ALA A 379 -12.09 9.49 -12.84
C ALA A 379 -11.70 8.01 -13.02
N ARG A 380 -12.62 7.17 -13.52
CA ARG A 380 -12.32 5.76 -13.87
C ARG A 380 -11.29 5.67 -15.00
N LEU A 381 -11.41 6.53 -16.01
CA LEU A 381 -10.40 6.62 -17.08
C LEU A 381 -9.06 7.17 -16.59
N SER A 382 -9.04 8.08 -15.62
CA SER A 382 -7.80 8.52 -14.97
C SER A 382 -7.07 7.36 -14.30
N ILE A 383 -7.79 6.43 -13.65
CA ILE A 383 -7.16 5.20 -13.13
C ILE A 383 -6.51 4.41 -14.27
N LEU A 384 -7.25 4.12 -15.34
CA LEU A 384 -6.76 3.26 -16.44
C LEU A 384 -5.63 3.92 -17.25
N LEU A 385 -5.76 5.20 -17.59
CA LEU A 385 -4.91 5.90 -18.57
C LEU A 385 -3.84 6.79 -17.94
N ALA A 386 -3.92 7.09 -16.64
CA ALA A 386 -2.89 7.86 -15.94
C ALA A 386 -2.28 7.06 -14.78
N ILE A 387 -3.07 6.62 -13.80
CA ILE A 387 -2.56 5.99 -12.58
C ILE A 387 -1.91 4.63 -12.87
N VAL A 388 -2.54 3.76 -13.66
CA VAL A 388 -1.99 2.43 -14.00
C VAL A 388 -0.63 2.57 -14.73
N PRO A 389 -0.50 3.36 -15.82
CA PRO A 389 0.81 3.63 -16.42
C PRO A 389 1.85 4.16 -15.41
N LEU A 390 1.49 5.16 -14.61
CA LEU A 390 2.40 5.74 -13.61
C LEU A 390 2.85 4.71 -12.56
N SER A 391 1.99 3.75 -12.20
CA SER A 391 2.34 2.69 -11.26
C SER A 391 3.34 1.66 -11.84
N ILE A 392 3.41 1.56 -13.17
CA ILE A 392 4.32 0.66 -13.91
C ILE A 392 5.70 1.29 -14.12
N VAL A 393 5.78 2.62 -14.28
CA VAL A 393 7.05 3.38 -14.48
C VAL A 393 8.17 2.96 -13.51
N PRO A 394 7.98 2.98 -12.17
CA PRO A 394 9.07 2.62 -11.24
C PRO A 394 9.49 1.15 -11.35
N LEU A 395 8.67 0.29 -11.95
CA LEU A 395 8.95 -1.13 -12.10
C LEU A 395 9.76 -1.42 -13.37
N VAL A 396 9.54 -0.68 -14.45
CA VAL A 396 10.15 -0.97 -15.77
C VAL A 396 11.47 -0.22 -15.99
N ASN A 397 11.66 0.93 -15.34
CA ASN A 397 12.89 1.71 -15.45
C ASN A 397 14.12 0.81 -15.17
N ASN A 398 15.03 0.73 -16.15
CA ASN A 398 16.30 -0.01 -16.09
C ASN A 398 16.26 -1.55 -16.20
N VAL A 399 15.11 -2.19 -16.46
CA VAL A 399 15.03 -3.67 -16.55
C VAL A 399 14.39 -4.15 -17.86
N ARG A 400 15.22 -4.64 -18.80
CA ARG A 400 14.78 -5.12 -20.14
C ARG A 400 13.68 -6.19 -20.08
N ILE A 401 13.77 -7.14 -19.15
CA ILE A 401 12.80 -8.25 -19.02
C ILE A 401 11.40 -7.74 -18.67
N ARG A 402 11.30 -6.72 -17.81
CA ARG A 402 10.02 -6.13 -17.41
C ARG A 402 9.38 -5.33 -18.55
N ARG A 403 10.20 -4.60 -19.31
CA ARG A 403 9.74 -3.90 -20.53
C ARG A 403 9.18 -4.88 -21.56
N LEU A 404 9.86 -6.01 -21.79
CA LEU A 404 9.36 -7.04 -22.71
C LEU A 404 8.01 -7.61 -22.24
N GLY A 405 7.89 -7.94 -20.95
CA GLY A 405 6.62 -8.42 -20.37
C GLY A 405 5.48 -7.41 -20.49
N LEU A 406 5.77 -6.11 -20.40
CA LEU A 406 4.77 -5.06 -20.63
C LEU A 406 4.30 -5.03 -22.09
N VAL A 407 5.22 -5.03 -23.04
CA VAL A 407 4.91 -5.03 -24.48
C VAL A 407 4.07 -6.26 -24.86
N THR A 408 4.45 -7.46 -24.40
CA THR A 408 3.68 -8.68 -24.68
C THR A 408 2.30 -8.65 -24.04
N SER A 409 2.16 -8.07 -22.83
CA SER A 409 0.85 -7.93 -22.18
C SER A 409 -0.12 -7.04 -22.98
N LEU A 410 0.38 -5.94 -23.57
CA LEU A 410 -0.42 -5.03 -24.39
C LEU A 410 -0.81 -5.65 -25.73
N GLN A 411 0.09 -6.41 -26.37
CA GLN A 411 -0.21 -7.14 -27.60
C GLN A 411 -1.29 -8.21 -27.38
N LEU A 412 -1.22 -8.95 -26.27
CA LEU A 412 -2.24 -9.93 -25.90
C LEU A 412 -3.58 -9.31 -25.51
N LEU A 413 -3.58 -8.05 -25.06
CA LEU A 413 -4.82 -7.36 -24.69
C LEU A 413 -5.79 -7.24 -25.88
N GLY A 414 -5.29 -7.19 -27.11
CA GLY A 414 -6.10 -7.21 -28.34
C GLY A 414 -7.02 -8.43 -28.48
N GLN A 415 -6.74 -9.54 -27.79
CA GLN A 415 -7.59 -10.74 -27.77
C GLN A 415 -8.90 -10.53 -26.97
N PHE A 416 -8.98 -9.49 -26.12
CA PHE A 416 -10.13 -9.20 -25.27
C PHE A 416 -11.02 -8.11 -25.88
N SER A 417 -11.47 -8.32 -27.12
CA SER A 417 -12.25 -7.33 -27.90
C SER A 417 -13.50 -6.81 -27.16
N ALA A 418 -14.19 -7.66 -26.39
CA ALA A 418 -15.36 -7.28 -25.59
C ALA A 418 -15.04 -6.30 -24.45
N LEU A 419 -13.80 -6.30 -23.92
CA LEU A 419 -13.36 -5.35 -22.90
C LEU A 419 -12.82 -4.04 -23.49
N LEU A 420 -12.41 -4.07 -24.75
CA LEU A 420 -11.77 -2.95 -25.43
C LEU A 420 -12.76 -1.99 -26.11
N THR A 421 -14.06 -2.32 -26.12
CA THR A 421 -15.08 -1.43 -26.66
C THR A 421 -15.11 -0.11 -25.89
N PRO A 422 -14.84 1.03 -26.54
CA PRO A 422 -14.87 2.32 -25.86
C PRO A 422 -16.32 2.68 -25.54
N HIS A 423 -16.50 3.34 -24.41
CA HIS A 423 -17.76 3.92 -24.01
C HIS A 423 -18.21 5.01 -25.02
N PRO A 424 -19.51 5.20 -25.33
CA PRO A 424 -19.98 6.14 -26.36
C PRO A 424 -19.38 7.55 -26.28
N ALA A 425 -19.22 8.08 -25.06
CA ALA A 425 -18.60 9.39 -24.80
C ALA A 425 -17.13 9.53 -25.26
N PHE A 426 -16.41 8.42 -25.50
CA PHE A 426 -14.97 8.42 -25.81
C PHE A 426 -14.61 7.73 -27.13
N VAL A 427 -15.61 7.35 -27.92
CA VAL A 427 -15.40 6.78 -29.26
C VAL A 427 -14.59 7.75 -30.14
N THR A 428 -14.87 9.06 -30.05
CA THR A 428 -14.15 10.10 -30.79
C THR A 428 -12.67 10.15 -30.42
N LEU A 429 -12.34 10.16 -29.11
CA LEU A 429 -10.95 10.15 -28.64
C LEU A 429 -10.21 8.88 -29.03
N ALA A 430 -10.88 7.71 -28.98
CA ALA A 430 -10.29 6.47 -29.42
C ALA A 430 -9.98 6.49 -30.92
N ASN A 431 -10.89 7.03 -31.75
CA ASN A 431 -10.70 7.21 -33.19
C ASN A 431 -9.58 8.22 -33.49
N GLU A 432 -9.45 9.29 -32.72
CA GLU A 432 -8.35 10.25 -32.85
C GLU A 432 -6.99 9.59 -32.59
N ALA A 433 -6.87 8.79 -31.53
CA ALA A 433 -5.65 8.03 -31.23
C ALA A 433 -5.31 7.01 -32.35
N ALA A 434 -6.31 6.32 -32.89
CA ALA A 434 -6.13 5.40 -34.02
C ALA A 434 -5.71 6.14 -35.30
N THR A 435 -6.30 7.30 -35.57
CA THR A 435 -5.97 8.14 -36.73
C THR A 435 -4.54 8.68 -36.62
N LYS A 436 -4.10 9.09 -35.41
CA LYS A 436 -2.71 9.50 -35.15
C LYS A 436 -1.71 8.40 -35.50
N ALA A 437 -1.97 7.16 -35.08
CA ALA A 437 -1.14 6.02 -35.45
C ALA A 437 -1.16 5.75 -36.98
N ALA A 438 -2.32 5.85 -37.63
CA ALA A 438 -2.45 5.66 -39.08
C ALA A 438 -1.65 6.71 -39.89
N VAL A 439 -1.72 7.98 -39.49
CA VAL A 439 -0.99 9.09 -40.12
C VAL A 439 0.53 8.93 -39.94
N PHE A 440 0.99 8.47 -38.78
CA PHE A 440 2.41 8.20 -38.55
C PHE A 440 2.95 7.12 -39.49
N ILE A 441 2.20 6.03 -39.67
CA ILE A 441 2.58 4.93 -40.58
C ILE A 441 2.55 5.38 -42.05
N SER A 442 1.55 6.17 -42.47
CA SER A 442 1.46 6.65 -43.86
C SER A 442 2.55 7.67 -44.20
N GLY A 443 2.87 8.56 -43.26
CA GLY A 443 3.96 9.54 -43.38
C GLY A 443 5.33 8.88 -43.54
N MET A 444 5.62 7.79 -42.82
CA MET A 444 6.85 7.02 -42.99
C MET A 444 6.90 6.21 -44.29
N LYS A 445 5.75 5.82 -44.84
CA LYS A 445 5.67 5.07 -46.11
C LYS A 445 5.62 5.97 -47.35
N GLY A 446 5.64 7.30 -47.20
CA GLY A 446 5.61 8.25 -48.31
C GLY A 446 4.31 8.27 -49.13
N ILE A 447 3.21 7.74 -48.57
CA ILE A 447 1.92 7.65 -49.28
C ILE A 447 1.09 8.91 -48.98
N THR A 448 0.97 9.79 -49.99
CA THR A 448 0.26 11.09 -49.93
C THR A 448 -1.26 10.96 -50.05
N ASN A 449 -1.91 10.15 -49.20
CA ASN A 449 -3.37 10.17 -49.05
C ASN A 449 -3.73 10.49 -47.59
N PRO A 450 -4.19 11.72 -47.27
CA PRO A 450 -4.21 12.22 -45.89
C PRO A 450 -5.49 11.89 -45.11
N ILE A 451 -6.34 10.95 -45.53
CA ILE A 451 -7.65 10.72 -44.88
C ILE A 451 -7.92 9.23 -44.70
N ALA A 452 -7.12 8.56 -43.87
CA ALA A 452 -7.49 7.26 -43.32
C ALA A 452 -8.21 7.49 -41.98
N LYS A 453 -9.54 7.60 -41.98
CA LYS A 453 -10.32 7.50 -40.73
C LYS A 453 -10.15 6.06 -40.21
N ALA A 454 -9.58 5.90 -39.03
CA ALA A 454 -9.39 4.59 -38.39
C ALA A 454 -10.40 4.42 -37.25
N THR A 455 -10.96 3.22 -37.12
CA THR A 455 -11.85 2.88 -36.00
C THR A 455 -10.99 2.49 -34.79
N GLY A 456 -11.00 3.33 -33.76
CA GLY A 456 -10.24 3.14 -32.54
C GLY A 456 -11.01 2.39 -31.45
N ASN A 457 -10.26 1.89 -30.47
CA ASN A 457 -10.77 1.20 -29.30
C ASN A 457 -9.94 1.59 -28.06
N MET A 458 -10.26 1.06 -26.88
CA MET A 458 -9.54 1.38 -25.64
C MET A 458 -8.04 1.05 -25.68
N LEU A 459 -7.61 0.08 -26.50
CA LEU A 459 -6.20 -0.28 -26.63
C LEU A 459 -5.39 0.90 -27.22
N HIS A 460 -5.98 1.66 -28.15
CA HIS A 460 -5.32 2.83 -28.74
C HIS A 460 -5.03 3.89 -27.68
N LEU A 461 -5.98 4.16 -26.79
CA LEU A 461 -5.80 5.11 -25.69
C LEU A 461 -4.74 4.63 -24.69
N ILE A 462 -4.72 3.33 -24.35
CA ILE A 462 -3.73 2.75 -23.44
C ILE A 462 -2.31 2.84 -24.04
N VAL A 463 -2.16 2.55 -25.33
CA VAL A 463 -0.87 2.63 -26.03
C VAL A 463 -0.40 4.09 -26.10
N GLU A 464 -1.27 5.04 -26.43
CA GLU A 464 -0.91 6.48 -26.40
C GLU A 464 -0.46 6.92 -25.01
N ALA A 465 -1.18 6.54 -23.96
CA ALA A 465 -0.83 6.85 -22.57
C ALA A 465 0.50 6.21 -22.13
N SER A 466 0.84 5.06 -22.69
CA SER A 466 2.10 4.35 -22.43
C SER A 466 3.27 4.99 -23.19
N ILE A 467 3.06 5.44 -24.43
CA ILE A 467 4.04 6.18 -25.22
C ILE A 467 4.36 7.52 -24.55
N ALA A 468 3.33 8.25 -24.10
CA ALA A 468 3.51 9.56 -23.44
C ALA A 468 4.40 9.49 -22.19
N ARG A 469 4.50 8.32 -21.54
CA ARG A 469 5.30 8.08 -20.34
C ARG A 469 6.60 7.33 -20.59
N ASN A 470 7.01 7.18 -21.85
CA ASN A 470 8.21 6.44 -22.27
C ASN A 470 8.24 4.98 -21.77
N LEU A 471 7.06 4.36 -21.59
CA LEU A 471 6.97 2.93 -21.23
C LEU A 471 7.18 2.04 -22.46
N ILE A 472 6.70 2.49 -23.61
CA ILE A 472 6.83 1.87 -24.93
C ILE A 472 7.13 2.94 -25.98
N ASP A 473 7.77 2.56 -27.08
CA ASP A 473 8.10 3.48 -28.18
C ASP A 473 7.01 3.51 -29.26
N THR A 474 7.08 4.47 -30.18
CA THR A 474 6.17 4.58 -31.34
C THR A 474 6.24 3.37 -32.30
N SER A 475 7.19 2.46 -32.09
CA SER A 475 7.22 1.15 -32.75
C SER A 475 5.95 0.33 -32.52
N ALA A 476 5.20 0.60 -31.44
CA ALA A 476 3.91 -0.02 -31.16
C ALA A 476 2.86 0.21 -32.28
N TYR A 477 2.95 1.31 -33.02
CA TYR A 477 2.04 1.58 -34.14
C TYR A 477 2.15 0.53 -35.27
N PHE A 478 3.29 -0.15 -35.38
CA PHE A 478 3.52 -1.19 -36.38
C PHE A 478 3.07 -2.59 -35.92
N TRP A 479 2.46 -2.75 -34.74
CA TRP A 479 1.97 -4.05 -34.30
C TRP A 479 0.92 -4.61 -35.29
N PRO A 480 0.96 -5.92 -35.59
CA PRO A 480 0.02 -6.53 -36.54
C PRO A 480 -1.44 -6.31 -36.10
N GLY A 481 -2.26 -5.77 -37.00
CA GLY A 481 -3.68 -5.52 -36.73
C GLY A 481 -3.97 -4.35 -35.78
N TYR A 482 -2.97 -3.58 -35.36
CA TYR A 482 -3.16 -2.42 -34.48
C TYR A 482 -3.89 -1.28 -35.18
N VAL A 483 -3.46 -0.90 -36.39
CA VAL A 483 -4.21 0.04 -37.25
C VAL A 483 -4.97 -0.76 -38.30
N VAL A 484 -6.31 -0.67 -38.28
CA VAL A 484 -7.18 -1.23 -39.32
C VAL A 484 -7.67 -0.07 -40.21
N PRO A 485 -7.26 0.00 -41.49
CA PRO A 485 -7.78 1.00 -42.42
C PRO A 485 -9.28 0.80 -42.62
N SER A 486 -10.09 1.82 -42.36
CA SER A 486 -11.54 1.75 -42.61
C SER A 486 -11.83 1.91 -44.09
N ALA A 487 -12.63 0.99 -44.65
CA ALA A 487 -13.25 1.16 -45.95
C ALA A 487 -14.62 1.84 -45.75
N GLN A 488 -14.79 3.02 -46.37
CA GLN A 488 -16.06 3.72 -46.58
C GLN A 488 -16.74 4.34 -45.34
N LEU A 489 -16.52 5.65 -45.14
CA LEU A 489 -17.52 6.56 -44.57
C LEU A 489 -17.68 7.74 -45.54
N PRO A 490 -18.90 8.24 -45.85
CA PRO A 490 -19.07 9.37 -46.74
C PRO A 490 -18.35 10.62 -46.21
N ASN A 491 -17.78 11.39 -47.13
CA ASN A 491 -17.12 12.65 -46.89
C ASN A 491 -18.07 13.67 -46.23
N GLU A 492 -17.79 14.03 -44.98
CA GLU A 492 -18.06 15.39 -44.51
C GLU A 492 -16.73 16.13 -44.38
N PRO A 493 -16.58 17.32 -45.02
CA PRO A 493 -15.35 18.08 -45.00
C PRO A 493 -15.26 18.83 -43.67
N HIS A 494 -14.83 18.17 -42.60
CA HIS A 494 -14.29 18.91 -41.47
C HIS A 494 -12.88 19.36 -41.85
N LEU A 495 -12.79 20.58 -42.38
CA LEU A 495 -11.56 21.38 -42.37
C LEU A 495 -10.84 21.16 -41.04
N ALA A 496 -9.53 20.91 -41.10
CA ALA A 496 -8.67 20.91 -39.93
C ALA A 496 -8.88 22.24 -39.19
N ARG A 497 -9.74 22.22 -38.17
CA ARG A 497 -9.94 23.37 -37.30
C ARG A 497 -8.67 23.43 -36.48
N ASP A 498 -7.86 24.47 -36.69
CA ASP A 498 -6.66 24.70 -35.89
C ASP A 498 -7.04 24.55 -34.41
N SER A 499 -6.29 23.70 -33.70
CA SER A 499 -6.64 23.41 -32.30
C SER A 499 -6.56 24.71 -31.50
N PRO A 500 -7.45 24.94 -30.51
CA PRO A 500 -7.42 26.16 -29.72
C PRO A 500 -6.05 26.36 -29.04
N TRP A 501 -5.33 25.26 -28.76
CA TRP A 501 -3.96 25.24 -28.25
C TRP A 501 -2.93 25.77 -29.24
N THR A 502 -3.06 25.49 -30.54
CA THR A 502 -2.14 26.07 -31.57
C THR A 502 -2.28 27.58 -31.68
N ALA A 503 -3.51 28.11 -31.64
CA ALA A 503 -3.75 29.55 -31.62
C ALA A 503 -3.18 30.22 -30.36
N PHE A 504 -3.35 29.59 -29.19
CA PHE A 504 -2.76 30.05 -27.92
C PHE A 504 -1.22 30.03 -27.94
N MET A 505 -0.61 28.96 -28.49
CA MET A 505 0.85 28.88 -28.62
C MET A 505 1.39 29.90 -29.61
N GLY A 506 0.63 30.21 -30.68
CA GLY A 506 0.91 31.27 -31.64
C GLY A 506 0.79 32.70 -31.10
N GLY A 507 0.43 32.89 -29.82
CA GLY A 507 0.43 34.20 -29.14
C GLY A 507 -0.93 34.91 -29.15
N ALA A 508 -2.03 34.22 -29.47
CA ALA A 508 -3.36 34.81 -29.36
C ALA A 508 -3.68 35.20 -27.90
N PRO A 509 -4.28 36.37 -27.65
CA PRO A 509 -4.66 36.80 -26.30
C PRO A 509 -5.77 35.90 -25.74
N LEU A 510 -5.75 35.68 -24.42
CA LEU A 510 -6.77 34.92 -23.70
C LEU A 510 -8.09 35.69 -23.63
N THR A 511 -8.89 35.58 -24.69
CA THR A 511 -10.27 36.09 -24.73
C THR A 511 -11.25 35.07 -24.12
N ALA A 512 -12.41 35.51 -23.63
CA ALA A 512 -13.41 34.64 -23.01
C ALA A 512 -13.87 33.46 -23.90
N SER A 513 -13.86 33.63 -25.23
CA SER A 513 -14.18 32.56 -26.19
C SER A 513 -13.06 31.50 -26.28
N LEU A 514 -11.80 31.94 -26.31
CA LEU A 514 -10.64 31.06 -26.29
C LEU A 514 -10.51 30.33 -24.95
N GLU A 515 -10.76 31.03 -23.84
CA GLU A 515 -10.78 30.46 -22.49
C GLU A 515 -11.79 29.30 -22.41
N LYS A 516 -13.02 29.53 -22.89
CA LYS A 516 -14.06 28.49 -22.91
C LYS A 516 -13.62 27.29 -23.75
N ALA A 517 -12.98 27.49 -24.90
CA ALA A 517 -12.51 26.39 -25.75
C ALA A 517 -11.38 25.58 -25.08
N LEU A 518 -10.40 26.25 -24.47
CA LEU A 518 -9.27 25.63 -23.79
C LEU A 518 -9.69 24.93 -22.49
N THR A 519 -10.73 25.42 -21.80
CA THR A 519 -11.23 24.79 -20.57
C THR A 519 -11.86 23.42 -20.84
N ILE A 520 -12.37 23.17 -22.05
CA ILE A 520 -13.05 21.91 -22.42
C ILE A 520 -12.13 20.97 -23.22
N THR A 521 -10.99 21.47 -23.72
CA THR A 521 -10.03 20.67 -24.50
C THR A 521 -8.73 20.48 -23.73
N PRO A 522 -8.27 19.24 -23.48
CA PRO A 522 -7.01 19.03 -22.76
C PRO A 522 -5.81 19.55 -23.58
N ALA A 523 -4.79 20.05 -22.89
CA ALA A 523 -3.51 20.43 -23.50
C ALA A 523 -2.92 19.26 -24.30
N PRO A 524 -2.11 19.48 -25.34
CA PRO A 524 -1.47 18.38 -26.09
C PRO A 524 -0.10 17.97 -25.52
N SER A 525 0.61 18.84 -24.80
CA SER A 525 1.89 18.52 -24.16
C SER A 525 2.15 19.31 -22.87
N VAL A 526 3.27 19.02 -22.21
CA VAL A 526 3.71 19.71 -20.99
C VAL A 526 4.09 21.16 -21.27
N ALA A 527 4.59 21.48 -22.47
CA ALA A 527 5.02 22.84 -22.82
C ALA A 527 3.87 23.86 -22.81
N GLU A 528 2.68 23.46 -23.31
CA GLU A 528 1.49 24.31 -23.23
C GLU A 528 1.04 24.55 -21.79
N LEU A 529 1.16 23.53 -20.92
CA LEU A 529 0.84 23.64 -19.50
C LEU A 529 1.82 24.55 -18.76
N GLU A 530 3.13 24.45 -19.06
CA GLU A 530 4.15 25.34 -18.49
C GLU A 530 3.90 26.79 -18.88
N LYS A 531 3.56 27.07 -20.15
CA LYS A 531 3.20 28.43 -20.60
C LYS A 531 1.99 28.97 -19.82
N LEU A 532 0.95 28.16 -19.64
CA LEU A 532 -0.23 28.55 -18.84
C LEU A 532 0.13 28.76 -17.36
N TYR A 533 0.97 27.91 -16.78
CA TYR A 533 1.43 28.06 -15.41
C TYR A 533 2.20 29.38 -15.20
N HIS A 534 3.05 29.75 -16.16
CA HIS A 534 3.73 31.04 -16.12
C HIS A 534 2.78 32.24 -16.26
N ILE A 535 1.75 32.15 -17.11
CA ILE A 535 0.72 33.19 -17.23
C ILE A 535 -0.14 33.26 -15.96
N ALA A 536 -0.42 32.14 -15.29
CA ALA A 536 -1.17 32.14 -14.04
C ALA A 536 -0.41 32.86 -12.90
N LEU A 537 0.92 32.79 -12.89
CA LEU A 537 1.76 33.45 -11.87
C LEU A 537 2.07 34.92 -12.20
N ASN A 538 2.43 35.21 -13.46
CA ASN A 538 3.00 36.50 -13.85
C ASN A 538 2.08 37.31 -14.79
N GLY A 539 0.91 36.77 -15.13
CA GLY A 539 -0.03 37.40 -16.06
C GLY A 539 -0.73 38.62 -15.46
N SER A 540 -1.46 39.32 -16.31
CA SER A 540 -2.29 40.46 -15.90
C SER A 540 -3.44 40.04 -14.96
N GLU A 541 -4.06 41.02 -14.29
CA GLU A 541 -5.23 40.84 -13.41
C GLU A 541 -6.40 40.07 -14.05
N GLU A 542 -6.51 40.08 -15.38
CA GLU A 542 -7.52 39.35 -16.14
C GLU A 542 -7.01 37.99 -16.64
N GLU A 543 -5.77 37.91 -17.14
CA GLU A 543 -5.19 36.69 -17.72
C GLU A 543 -4.83 35.63 -16.66
N GLY A 544 -4.36 36.03 -15.48
CA GLY A 544 -3.99 35.11 -14.40
C GLY A 544 -5.17 34.22 -13.96
N PRO A 545 -6.34 34.79 -13.62
CA PRO A 545 -7.55 34.02 -13.33
C PRO A 545 -8.01 33.13 -14.49
N MET A 546 -7.95 33.60 -15.74
CA MET A 546 -8.29 32.78 -16.92
C MET A 546 -7.37 31.57 -17.07
N ALA A 547 -6.05 31.75 -16.93
CA ALA A 547 -5.09 30.68 -17.00
C ALA A 547 -5.29 29.63 -15.89
N SER A 548 -5.60 30.06 -14.67
CA SER A 548 -5.91 29.14 -13.56
C SER A 548 -7.15 28.27 -13.82
N ARG A 549 -8.22 28.83 -14.41
CA ARG A 549 -9.43 28.09 -14.81
C ARG A 549 -9.14 27.04 -15.88
N ILE A 550 -8.35 27.40 -16.88
CA ILE A 550 -7.95 26.48 -17.95
C ILE A 550 -7.12 25.32 -17.38
N LEU A 551 -6.18 25.59 -16.48
CA LEU A 551 -5.37 24.56 -15.81
C LEU A 551 -6.22 23.58 -14.99
N CYS A 552 -7.25 24.06 -14.29
CA CYS A 552 -8.21 23.23 -13.55
C CYS A 552 -9.31 22.60 -14.44
N GLY A 553 -9.31 22.88 -15.75
CA GLY A 553 -10.29 22.40 -16.72
C GLY A 553 -10.00 20.98 -17.24
N ALA A 554 -10.21 20.78 -18.54
CA ALA A 554 -10.05 19.49 -19.20
C ALA A 554 -8.64 18.90 -19.09
N SER A 555 -7.59 19.72 -19.01
CA SER A 555 -6.21 19.25 -18.83
C SER A 555 -6.02 18.47 -17.52
N LEU A 556 -6.65 18.92 -16.43
CA LEU A 556 -6.61 18.21 -15.15
C LEU A 556 -7.57 17.02 -15.12
N ASN A 557 -8.78 17.16 -15.67
CA ASN A 557 -9.81 16.13 -15.54
C ASN A 557 -9.68 14.99 -16.58
N CYS A 558 -9.21 15.31 -17.78
CA CYS A 558 -9.24 14.42 -18.95
C CYS A 558 -7.90 14.35 -19.71
N GLY A 559 -6.88 15.13 -19.31
CA GLY A 559 -5.55 15.15 -19.93
C GLY A 559 -4.68 13.95 -19.53
N TRP A 560 -5.17 12.72 -19.69
CA TRP A 560 -4.61 11.51 -19.07
C TRP A 560 -3.14 11.22 -19.40
N ASN A 561 -2.59 11.74 -20.49
CA ASN A 561 -1.21 11.48 -20.92
C ASN A 561 -0.16 12.18 -20.04
N PHE A 562 -0.47 13.34 -19.46
CA PHE A 562 0.43 14.14 -18.61
C PHE A 562 -0.34 14.76 -17.42
N GLN A 563 -1.45 14.15 -17.02
CA GLN A 563 -2.34 14.62 -15.95
C GLN A 563 -1.59 14.93 -14.65
N GLU A 564 -0.54 14.16 -14.33
CA GLU A 564 0.31 14.38 -13.16
C GLU A 564 0.97 15.78 -13.15
N HIS A 565 1.34 16.32 -14.32
CA HIS A 565 1.96 17.63 -14.43
C HIS A 565 0.96 18.74 -14.15
N ALA A 566 -0.24 18.67 -14.75
CA ALA A 566 -1.32 19.62 -14.50
C ALA A 566 -1.72 19.62 -13.00
N VAL A 567 -1.84 18.43 -12.42
CA VAL A 567 -2.14 18.25 -10.99
C VAL A 567 -1.05 18.88 -10.11
N HIS A 568 0.23 18.63 -10.38
CA HIS A 568 1.33 19.23 -9.63
C HIS A 568 1.41 20.76 -9.78
N MET A 569 1.19 21.29 -10.98
CA MET A 569 1.17 22.73 -11.24
C MET A 569 0.05 23.43 -10.46
N VAL A 570 -1.16 22.86 -10.46
CA VAL A 570 -2.31 23.39 -9.70
C VAL A 570 -2.03 23.44 -8.19
N VAL A 571 -1.44 22.39 -7.62
CA VAL A 571 -1.05 22.39 -6.19
C VAL A 571 0.06 23.42 -5.93
N LYS A 572 1.01 23.56 -6.85
CA LYS A 572 2.11 24.53 -6.73
C LYS A 572 1.62 25.98 -6.78
N LEU A 573 0.54 26.28 -7.51
CA LEU A 573 -0.08 27.62 -7.54
C LEU A 573 -0.68 28.06 -6.19
N LEU A 574 -1.06 27.12 -5.32
CA LEU A 574 -1.56 27.44 -3.97
C LEU A 574 -0.46 27.85 -2.99
N SER A 575 0.80 27.51 -3.29
CA SER A 575 1.95 27.80 -2.43
C SER A 575 2.80 28.93 -3.01
N PRO A 576 3.23 29.92 -2.21
CA PRO A 576 4.16 30.95 -2.66
C PRO A 576 5.50 30.34 -3.09
N ALA A 577 6.14 30.89 -4.12
CA ALA A 577 7.40 30.39 -4.67
C ALA A 577 8.64 30.72 -3.79
N THR A 578 8.46 31.35 -2.64
CA THR A 578 9.52 31.91 -1.80
C THR A 578 9.91 31.00 -0.63
N SER A 579 11.19 31.05 -0.25
CA SER A 579 11.75 30.35 0.92
C SER A 579 11.01 30.74 2.20
N LEU A 580 10.79 29.75 3.07
CA LEU A 580 10.12 29.85 4.38
C LEU A 580 10.84 30.76 5.41
N ASP A 581 11.81 31.57 4.97
CA ASP A 581 12.56 32.55 5.75
C ASP A 581 12.04 33.99 5.52
N SER A 582 11.00 34.16 4.71
CA SER A 582 10.27 35.43 4.55
C SER A 582 9.37 35.71 5.76
N SER A 583 9.18 36.99 6.09
CA SER A 583 8.32 37.39 7.22
C SER A 583 6.85 37.05 6.93
N GLU A 584 6.04 36.76 7.97
CA GLU A 584 4.60 36.47 7.83
C GLU A 584 3.87 37.55 7.00
N ILE A 585 4.29 38.81 7.16
CA ILE A 585 3.75 39.98 6.44
C ILE A 585 4.03 39.92 4.93
N GLU A 586 5.20 39.43 4.51
CA GLU A 586 5.54 39.27 3.09
C GLU A 586 4.71 38.19 2.41
N ILE A 587 4.39 37.11 3.14
CA ILE A 587 3.53 36.02 2.67
C ILE A 587 2.08 36.50 2.53
N GLU A 588 1.57 37.24 3.52
CA GLU A 588 0.23 37.85 3.45
C GLU A 588 0.12 38.82 2.26
N ASN A 589 1.12 39.68 2.06
CA ASN A 589 1.16 40.61 0.93
C ASN A 589 1.18 39.89 -0.43
N HIS A 590 1.86 38.74 -0.53
CA HIS A 590 1.87 37.92 -1.74
C HIS A 590 0.50 37.30 -2.05
N TYR A 591 -0.22 36.83 -1.04
CA TYR A 591 -1.56 36.28 -1.25
C TYR A 591 -2.56 37.37 -1.67
N ILE A 592 -2.46 38.56 -1.06
CA ILE A 592 -3.31 39.69 -1.40
C ILE A 592 -3.08 40.13 -2.85
N SER A 593 -1.83 40.16 -3.33
CA SER A 593 -1.53 40.54 -4.73
C SER A 593 -2.08 39.53 -5.77
N HIS A 594 -2.30 38.27 -5.38
CA HIS A 594 -2.80 37.22 -6.27
C HIS A 594 -4.27 36.84 -6.00
N MET A 595 -5.01 37.69 -5.27
CA MET A 595 -6.35 37.39 -4.76
C MET A 595 -7.34 36.90 -5.84
N ARG A 596 -7.39 37.54 -7.01
CA ARG A 596 -8.32 37.14 -8.10
C ARG A 596 -7.97 35.77 -8.68
N MET A 597 -6.68 35.52 -8.90
CA MET A 597 -6.19 34.23 -9.40
C MET A 597 -6.50 33.12 -8.39
N LEU A 598 -6.24 33.35 -7.09
CA LEU A 598 -6.57 32.41 -6.02
C LEU A 598 -8.08 32.15 -5.92
N ASN A 599 -8.92 33.17 -6.02
CA ASN A 599 -10.38 33.00 -6.01
C ASN A 599 -10.84 32.07 -7.14
N SER A 600 -10.32 32.30 -8.35
CA SER A 600 -10.64 31.52 -9.54
C SER A 600 -10.15 30.07 -9.42
N LEU A 601 -8.89 29.89 -9.01
CA LEU A 601 -8.26 28.59 -8.76
C LEU A 601 -9.04 27.78 -7.72
N LEU A 602 -9.31 28.35 -6.55
CA LEU A 602 -10.02 27.67 -5.46
C LEU A 602 -11.45 27.28 -5.86
N SER A 603 -12.15 28.15 -6.60
CA SER A 603 -13.50 27.86 -7.08
C SER A 603 -13.52 26.68 -8.06
N SER A 604 -12.52 26.59 -8.95
CA SER A 604 -12.40 25.48 -9.90
C SER A 604 -11.93 24.19 -9.24
N MET A 605 -11.00 24.29 -8.28
CA MET A 605 -10.53 23.14 -7.50
C MET A 605 -11.62 22.52 -6.63
N ALA A 606 -12.62 23.29 -6.21
CA ALA A 606 -13.69 22.82 -5.35
C ALA A 606 -14.68 21.86 -6.03
N SER A 607 -14.54 21.60 -7.33
CA SER A 607 -15.33 20.60 -8.05
C SER A 607 -15.12 19.18 -7.49
N ILE A 608 -16.14 18.32 -7.59
CA ILE A 608 -16.05 16.95 -7.08
C ILE A 608 -14.94 16.15 -7.78
N ASN A 609 -14.86 16.25 -9.10
CA ASN A 609 -13.89 15.51 -9.90
C ASN A 609 -12.45 15.96 -9.61
N THR A 610 -12.20 17.27 -9.51
CA THR A 610 -10.86 17.78 -9.22
C THR A 610 -10.37 17.32 -7.85
N VAL A 611 -11.19 17.45 -6.81
CA VAL A 611 -10.86 16.95 -5.46
C VAL A 611 -10.59 15.44 -5.47
N HIS A 612 -11.38 14.69 -6.22
CA HIS A 612 -11.21 13.25 -6.33
C HIS A 612 -9.91 12.86 -7.05
N ILE A 613 -9.57 13.53 -8.15
CA ILE A 613 -8.32 13.33 -8.88
C ILE A 613 -7.13 13.68 -7.99
N LEU A 614 -7.16 14.81 -7.27
CA LEU A 614 -6.12 15.17 -6.29
C LEU A 614 -5.94 14.07 -5.22
N SER A 615 -7.04 13.42 -4.81
CA SER A 615 -7.03 12.26 -3.92
C SER A 615 -6.39 11.02 -4.57
N LEU A 616 -6.67 10.72 -5.84
CA LEU A 616 -6.01 9.61 -6.56
C LEU A 616 -4.49 9.82 -6.66
N TYR A 617 -4.03 11.07 -6.81
CA TYR A 617 -2.61 11.41 -6.78
C TYR A 617 -2.02 11.48 -5.36
N GLY A 618 -2.86 11.39 -4.33
CA GLY A 618 -2.45 11.43 -2.92
C GLY A 618 -2.07 12.82 -2.42
N LEU A 619 -2.47 13.90 -3.08
CA LEU A 619 -2.05 15.28 -2.78
C LEU A 619 -2.89 15.98 -1.71
N ILE A 620 -3.79 15.25 -1.05
CA ILE A 620 -4.67 15.79 0.00
C ILE A 620 -3.88 16.45 1.15
N PRO A 621 -2.78 15.87 1.68
CA PRO A 621 -1.94 16.54 2.68
C PRO A 621 -1.32 17.85 2.20
N GLU A 622 -0.81 17.87 0.97
CA GLU A 622 -0.14 19.03 0.38
C GLU A 622 -1.12 20.17 0.12
N VAL A 623 -2.30 19.86 -0.42
CA VAL A 623 -3.37 20.85 -0.63
C VAL A 623 -3.89 21.36 0.72
N ALA A 624 -4.14 20.48 1.69
CA ALA A 624 -4.59 20.92 3.02
C ALA A 624 -3.56 21.86 3.69
N ALA A 625 -2.27 21.54 3.61
CA ALA A 625 -1.20 22.39 4.14
C ALA A 625 -1.09 23.74 3.42
N ALA A 626 -1.37 23.80 2.11
CA ALA A 626 -1.38 25.05 1.35
C ALA A 626 -2.63 25.91 1.62
N LEU A 627 -3.77 25.30 1.97
CA LEU A 627 -5.01 26.02 2.29
C LEU A 627 -5.00 26.69 3.66
N MET A 628 -4.28 26.13 4.64
CA MET A 628 -4.18 26.70 6.00
C MET A 628 -3.70 28.16 6.02
N PRO A 629 -2.55 28.53 5.41
CA PRO A 629 -2.09 29.93 5.39
C PRO A 629 -3.06 30.85 4.64
N ILE A 630 -3.71 30.36 3.57
CA ILE A 630 -4.74 31.14 2.84
C ILE A 630 -5.94 31.42 3.75
N CYS A 631 -6.40 30.43 4.53
CA CYS A 631 -7.49 30.60 5.48
C CYS A 631 -7.11 31.57 6.61
N GLU A 632 -5.89 31.45 7.14
CA GLU A 632 -5.38 32.32 8.21
C GLU A 632 -5.31 33.78 7.74
N ALA A 633 -4.71 34.04 6.57
CA ALA A 633 -4.57 35.37 5.99
C ALA A 633 -5.92 36.01 5.64
N PHE A 634 -6.71 35.39 4.74
CA PHE A 634 -7.97 35.98 4.28
C PHE A 634 -9.07 35.99 5.34
N GLY A 635 -9.05 35.06 6.31
CA GLY A 635 -10.00 35.08 7.42
C GLY A 635 -9.72 36.20 8.43
N SER A 636 -8.50 36.74 8.44
CA SER A 636 -8.05 37.84 9.31
C SER A 636 -8.33 39.22 8.75
N LEU A 637 -8.52 39.34 7.43
CA LEU A 637 -8.73 40.60 6.74
C LEU A 637 -10.18 41.09 6.93
N SER A 638 -10.34 42.39 7.19
CA SER A 638 -11.65 43.04 7.19
C SER A 638 -11.99 43.53 5.77
N PRO A 639 -13.22 43.34 5.26
CA PRO A 639 -13.59 43.86 3.95
C PRO A 639 -13.62 45.40 3.96
N PRO A 640 -13.25 46.07 2.86
CA PRO A 640 -13.29 47.54 2.78
C PRO A 640 -14.73 48.07 2.84
N SER A 641 -14.92 49.20 3.54
CA SER A 641 -16.24 49.74 3.95
C SER A 641 -17.18 50.23 2.84
N ASN A 642 -16.79 50.14 1.56
CA ASN A 642 -17.51 50.76 0.42
C ASN A 642 -18.16 49.79 -0.58
N HIS A 643 -18.26 48.48 -0.30
CA HIS A 643 -18.91 47.54 -1.23
C HIS A 643 -20.45 47.61 -1.15
N LYS A 644 -21.06 48.45 -1.99
CA LYS A 644 -22.45 48.25 -2.43
C LYS A 644 -22.48 47.03 -3.36
N SER A 645 -22.80 45.85 -2.84
CA SER A 645 -22.90 44.62 -3.63
C SER A 645 -24.04 44.72 -4.65
N CYS A 646 -23.74 44.98 -5.92
CA CYS A 646 -24.75 44.94 -6.99
C CYS A 646 -24.35 44.13 -8.23
N LEU A 647 -23.18 43.46 -8.25
CA LEU A 647 -22.77 42.57 -9.35
C LEU A 647 -22.21 41.24 -8.84
N PRO A 648 -22.61 40.09 -9.42
CA PRO A 648 -22.21 38.74 -8.98
C PRO A 648 -20.76 38.33 -9.36
N GLU A 649 -19.95 39.23 -9.93
CA GLU A 649 -18.60 38.92 -10.45
C GLU A 649 -17.45 39.57 -9.64
N GLU A 650 -17.73 40.33 -8.58
CA GLU A 650 -16.66 40.94 -7.76
C GLU A 650 -16.05 39.94 -6.76
N THR A 651 -14.76 39.66 -6.92
CA THR A 651 -13.95 38.86 -5.99
C THR A 651 -13.84 39.56 -4.64
N SER A 652 -14.32 38.93 -3.56
CA SER A 652 -14.30 39.49 -2.20
C SER A 652 -13.38 38.69 -1.27
N VAL A 653 -12.91 39.31 -0.19
CA VAL A 653 -12.11 38.64 0.85
C VAL A 653 -12.87 37.42 1.41
N TYR A 654 -14.18 37.59 1.62
CA TYR A 654 -15.07 36.51 2.09
C TYR A 654 -15.21 35.37 1.07
N SER A 655 -15.18 35.63 -0.24
CA SER A 655 -15.27 34.56 -1.24
C SER A 655 -14.01 33.70 -1.25
N VAL A 656 -12.83 34.32 -1.23
CA VAL A 656 -11.54 33.59 -1.19
C VAL A 656 -11.42 32.76 0.09
N PHE A 657 -11.69 33.37 1.25
CA PHE A 657 -11.70 32.67 2.53
C PHE A 657 -12.71 31.50 2.50
N SER A 658 -13.93 31.73 2.02
CA SER A 658 -14.95 30.69 2.01
C SER A 658 -14.60 29.52 1.10
N TYR A 659 -14.09 29.76 -0.11
CA TYR A 659 -13.65 28.66 -0.97
C TYR A 659 -12.49 27.87 -0.36
N ALA A 660 -11.48 28.56 0.19
CA ALA A 660 -10.34 27.90 0.83
C ALA A 660 -10.77 27.06 2.05
N PHE A 661 -11.59 27.64 2.92
CA PHE A 661 -12.04 27.00 4.15
C PHE A 661 -12.99 25.84 3.89
N LEU A 662 -13.98 26.01 3.01
CA LEU A 662 -14.88 24.91 2.62
C LEU A 662 -14.11 23.78 1.93
N LEU A 663 -13.15 24.09 1.06
CA LEU A 663 -12.30 23.08 0.44
C LEU A 663 -11.47 22.34 1.51
N LEU A 664 -10.83 23.05 2.44
CA LEU A 664 -10.08 22.44 3.55
C LEU A 664 -10.97 21.48 4.36
N LEU A 665 -12.19 21.90 4.68
CA LEU A 665 -13.15 21.07 5.43
C LEU A 665 -13.63 19.86 4.64
N ARG A 666 -13.78 19.99 3.32
CA ARG A 666 -14.10 18.87 2.43
C ARG A 666 -12.98 17.83 2.41
N LEU A 667 -11.72 18.28 2.34
CA LEU A 667 -10.54 17.42 2.37
C LEU A 667 -10.38 16.72 3.73
N TRP A 668 -10.61 17.45 4.80
CA TRP A 668 -10.47 16.99 6.19
C TRP A 668 -11.66 16.14 6.66
N LYS A 669 -12.86 16.37 6.13
CA LYS A 669 -14.14 15.73 6.53
C LYS A 669 -14.53 15.98 7.98
N PHE A 670 -14.27 17.20 8.43
CA PHE A 670 -14.55 17.65 9.79
C PHE A 670 -16.03 17.62 10.18
N TYR A 671 -16.93 17.56 9.20
CA TYR A 671 -18.38 17.51 9.38
C TYR A 671 -18.96 16.15 9.80
N ARG A 672 -18.12 15.15 10.10
CA ARG A 672 -18.60 13.86 10.61
C ARG A 672 -18.87 13.98 12.12
N PRO A 673 -20.02 13.49 12.61
CA PRO A 673 -20.27 13.42 14.05
C PRO A 673 -19.20 12.54 14.71
N PRO A 674 -18.63 12.94 15.86
CA PRO A 674 -17.64 12.12 16.55
C PRO A 674 -18.26 10.78 16.93
N GLN A 675 -17.77 9.70 16.32
CA GLN A 675 -18.36 8.36 16.49
C GLN A 675 -18.28 7.85 17.94
N GLU A 676 -17.42 8.47 18.76
CA GLU A 676 -17.21 8.14 20.18
C GLU A 676 -18.45 8.39 21.07
N HIS A 677 -19.39 9.24 20.63
CA HIS A 677 -20.61 9.55 21.40
C HIS A 677 -21.82 8.67 21.02
N CYS A 678 -21.73 7.88 19.94
CA CYS A 678 -22.76 6.90 19.56
C CYS A 678 -22.54 5.57 20.31
N ALA A 679 -22.91 5.56 21.60
CA ALA A 679 -23.00 4.44 22.55
C ALA A 679 -21.70 3.97 23.28
N PRO A 680 -21.78 3.70 24.59
CA PRO A 680 -20.63 3.42 25.45
C PRO A 680 -20.27 1.92 25.43
N THR A 681 -19.84 1.39 24.30
CA THR A 681 -19.34 0.00 24.29
C THR A 681 -17.82 0.01 24.44
N ARG A 682 -17.34 -0.40 25.63
CA ARG A 682 -15.91 -0.64 25.92
C ARG A 682 -15.32 -1.52 24.81
N GLY A 683 -14.51 -0.93 23.92
CA GLY A 683 -13.80 -1.67 22.88
C GLY A 683 -13.75 -1.00 21.50
N ALA A 684 -14.52 0.06 21.25
CA ALA A 684 -14.40 0.83 20.01
C ALA A 684 -13.07 1.61 19.97
N GLN A 685 -11.97 0.93 19.59
CA GLN A 685 -10.69 1.57 19.36
C GLN A 685 -10.86 2.65 18.28
N ALA A 686 -10.73 3.91 18.70
CA ALA A 686 -10.90 5.12 17.93
C ALA A 686 -10.48 4.94 16.46
N ARG A 687 -11.45 5.00 15.56
CA ARG A 687 -11.22 5.28 14.14
C ARG A 687 -10.36 6.55 14.13
N ARG A 688 -9.18 6.54 13.47
CA ARG A 688 -8.43 7.80 13.34
C ARG A 688 -9.25 8.53 12.30
N GLU A 689 -10.20 9.33 12.77
CA GLU A 689 -10.74 10.42 11.99
C GLU A 689 -9.53 11.19 11.46
N LEU A 690 -9.57 11.60 10.19
CA LEU A 690 -8.53 12.45 9.63
C LEU A 690 -8.42 13.66 10.57
N THR A 691 -7.28 13.86 11.21
CA THR A 691 -7.01 15.10 11.96
C THR A 691 -6.07 15.98 11.14
N LEU A 692 -6.14 17.29 11.37
CA LEU A 692 -5.25 18.24 10.73
C LEU A 692 -3.77 17.89 11.01
N ASP A 693 -3.45 17.51 12.25
CA ASP A 693 -2.12 17.06 12.67
C ASP A 693 -1.65 15.83 11.89
N TYR A 694 -2.55 14.89 11.63
CA TYR A 694 -2.22 13.68 10.86
C TYR A 694 -1.93 14.01 9.39
N LEU A 695 -2.68 14.94 8.78
CA LEU A 695 -2.39 15.42 7.43
C LEU A 695 -1.02 16.12 7.36
N LEU A 696 -0.74 17.01 8.31
CA LEU A 696 0.55 17.72 8.39
C LEU A 696 1.72 16.75 8.63
N LEU A 697 1.54 15.75 9.49
CA LEU A 697 2.54 14.70 9.72
C LEU A 697 2.90 13.95 8.43
N LEU A 698 1.88 13.60 7.62
CA LEU A 698 2.10 12.92 6.33
C LEU A 698 2.83 13.83 5.33
N ARG A 699 2.43 15.10 5.24
CA ARG A 699 3.08 16.09 4.37
C ARG A 699 4.55 16.29 4.78
N ASN A 700 4.83 16.49 6.07
CA ASN A 700 6.18 16.70 6.58
C ASN A 700 7.07 15.47 6.35
N GLY A 701 6.54 14.25 6.53
CA GLY A 701 7.27 13.02 6.22
C GLY A 701 7.67 12.92 4.74
N ARG A 702 6.76 13.27 3.82
CA ARG A 702 7.05 13.26 2.37
C ARG A 702 8.05 14.33 1.95
N VAL A 703 7.92 15.53 2.51
CA VAL A 703 8.82 16.64 2.20
C VAL A 703 10.23 16.34 2.71
N SER A 704 10.35 15.79 3.92
CA SER A 704 11.63 15.35 4.51
C SER A 704 12.33 14.28 3.64
N LEU A 705 11.57 13.35 3.04
CA LEU A 705 12.10 12.34 2.12
C LEU A 705 12.69 12.94 0.84
N LYS A 706 12.08 14.01 0.31
CA LYS A 706 12.53 14.68 -0.93
C LYS A 706 13.63 15.71 -0.66
N ASN A 707 13.56 16.39 0.48
CA ASN A 707 14.52 17.39 0.91
C ASN A 707 14.63 17.36 2.45
N PRO A 708 15.67 16.74 3.02
CA PRO A 708 15.81 16.60 4.46
C PRO A 708 16.02 17.95 5.19
N ASN A 709 16.37 19.01 4.46
CA ASN A 709 16.59 20.35 5.01
C ASN A 709 15.31 21.21 5.07
N ALA A 710 14.17 20.69 4.61
CA ALA A 710 12.92 21.43 4.59
C ALA A 710 12.27 21.52 5.99
N LYS A 711 11.88 22.73 6.40
CA LYS A 711 11.22 22.98 7.70
C LYS A 711 9.83 22.32 7.76
N PRO A 712 9.50 21.58 8.84
CA PRO A 712 8.17 21.00 9.04
C PRO A 712 7.12 22.07 9.32
N VAL A 713 5.87 21.83 8.90
CA VAL A 713 4.72 22.71 9.15
C VAL A 713 3.83 22.08 10.24
N TYR A 714 3.47 22.86 11.26
CA TYR A 714 2.59 22.43 12.35
C TYR A 714 1.36 23.32 12.45
N ILE A 715 0.28 22.80 13.04
CA ILE A 715 -0.96 23.56 13.27
C ILE A 715 -0.72 24.79 14.16
N GLU A 716 0.34 24.77 14.97
CA GLU A 716 0.70 25.87 15.87
C GLU A 716 1.04 27.17 15.15
N PHE A 717 1.41 27.09 13.87
CA PHE A 717 1.69 28.25 13.03
C PHE A 717 0.42 28.97 12.54
N PHE A 718 -0.78 28.44 12.81
CA PHE A 718 -2.06 28.99 12.39
C PHE A 718 -2.99 29.20 13.61
N PRO A 719 -2.74 30.25 14.42
CA PRO A 719 -3.38 30.41 15.71
C PRO A 719 -4.91 30.60 15.63
N LYS A 720 -5.44 31.29 14.61
CA LYS A 720 -6.90 31.51 14.48
C LYS A 720 -7.62 30.26 14.00
N LEU A 721 -7.07 29.56 13.01
CA LEU A 721 -7.58 28.25 12.60
C LEU A 721 -7.58 27.25 13.78
N ARG A 722 -6.49 27.25 14.57
CA ARG A 722 -6.36 26.43 15.78
C ARG A 722 -7.42 26.82 16.82
N ALA A 723 -7.61 28.10 17.09
CA ALA A 723 -8.61 28.60 18.05
C ALA A 723 -10.03 28.18 17.64
N TRP A 724 -10.40 28.38 16.37
CA TRP A 724 -11.68 27.93 15.83
C TRP A 724 -11.86 26.41 15.94
N TYR A 725 -10.80 25.63 15.64
CA TYR A 725 -10.84 24.18 15.76
C TYR A 725 -11.15 23.72 17.19
N PHE A 726 -10.43 24.26 18.19
CA PHE A 726 -10.67 23.92 19.60
C PHE A 726 -12.04 24.40 20.09
N GLN A 727 -12.47 25.59 19.67
CA GLN A 727 -13.80 26.08 19.98
C GLN A 727 -14.87 25.14 19.41
N ASN A 728 -14.74 24.72 18.15
CA ASN A 728 -15.73 23.82 17.56
C ASN A 728 -15.71 22.44 18.22
N GLN A 729 -14.55 21.91 18.61
CA GLN A 729 -14.47 20.68 19.41
C GLN A 729 -15.16 20.83 20.77
N ALA A 730 -14.98 21.97 21.45
CA ALA A 730 -15.69 22.27 22.69
C ALA A 730 -17.21 22.29 22.45
N CYS A 731 -17.66 22.99 21.40
CA CYS A 731 -19.07 23.03 20.97
C CYS A 731 -19.64 21.65 20.61
N ILE A 732 -18.81 20.71 20.13
CA ILE A 732 -19.20 19.32 19.85
C ILE A 732 -19.25 18.47 21.12
N SER A 733 -18.38 18.74 22.10
CA SER A 733 -18.30 17.98 23.36
C SER A 733 -19.36 18.37 24.40
N SER A 734 -19.77 19.64 24.46
CA SER A 734 -20.74 20.16 25.43
C SER A 734 -21.74 21.13 24.80
N THR A 735 -22.95 21.20 25.38
CA THR A 735 -23.95 22.22 25.04
C THR A 735 -23.42 23.61 25.35
N LEU A 736 -23.76 24.60 24.53
CA LEU A 736 -23.36 25.98 24.76
C LEU A 736 -23.97 26.50 26.08
N SER A 737 -23.16 27.14 26.92
CA SER A 737 -23.65 27.84 28.11
C SER A 737 -24.40 29.11 27.70
N GLY A 738 -25.55 29.38 28.32
CA GLY A 738 -26.48 30.44 27.95
C GLY A 738 -25.88 31.86 27.86
N LEU A 739 -26.59 32.70 27.08
CA LEU A 739 -26.24 34.08 26.73
C LEU A 739 -25.90 34.96 27.95
N SER A 740 -24.64 35.39 28.08
CA SER A 740 -24.27 36.48 29.00
C SER A 740 -23.92 37.72 28.18
N ASN A 741 -24.64 38.84 28.37
CA ASN A 741 -24.50 40.04 27.53
C ASN A 741 -23.15 40.80 27.61
N LYS A 742 -22.11 40.22 28.24
CA LYS A 742 -20.83 40.89 28.52
C LYS A 742 -19.65 40.43 27.65
N ASN A 743 -19.77 39.34 26.86
CA ASN A 743 -18.69 38.82 26.01
C ASN A 743 -18.78 39.42 24.58
N PRO A 744 -17.66 39.90 23.97
CA PRO A 744 -17.63 40.42 22.59
C PRO A 744 -18.23 39.47 21.54
N VAL A 745 -18.09 38.16 21.68
CA VAL A 745 -18.67 37.17 20.76
C VAL A 745 -20.19 37.25 20.70
N HIS A 746 -20.85 37.54 21.83
CA HIS A 746 -22.30 37.70 21.88
C HIS A 746 -22.77 39.01 21.23
N GLN A 747 -21.94 40.05 21.23
CA GLN A 747 -22.26 41.30 20.52
C GLN A 747 -22.29 41.06 19.01
N VAL A 748 -21.31 40.30 18.49
CA VAL A 748 -21.29 39.87 17.08
C VAL A 748 -22.48 38.97 16.75
N ALA A 749 -22.82 38.02 17.63
CA ALA A 749 -23.99 37.17 17.46
C ALA A 749 -25.30 37.97 17.38
N ASN A 750 -25.47 38.98 18.26
CA ASN A 750 -26.62 39.88 18.22
C ASN A 750 -26.65 40.73 16.94
N MET A 751 -25.49 41.18 16.46
CA MET A 751 -25.38 41.89 15.18
C MET A 751 -25.84 41.02 14.01
N ILE A 752 -25.45 39.74 13.98
CA ILE A 752 -25.88 38.76 12.97
C ILE A 752 -27.38 38.48 13.09
N LEU A 753 -27.91 38.28 14.31
CA LEU A 753 -29.35 38.07 14.55
C LEU A 753 -30.16 39.28 14.03
N ASN A 754 -29.69 40.50 14.29
CA ASN A 754 -30.36 41.71 13.82
C ASN A 754 -30.32 41.82 12.29
N MET A 755 -29.16 41.55 11.68
CA MET A 755 -29.00 41.51 10.23
C MET A 755 -29.99 40.56 9.55
N VAL A 756 -30.28 39.41 10.16
CA VAL A 756 -31.04 38.33 9.53
C VAL A 756 -32.53 38.37 9.87
N TRP A 757 -32.90 38.65 11.13
CA TRP A 757 -34.26 38.45 11.64
C TRP A 757 -34.98 39.71 12.15
N THR A 758 -34.34 40.88 12.25
CA THR A 758 -35.03 42.13 12.66
C THR A 758 -35.38 43.09 11.52
N GLY A 759 -34.81 42.91 10.33
CA GLY A 759 -35.01 43.80 9.17
C GLY A 759 -36.32 43.65 8.39
N ARG A 760 -37.37 43.01 8.92
CA ARG A 760 -38.60 42.71 8.15
C ARG A 760 -39.92 42.83 8.91
N GLY A 761 -39.94 43.63 9.97
CA GLY A 761 -41.16 43.94 10.72
C GLY A 761 -41.67 45.36 10.49
N SER A 762 -42.27 45.66 9.34
CA SER A 762 -43.20 46.81 9.23
C SER A 762 -44.32 46.58 8.21
N SER A 763 -45.24 45.66 8.54
CA SER A 763 -46.67 45.92 8.35
C SER A 763 -47.48 44.92 9.18
N GLY A 764 -48.06 45.38 10.29
CA GLY A 764 -49.11 44.66 11.01
C GLY A 764 -48.77 44.24 12.43
N THR A 765 -49.17 45.07 13.40
CA THR A 765 -49.48 44.76 14.81
C THR A 765 -48.38 44.13 15.66
N ALA A 766 -47.75 45.01 16.45
CA ALA A 766 -46.86 44.71 17.55
C ALA A 766 -47.55 43.84 18.64
N ASN A 767 -46.80 42.87 19.17
CA ASN A 767 -46.87 42.53 20.59
C ASN A 767 -45.46 42.19 21.08
N CYS A 768 -44.94 43.04 21.97
CA CYS A 768 -43.64 42.93 22.61
C CYS A 768 -43.52 41.68 23.49
N PHE A 769 -42.33 41.08 23.54
CA PHE A 769 -41.87 40.34 24.71
C PHE A 769 -40.64 41.05 25.30
N SER A 770 -40.88 41.74 26.40
CA SER A 770 -39.85 42.14 27.36
C SER A 770 -40.41 41.83 28.73
N ASN A 771 -39.87 40.81 29.40
CA ASN A 771 -40.13 40.56 30.81
C ASN A 771 -38.79 40.50 31.56
N SER A 772 -38.43 41.60 32.21
CA SER A 772 -37.68 41.56 33.47
C SER A 772 -38.06 42.81 34.27
N GLY A 773 -38.85 42.62 35.32
CA GLY A 773 -39.20 43.71 36.23
C GLY A 773 -38.00 44.08 37.10
N SER A 774 -37.74 45.38 37.25
CA SER A 774 -37.62 46.00 38.58
C SER A 774 -37.73 47.52 38.44
N SER A 775 -38.50 48.07 39.37
CA SER A 775 -38.92 49.45 39.55
C SER A 775 -37.79 50.36 40.06
N GLY A 776 -37.81 51.63 39.66
CA GLY A 776 -37.10 52.70 40.34
C GLY A 776 -36.99 53.98 39.51
N SER A 777 -37.94 54.90 39.69
CA SER A 777 -37.92 56.26 39.15
C SER A 777 -36.75 57.10 39.70
N VAL A 778 -36.23 58.05 38.93
CA VAL A 778 -36.37 59.52 39.12
C VAL A 778 -35.57 60.27 38.04
N ASN A 779 -36.29 61.18 37.37
CA ASN A 779 -35.94 62.40 36.63
C ASN A 779 -34.48 62.77 36.32
N GLY A 780 -34.26 63.21 35.08
CA GLY A 780 -33.64 64.51 34.83
C GLY A 780 -32.81 64.66 33.55
N VAL A 781 -33.27 65.60 32.70
CA VAL A 781 -32.49 66.42 31.75
C VAL A 781 -32.36 65.89 30.30
N SER A 782 -33.18 66.46 29.42
CA SER A 782 -32.89 66.63 27.98
C SER A 782 -31.81 67.72 27.78
N PRO A 783 -31.08 67.76 26.66
CA PRO A 783 -31.60 68.59 25.55
C PRO A 783 -31.38 68.06 24.12
N ILE A 784 -32.39 68.38 23.28
CA ILE A 784 -32.30 69.06 21.97
C ILE A 784 -31.78 68.29 20.74
N SER A 785 -32.73 68.17 19.80
CA SER A 785 -32.70 67.71 18.41
C SER A 785 -31.58 68.25 17.52
N GLY A 786 -31.12 67.38 16.60
CA GLY A 786 -30.36 67.73 15.41
C GLY A 786 -30.45 66.65 14.32
N SER A 787 -31.40 66.84 13.39
CA SER A 787 -31.51 66.26 12.03
C SER A 787 -31.67 64.73 11.87
N VAL A 788 -32.89 64.38 11.45
CA VAL A 788 -33.34 63.07 10.99
C VAL A 788 -33.03 62.91 9.50
N THR A 789 -32.20 61.93 9.15
CA THR A 789 -32.42 61.05 7.99
C THR A 789 -32.25 59.61 8.49
N THR A 790 -33.29 59.11 9.16
CA THR A 790 -33.44 57.71 9.50
C THR A 790 -33.77 56.91 8.24
N GLU A 791 -32.73 56.48 7.53
CA GLU A 791 -32.75 55.23 6.78
C GLU A 791 -31.75 54.28 7.44
N GLU A 792 -32.13 53.71 8.60
CA GLU A 792 -31.39 52.58 9.18
C GLU A 792 -31.66 51.32 8.35
N SER A 793 -31.06 51.28 7.15
CA SER A 793 -30.82 50.04 6.43
C SER A 793 -29.83 49.22 7.25
N CYS A 794 -30.18 47.96 7.57
CA CYS A 794 -29.35 47.07 8.37
C CYS A 794 -27.91 47.01 7.82
N GLN A 795 -26.95 47.65 8.51
CA GLN A 795 -25.54 47.67 8.10
C GLN A 795 -24.97 46.26 8.21
N ARG A 796 -24.45 45.71 7.10
CA ARG A 796 -23.74 44.41 7.11
C ARG A 796 -22.47 44.51 7.97
N PRO A 797 -22.15 43.49 8.78
CA PRO A 797 -20.92 43.50 9.58
C PRO A 797 -19.66 43.52 8.71
N THR A 798 -18.80 44.50 8.93
CA THR A 798 -17.45 44.61 8.35
C THR A 798 -16.41 44.05 9.33
N LEU A 799 -16.55 42.77 9.69
CA LEU A 799 -15.68 42.09 10.65
C LEU A 799 -14.85 41.01 9.94
N PRO A 800 -13.69 40.60 10.50
CA PRO A 800 -12.97 39.43 10.01
C PRO A 800 -13.85 38.17 9.99
N ALA A 801 -13.63 37.30 9.01
CA ALA A 801 -14.45 36.10 8.86
C ALA A 801 -14.36 35.16 10.07
N TRP A 802 -13.19 35.07 10.73
CA TRP A 802 -13.01 34.25 11.93
C TRP A 802 -13.92 34.67 13.10
N GLU A 803 -14.12 35.98 13.32
CA GLU A 803 -15.00 36.49 14.39
C GLU A 803 -16.47 36.18 14.11
N ILE A 804 -16.87 36.23 12.83
CA ILE A 804 -18.21 35.83 12.39
C ILE A 804 -18.42 34.33 12.64
N LEU A 805 -17.44 33.49 12.27
CA LEU A 805 -17.52 32.04 12.49
C LEU A 805 -17.59 31.64 13.97
N GLU A 806 -16.88 32.36 14.84
CA GLU A 806 -16.89 32.18 16.29
C GLU A 806 -18.27 32.47 16.90
N ALA A 807 -19.02 33.42 16.34
CA ALA A 807 -20.34 33.84 16.83
C ALA A 807 -21.51 32.97 16.33
N ILE A 808 -21.37 32.29 15.18
CA ILE A 808 -22.47 31.51 14.56
C ILE A 808 -23.08 30.44 15.49
N PRO A 809 -22.34 29.63 16.28
CA PRO A 809 -22.96 28.61 17.13
C PRO A 809 -24.01 29.19 18.08
N PHE A 810 -23.76 30.39 18.62
CA PHE A 810 -24.70 31.10 19.50
C PHE A 810 -25.93 31.62 18.74
N VAL A 811 -25.75 32.05 17.50
CA VAL A 811 -26.86 32.44 16.61
C VAL A 811 -27.75 31.24 16.31
N LEU A 812 -27.14 30.07 16.03
CA LEU A 812 -27.86 28.83 15.74
C LEU A 812 -28.64 28.31 16.94
N GLU A 813 -28.04 28.34 18.13
CA GLU A 813 -28.73 27.97 19.37
C GLU A 813 -29.96 28.85 19.59
N ALA A 814 -29.80 30.19 19.56
CA ALA A 814 -30.91 31.12 19.73
C ALA A 814 -32.01 30.92 18.69
N ALA A 815 -31.66 30.70 17.42
CA ALA A 815 -32.61 30.48 16.34
C ALA A 815 -33.37 29.15 16.46
N LEU A 816 -32.68 28.06 16.83
CA LEU A 816 -33.31 26.75 17.08
C LEU A 816 -34.20 26.81 18.32
N THR A 817 -33.77 27.46 19.40
CA THR A 817 -34.57 27.66 20.62
C THR A 817 -35.85 28.43 20.29
N ALA A 818 -35.73 29.56 19.60
CA ALA A 818 -36.89 30.36 19.18
C ALA A 818 -37.85 29.55 18.29
N CYS A 819 -37.33 28.74 17.36
CA CYS A 819 -38.15 27.88 16.51
C CYS A 819 -38.84 26.77 17.30
N ALA A 820 -38.15 26.14 18.26
CA ALA A 820 -38.70 25.06 19.09
C ALA A 820 -39.81 25.55 20.04
N TYR A 821 -39.74 26.79 20.50
CA TYR A 821 -40.80 27.43 21.31
C TYR A 821 -41.87 28.15 20.46
N GLY A 822 -41.81 28.07 19.13
CA GLY A 822 -42.79 28.68 18.23
C GLY A 822 -42.71 30.21 18.11
N GLN A 823 -41.62 30.82 18.57
CA GLN A 823 -41.37 32.26 18.42
C GLN A 823 -40.86 32.62 17.01
N LEU A 824 -40.21 31.67 16.34
CA LEU A 824 -39.71 31.79 14.97
C LEU A 824 -40.38 30.72 14.08
N SER A 825 -40.91 31.10 12.91
CA SER A 825 -41.48 30.12 11.98
C SER A 825 -40.38 29.28 11.31
N SER A 826 -40.69 28.05 10.90
CA SER A 826 -39.76 27.18 10.16
C SER A 826 -39.25 27.81 8.85
N ARG A 827 -40.11 28.60 8.19
CA ARG A 827 -39.77 29.35 6.97
C ARG A 827 -38.78 30.48 7.29
N ASP A 828 -38.99 31.20 8.38
CA ASP A 828 -38.10 32.30 8.79
C ASP A 828 -36.75 31.76 9.30
N LEU A 829 -36.73 30.60 9.96
CA LEU A 829 -35.50 29.90 10.29
C LEU A 829 -34.73 29.52 9.02
N THR A 830 -35.39 28.88 8.05
CA THR A 830 -34.74 28.42 6.81
C THR A 830 -34.20 29.58 5.98
N THR A 831 -34.99 30.65 5.83
CA THR A 831 -34.56 31.86 5.10
C THR A 831 -33.45 32.60 5.84
N GLY A 832 -33.48 32.61 7.17
CA GLY A 832 -32.41 33.21 7.95
C GLY A 832 -31.08 32.45 7.84
N LEU A 833 -31.12 31.11 7.94
CA LEU A 833 -29.95 30.28 7.67
C LEU A 833 -29.41 30.49 6.25
N ARG A 834 -30.31 30.66 5.27
CA ARG A 834 -29.94 30.95 3.88
C ARG A 834 -29.21 32.29 3.76
N HIS A 835 -29.71 33.34 4.41
CA HIS A 835 -29.07 34.66 4.40
C HIS A 835 -27.67 34.63 5.04
N ILE A 836 -27.46 33.84 6.09
CA ILE A 836 -26.13 33.67 6.71
C ILE A 836 -25.16 33.02 5.71
N VAL A 837 -25.59 31.97 5.00
CA VAL A 837 -24.76 31.29 3.98
C VAL A 837 -24.50 32.19 2.77
N ASP A 838 -25.49 32.93 2.30
CA ASP A 838 -25.31 33.86 1.17
C ASP A 838 -24.40 35.05 1.54
N PHE A 839 -24.38 35.46 2.81
CA PHE A 839 -23.46 36.49 3.31
C PHE A 839 -22.02 35.97 3.45
N LEU A 840 -21.84 34.81 4.09
CA LEU A 840 -20.53 34.18 4.28
C LEU A 840 -20.66 32.66 4.05
N PRO A 841 -20.32 32.13 2.85
CA PRO A 841 -20.50 30.71 2.57
C PRO A 841 -19.73 29.78 3.52
N ALA A 842 -18.61 30.22 4.10
CA ALA A 842 -17.88 29.51 5.15
C ALA A 842 -18.73 29.13 6.38
N SER A 843 -19.77 29.93 6.70
CA SER A 843 -20.71 29.68 7.80
C SER A 843 -21.37 28.30 7.74
N LEU A 844 -21.54 27.76 6.53
CA LEU A 844 -22.12 26.46 6.28
C LEU A 844 -21.40 25.35 7.05
N ALA A 845 -20.08 25.48 7.21
CA ALA A 845 -19.26 24.58 7.99
C ALA A 845 -19.73 24.49 9.44
N VAL A 846 -19.90 25.66 10.07
CA VAL A 846 -20.29 25.79 11.47
C VAL A 846 -21.72 25.27 11.65
N ILE A 847 -22.64 25.64 10.76
CA ILE A 847 -24.03 25.13 10.75
C ILE A 847 -24.06 23.61 10.75
N VAL A 848 -23.32 22.99 9.83
CA VAL A 848 -23.25 21.54 9.70
C VAL A 848 -22.66 20.89 10.94
N THR A 849 -21.52 21.38 11.44
CA THR A 849 -20.86 20.78 12.60
C THR A 849 -21.68 20.92 13.88
N TYR A 850 -22.31 22.09 14.08
CA TYR A 850 -23.21 22.33 15.21
C TYR A 850 -24.43 21.42 15.17
N PHE A 851 -25.14 21.37 14.03
CA PHE A 851 -26.32 20.51 13.88
C PHE A 851 -25.95 19.04 14.03
N SER A 852 -24.80 18.61 13.51
CA SER A 852 -24.31 17.23 13.67
C SER A 852 -24.11 16.87 15.15
N ALA A 853 -23.50 17.77 15.93
CA ALA A 853 -23.34 17.58 17.37
C ALA A 853 -24.71 17.51 18.09
N GLU A 854 -25.62 18.42 17.80
CA GLU A 854 -26.96 18.44 18.39
C GLU A 854 -27.79 17.18 18.07
N ILE A 855 -27.60 16.59 16.88
CA ILE A 855 -28.23 15.31 16.50
C ILE A 855 -27.68 14.18 17.37
N THR A 856 -26.37 14.12 17.60
CA THR A 856 -25.78 13.09 18.46
C THR A 856 -26.21 13.22 19.92
N ARG A 857 -26.52 14.44 20.37
CA ARG A 857 -27.02 14.72 21.73
C ARG A 857 -28.49 14.36 21.90
N GLY A 858 -29.29 14.44 20.83
CA GLY A 858 -30.72 14.13 20.86
C GLY A 858 -31.57 15.11 21.70
N ILE A 859 -31.12 16.35 21.88
CA ILE A 859 -31.78 17.36 22.73
C ILE A 859 -33.08 17.88 22.09
N TRP A 860 -33.09 18.05 20.77
CA TRP A 860 -34.21 18.66 20.04
C TRP A 860 -35.32 17.65 19.75
N LYS A 861 -36.57 18.02 20.08
CA LYS A 861 -37.75 17.20 19.78
C LYS A 861 -37.93 17.03 18.27
N PRO A 862 -38.38 15.84 17.81
CA PRO A 862 -38.66 15.62 16.40
C PRO A 862 -39.92 16.38 15.96
N VAL A 863 -39.93 16.83 14.70
CA VAL A 863 -40.99 17.65 14.11
C VAL A 863 -41.72 16.90 13.01
N HIS A 864 -43.01 17.17 12.84
CA HIS A 864 -43.85 16.57 11.82
C HIS A 864 -43.65 17.21 10.44
N LEU A 865 -43.42 16.38 9.42
CA LEU A 865 -43.29 16.80 8.02
C LEU A 865 -44.66 16.78 7.32
N ASN A 866 -45.53 17.72 7.71
CA ASN A 866 -46.94 17.79 7.31
C ASN A 866 -47.20 18.51 5.96
N GLY A 867 -46.20 19.18 5.38
CA GLY A 867 -46.33 20.00 4.16
C GLY A 867 -46.77 21.45 4.42
N ILE A 868 -47.13 21.80 5.66
CA ILE A 868 -47.52 23.15 6.07
C ILE A 868 -46.33 23.85 6.72
N ASP A 869 -45.83 23.28 7.82
CA ASP A 869 -44.69 23.84 8.56
C ASP A 869 -43.37 23.36 7.96
N TRP A 870 -43.32 22.10 7.52
CA TRP A 870 -42.14 21.48 6.93
C TRP A 870 -42.49 20.68 5.68
N PRO A 871 -41.58 20.52 4.69
CA PRO A 871 -41.85 19.79 3.45
C PRO A 871 -42.30 18.34 3.68
N SER A 872 -43.34 17.87 2.99
CA SER A 872 -43.88 16.50 3.16
C SER A 872 -43.26 15.46 2.20
N PRO A 873 -42.70 14.33 2.70
CA PRO A 873 -42.16 13.24 1.87
C PRO A 873 -43.25 12.30 1.32
N ALA A 874 -44.53 12.46 1.70
CA ALA A 874 -45.57 11.45 1.54
C ALA A 874 -45.78 10.95 0.10
N ALA A 875 -45.56 11.79 -0.90
CA ALA A 875 -45.74 11.43 -2.31
C ALA A 875 -44.74 10.38 -2.83
N ASN A 876 -43.50 10.35 -2.30
CA ASN A 876 -42.40 9.52 -2.84
C ASN A 876 -41.84 8.52 -1.82
N LEU A 877 -42.22 8.59 -0.55
CA LEU A 877 -41.61 7.76 0.50
C LEU A 877 -41.87 6.26 0.29
N SER A 878 -43.07 5.87 -0.14
CA SER A 878 -43.44 4.47 -0.36
C SER A 878 -42.76 3.87 -1.59
N SER A 879 -42.66 4.62 -2.69
CA SER A 879 -41.96 4.18 -3.89
C SER A 879 -40.46 4.05 -3.65
N LEU A 880 -39.87 5.02 -2.95
CA LEU A 880 -38.45 5.00 -2.61
C LEU A 880 -38.08 3.86 -1.63
N ASP A 881 -38.92 3.57 -0.63
CA ASP A 881 -38.70 2.44 0.30
C ASP A 881 -38.77 1.08 -0.43
N MET A 882 -39.63 0.94 -1.44
CA MET A 882 -39.67 -0.25 -2.30
C MET A 882 -38.41 -0.38 -3.17
N GLU A 883 -37.97 0.72 -3.80
CA GLU A 883 -36.76 0.70 -4.64
C GLU A 883 -35.49 0.38 -3.83
N ILE A 884 -35.38 0.90 -2.59
CA ILE A 884 -34.30 0.54 -1.66
C ILE A 884 -34.30 -0.97 -1.39
N LYS A 885 -35.46 -1.55 -1.11
CA LYS A 885 -35.58 -3.00 -0.85
C LYS A 885 -35.22 -3.83 -2.06
N ASP A 886 -35.67 -3.44 -3.25
CA ASP A 886 -35.37 -4.18 -4.47
C ASP A 886 -33.86 -4.17 -4.76
N ILE A 887 -33.17 -3.04 -4.52
CA ILE A 887 -31.71 -2.95 -4.65
C ILE A 887 -31.02 -3.83 -3.61
N LEU A 888 -31.42 -3.76 -2.34
CA LEU A 888 -30.86 -4.61 -1.27
C LEU A 888 -31.08 -6.10 -1.56
N ALA A 889 -32.27 -6.47 -2.00
CA ALA A 889 -32.63 -7.83 -2.39
C ALA A 889 -31.79 -8.31 -3.58
N SER A 890 -31.51 -7.44 -4.57
CA SER A 890 -30.61 -7.77 -5.69
C SER A 890 -29.18 -8.07 -5.24
N ALA A 891 -28.75 -7.51 -4.10
CA ALA A 891 -27.47 -7.80 -3.46
C ALA A 891 -27.56 -8.94 -2.42
N GLY A 892 -28.71 -9.61 -2.29
CA GLY A 892 -28.93 -10.72 -1.35
C GLY A 892 -29.11 -10.29 0.11
N VAL A 893 -29.59 -9.07 0.34
CA VAL A 893 -29.87 -8.50 1.68
C VAL A 893 -31.37 -8.26 1.83
N ASP A 894 -31.97 -8.85 2.85
CA ASP A 894 -33.36 -8.62 3.22
C ASP A 894 -33.44 -7.78 4.51
N VAL A 895 -34.25 -6.71 4.47
CA VAL A 895 -34.43 -5.74 5.56
C VAL A 895 -35.93 -5.45 5.72
N PRO A 896 -36.48 -5.45 6.95
CA PRO A 896 -37.89 -5.15 7.18
C PRO A 896 -38.28 -3.75 6.72
N CYS A 897 -39.56 -3.56 6.36
CA CYS A 897 -40.11 -2.27 5.96
C CYS A 897 -39.86 -1.17 6.99
N SER A 898 -39.30 -0.04 6.54
CA SER A 898 -38.89 1.08 7.39
C SER A 898 -40.07 1.83 8.00
N TYR A 899 -41.22 1.87 7.31
CA TYR A 899 -42.40 2.64 7.72
C TYR A 899 -43.69 1.81 7.65
N PRO A 900 -44.45 1.68 8.75
CA PRO A 900 -45.81 1.13 8.71
C PRO A 900 -46.76 2.12 8.03
N ARG A 901 -47.64 1.61 7.16
CA ARG A 901 -48.64 2.41 6.41
C ARG A 901 -49.46 3.28 7.39
N GLY A 902 -49.43 4.61 7.19
CA GLY A 902 -50.28 5.56 7.91
C GLY A 902 -49.61 6.37 9.04
N SER A 903 -48.34 6.15 9.35
CA SER A 903 -47.62 6.97 10.34
C SER A 903 -47.06 8.26 9.71
N LEU A 904 -47.09 9.37 10.46
CA LEU A 904 -46.56 10.67 10.00
C LEU A 904 -45.01 10.65 10.02
N PRO A 905 -44.35 11.10 8.93
CA PRO A 905 -42.89 11.23 8.86
C PRO A 905 -42.39 12.31 9.83
N MET A 906 -41.47 11.95 10.72
CA MET A 906 -40.86 12.87 11.69
C MET A 906 -39.34 12.89 11.53
N LEU A 907 -38.74 14.08 11.67
CA LEU A 907 -37.30 14.27 11.70
C LEU A 907 -36.91 15.14 12.91
N PRO A 908 -35.73 14.95 13.53
CA PRO A 908 -35.17 15.92 14.47
C PRO A 908 -35.17 17.34 13.87
N LEU A 909 -35.48 18.35 14.68
CA LEU A 909 -35.58 19.76 14.25
C LEU A 909 -34.35 20.21 13.44
N THR A 910 -33.15 19.85 13.90
CA THR A 910 -31.88 20.18 13.25
C THR A 910 -31.72 19.54 11.87
N ILE A 911 -32.18 18.29 11.68
CA ILE A 911 -32.19 17.61 10.38
C ILE A 911 -33.23 18.23 9.46
N ALA A 912 -34.42 18.56 9.99
CA ALA A 912 -35.47 19.22 9.22
C ALA A 912 -35.02 20.61 8.73
N ALA A 913 -34.35 21.39 9.59
CA ALA A 913 -33.76 22.68 9.27
C ALA A 913 -32.65 22.56 8.21
N LEU A 914 -31.72 21.61 8.38
CA LEU A 914 -30.65 21.37 7.42
C LEU A 914 -31.18 20.92 6.06
N LEU A 915 -32.14 19.99 6.05
CA LEU A 915 -32.79 19.51 4.83
C LEU A 915 -33.52 20.65 4.13
N SER A 916 -34.25 21.48 4.86
CA SER A 916 -34.96 22.63 4.29
C SER A 916 -33.98 23.63 3.69
N LEU A 917 -32.86 23.91 4.36
CA LEU A 917 -31.76 24.72 3.82
C LEU A 917 -31.20 24.11 2.52
N THR A 918 -30.91 22.80 2.48
CA THR A 918 -30.37 22.14 1.27
C THR A 918 -31.29 22.27 0.05
N ILE A 919 -32.60 22.22 0.27
CA ILE A 919 -33.62 22.33 -0.78
C ILE A 919 -33.73 23.75 -1.33
N THR A 920 -33.26 24.77 -0.60
CA THR A 920 -33.25 26.17 -1.08
C THR A 920 -32.10 26.49 -2.04
N PHE A 921 -31.02 25.69 -2.09
CA PHE A 921 -29.92 25.95 -3.02
C PHE A 921 -30.38 25.73 -4.47
N LYS A 922 -30.12 26.74 -5.32
CA LYS A 922 -30.18 26.54 -6.77
C LYS A 922 -29.08 25.56 -7.17
N LEU A 923 -29.45 24.58 -8.00
CA LEU A 923 -28.57 23.53 -8.51
C LEU A 923 -27.69 24.02 -9.68
N ASP A 924 -27.06 25.19 -9.50
CA ASP A 924 -26.14 25.79 -10.47
C ASP A 924 -24.71 25.29 -10.22
N LYS A 925 -23.88 25.23 -11.28
CA LYS A 925 -22.47 24.77 -11.21
C LYS A 925 -21.62 25.59 -10.22
N SER A 926 -21.99 26.84 -9.94
CA SER A 926 -21.30 27.70 -8.97
C SER A 926 -21.47 27.25 -7.52
N ALA A 927 -22.44 26.38 -7.23
CA ALA A 927 -22.74 25.86 -5.90
C ALA A 927 -22.21 24.44 -5.65
N ASP A 928 -21.46 23.84 -6.59
CA ASP A 928 -20.96 22.45 -6.48
C ASP A 928 -20.10 22.22 -5.22
N SER A 929 -19.34 23.24 -4.80
CA SER A 929 -18.53 23.22 -3.58
C SER A 929 -19.38 23.09 -2.31
N MET A 930 -20.50 23.81 -2.24
CA MET A 930 -21.44 23.78 -1.13
C MET A 930 -22.22 22.46 -1.10
N HIS A 931 -22.68 21.99 -2.27
CA HIS A 931 -23.39 20.70 -2.39
C HIS A 931 -22.52 19.51 -1.96
N GLY A 932 -21.23 19.53 -2.29
CA GLY A 932 -20.28 18.49 -1.88
C GLY A 932 -20.13 18.37 -0.37
N ILE A 933 -20.28 19.45 0.40
CA ILE A 933 -20.17 19.42 1.87
C ILE A 933 -21.53 19.13 2.50
N ILE A 934 -22.55 19.91 2.14
CA ILE A 934 -23.87 19.84 2.78
C ILE A 934 -24.59 18.51 2.48
N GLY A 935 -24.41 17.96 1.28
CA GLY A 935 -25.01 16.68 0.88
C GLY A 935 -24.44 15.53 1.70
N HIS A 936 -23.11 15.40 1.76
CA HIS A 936 -22.46 14.38 2.60
C HIS A 936 -22.69 14.61 4.09
N ALA A 937 -22.76 15.87 4.53
CA ALA A 937 -23.10 16.19 5.91
C ALA A 937 -24.50 15.72 6.28
N LEU A 938 -25.51 15.99 5.43
CA LEU A 938 -26.87 15.56 5.70
C LEU A 938 -26.99 14.03 5.68
N GLU A 939 -26.30 13.33 4.77
CA GLU A 939 -26.22 11.86 4.76
C GLU A 939 -25.65 11.30 6.08
N ASN A 940 -24.56 11.90 6.59
CA ASN A 940 -23.96 11.51 7.87
C ASN A 940 -24.88 11.82 9.06
N CYS A 941 -25.50 13.00 9.07
CA CYS A 941 -26.46 13.42 10.08
C CYS A 941 -27.68 12.48 10.11
N ALA A 942 -28.25 12.15 8.94
CA ALA A 942 -29.36 11.23 8.82
C ALA A 942 -28.97 9.84 9.33
N SER A 943 -27.84 9.28 8.89
CA SER A 943 -27.39 7.96 9.36
C SER A 943 -27.12 7.89 10.87
N SER A 944 -26.66 8.99 11.50
CA SER A 944 -26.45 9.08 12.95
C SER A 944 -27.74 9.23 13.79
N SER A 945 -28.86 9.63 13.16
CA SER A 945 -30.15 9.88 13.83
C SER A 945 -31.11 8.69 13.79
N SER A 946 -32.17 8.69 14.62
CA SER A 946 -33.14 7.58 14.69
C SER A 946 -33.68 7.16 13.32
N TRP A 947 -33.63 5.85 13.05
CA TRP A 947 -34.26 5.23 11.89
C TRP A 947 -35.76 5.55 11.87
N PRO A 948 -36.35 5.90 10.72
CA PRO A 948 -35.82 5.88 9.34
C PRO A 948 -35.65 7.29 8.73
N SER A 949 -34.75 8.11 9.28
CA SER A 949 -34.48 9.48 8.80
C SER A 949 -33.93 9.57 7.37
N MET A 950 -33.05 8.64 6.95
CA MET A 950 -32.41 8.70 5.62
C MET A 950 -33.41 8.46 4.46
N PRO A 951 -34.32 7.45 4.52
CA PRO A 951 -35.39 7.34 3.52
C PRO A 951 -36.28 8.60 3.42
N ILE A 952 -36.56 9.27 4.54
CA ILE A 952 -37.34 10.52 4.56
C ILE A 952 -36.58 11.65 3.86
N VAL A 953 -35.30 11.83 4.19
CA VAL A 953 -34.39 12.80 3.53
C VAL A 953 -34.32 12.52 2.03
N GLY A 954 -34.11 11.25 1.66
CA GLY A 954 -34.02 10.82 0.27
C GLY A 954 -35.31 11.08 -0.52
N ALA A 955 -36.48 10.84 0.08
CA ALA A 955 -37.77 11.10 -0.55
C ALA A 955 -37.95 12.59 -0.90
N LEU A 956 -37.55 13.49 0.01
CA LEU A 956 -37.65 14.94 -0.21
C LEU A 956 -36.61 15.46 -1.21
N TRP A 957 -35.38 14.96 -1.18
CA TRP A 957 -34.38 15.31 -2.19
C TRP A 957 -34.77 14.81 -3.59
N ALA A 958 -35.27 13.58 -3.70
CA ALA A 958 -35.71 13.01 -4.97
C ALA A 958 -36.90 13.79 -5.57
N GLN A 959 -37.78 14.35 -4.74
CA GLN A 959 -38.85 15.25 -5.19
C GLN A 959 -38.31 16.53 -5.84
N LYS A 960 -37.20 17.07 -5.30
CA LYS A 960 -36.64 18.36 -5.74
C LYS A 960 -35.63 18.22 -6.87
N VAL A 961 -34.87 17.13 -6.87
CA VAL A 961 -33.74 16.91 -7.79
C VAL A 961 -33.90 15.55 -8.48
N ARG A 962 -34.85 15.48 -9.41
CA ARG A 962 -35.16 14.22 -10.13
C ARG A 962 -33.95 13.60 -10.83
N ARG A 963 -33.03 14.43 -11.32
CA ARG A 963 -31.81 13.97 -12.00
C ARG A 963 -30.84 13.21 -11.07
N TRP A 964 -30.88 13.47 -9.76
CA TRP A 964 -30.04 12.78 -8.75
C TRP A 964 -30.73 11.57 -8.11
N HIS A 965 -31.89 11.14 -8.62
CA HIS A 965 -32.71 10.07 -8.01
C HIS A 965 -31.90 8.80 -7.72
N HIS A 966 -31.17 8.27 -8.71
CA HIS A 966 -30.35 7.08 -8.54
C HIS A 966 -29.22 7.25 -7.53
N PHE A 967 -28.57 8.41 -7.50
CA PHE A 967 -27.55 8.74 -6.49
C PHE A 967 -28.13 8.73 -5.08
N ILE A 968 -29.29 9.39 -4.90
CA ILE A 968 -29.97 9.52 -3.62
C ILE A 968 -30.38 8.15 -3.11
N ILE A 969 -30.95 7.31 -3.97
CA ILE A 969 -31.37 5.96 -3.59
C ILE A 969 -30.18 5.10 -3.21
N LEU A 970 -29.10 5.13 -3.98
CA LEU A 970 -27.87 4.39 -3.65
C LEU A 970 -27.26 4.88 -2.33
N SER A 971 -27.42 6.16 -1.98
CA SER A 971 -26.99 6.68 -0.68
C SER A 971 -27.91 6.17 0.44
N CYS A 972 -29.23 6.11 0.20
CA CYS A 972 -30.20 5.60 1.16
C CYS A 972 -30.01 4.09 1.45
N THR A 973 -29.65 3.27 0.47
CA THR A 973 -29.44 1.81 0.65
C THR A 973 -28.28 1.47 1.59
N ARG A 974 -27.41 2.43 1.91
CA ARG A 974 -26.30 2.25 2.86
C ARG A 974 -26.75 2.33 4.32
N SER A 975 -27.82 3.08 4.58
CA SER A 975 -28.27 3.38 5.94
C SER A 975 -28.62 2.16 6.82
N PRO A 976 -29.20 1.04 6.31
CA PRO A 976 -29.47 -0.15 7.11
C PRO A 976 -28.21 -0.76 7.75
N PHE A 977 -27.07 -0.70 7.05
CA PHE A 977 -25.81 -1.30 7.50
C PHE A 977 -25.16 -0.60 8.70
N SER A 978 -25.61 0.60 9.03
CA SER A 978 -25.16 1.34 10.23
C SER A 978 -25.76 0.82 11.54
N ARG A 979 -26.83 0.03 11.46
CA ARG A 979 -27.62 -0.39 12.63
C ARG A 979 -27.82 -1.90 12.69
N ASP A 980 -28.14 -2.52 11.55
CA ASP A 980 -28.40 -3.94 11.49
C ASP A 980 -27.13 -4.74 11.14
N LYS A 981 -26.56 -5.38 12.17
CA LYS A 981 -25.43 -6.30 12.02
C LYS A 981 -25.78 -7.48 11.09
N ASN A 982 -27.05 -7.92 11.06
CA ASN A 982 -27.47 -9.02 10.20
C ASN A 982 -27.46 -8.63 8.73
N ALA A 983 -27.88 -7.41 8.38
CA ALA A 983 -27.77 -6.90 7.01
C ALA A 983 -26.31 -6.93 6.50
N ALA A 984 -25.35 -6.51 7.33
CA ALA A 984 -23.93 -6.60 7.00
C ALA A 984 -23.47 -8.06 6.82
N ALA A 985 -23.93 -8.97 7.68
CA ALA A 985 -23.61 -10.39 7.57
C ALA A 985 -24.20 -11.05 6.32
N GLN A 986 -25.44 -10.71 5.95
CA GLN A 986 -26.10 -11.13 4.72
C GLN A 986 -25.32 -10.64 3.48
N LEU A 987 -24.91 -9.38 3.48
CA LEU A 987 -24.12 -8.81 2.38
C LEU A 987 -22.76 -9.49 2.22
N ILE A 988 -22.05 -9.73 3.33
CA ILE A 988 -20.77 -10.45 3.30
C ILE A 988 -20.98 -11.86 2.76
N LYS A 989 -22.00 -12.58 3.24
CA LYS A 989 -22.34 -13.91 2.74
C LYS A 989 -22.63 -13.88 1.23
N SER A 990 -23.39 -12.89 0.75
CA SER A 990 -23.70 -12.68 -0.66
C SER A 990 -22.44 -12.42 -1.50
N CYS A 991 -21.50 -11.61 -1.00
CA CYS A 991 -20.21 -11.40 -1.66
C CYS A 991 -19.42 -12.72 -1.83
N PHE A 992 -19.34 -13.53 -0.77
CA PHE A 992 -18.67 -14.84 -0.84
C PHE A 992 -19.37 -15.80 -1.80
N THR A 993 -20.70 -15.85 -1.81
CA THR A 993 -21.46 -16.73 -2.73
C THR A 993 -21.32 -16.30 -4.18
N SER A 994 -21.37 -14.99 -4.47
CA SER A 994 -21.25 -14.47 -5.84
C SER A 994 -19.83 -14.59 -6.38
N PHE A 995 -18.80 -14.49 -5.51
CA PHE A 995 -17.42 -14.68 -5.91
C PHE A 995 -17.02 -16.16 -6.08
N LEU A 996 -17.43 -17.04 -5.16
CA LEU A 996 -16.99 -18.45 -5.13
C LEU A 996 -17.96 -19.44 -5.81
N GLY A 997 -19.15 -18.98 -6.20
CA GLY A 997 -20.24 -19.81 -6.71
C GLY A 997 -20.99 -20.61 -5.63
N PRO A 998 -22.19 -21.14 -5.95
CA PRO A 998 -22.96 -21.98 -5.03
C PRO A 998 -22.16 -23.23 -4.61
N SER A 999 -22.35 -23.66 -3.37
CA SER A 999 -21.78 -24.93 -2.90
C SER A 999 -22.61 -26.06 -3.50
N SER A 1000 -21.99 -27.13 -4.01
CA SER A 1000 -22.63 -28.23 -4.78
C SER A 1000 -23.62 -29.10 -3.98
N LEU A 1001 -24.08 -28.63 -2.83
CA LEU A 1001 -25.02 -29.29 -1.92
C LEU A 1001 -26.44 -28.72 -2.00
N THR A 1002 -26.71 -27.77 -2.91
CA THR A 1002 -28.05 -27.18 -3.09
C THR A 1002 -28.47 -27.30 -4.55
N GLU A 1003 -29.68 -27.80 -4.73
CA GLU A 1003 -30.24 -28.44 -5.92
C GLU A 1003 -30.19 -27.62 -7.23
N GLY A 1004 -29.94 -28.35 -8.32
CA GLY A 1004 -30.58 -28.18 -9.63
C GLY A 1004 -30.80 -26.77 -10.16
N SER A 1005 -29.76 -26.13 -10.70
CA SER A 1005 -29.96 -25.24 -11.85
C SER A 1005 -28.72 -25.19 -12.73
N HIS A 1006 -28.88 -25.63 -13.98
CA HIS A 1006 -27.96 -25.38 -15.09
C HIS A 1006 -28.07 -23.90 -15.49
N PHE A 1007 -27.51 -23.01 -14.67
CA PHE A 1007 -27.03 -21.70 -15.13
C PHE A 1007 -25.57 -21.62 -14.72
N VAL A 1008 -24.67 -21.48 -15.70
CA VAL A 1008 -23.25 -21.23 -15.44
C VAL A 1008 -23.16 -19.90 -14.70
N SER A 1009 -23.16 -19.96 -13.36
CA SER A 1009 -23.00 -18.78 -12.52
C SER A 1009 -21.60 -18.23 -12.75
N ARG A 1010 -21.55 -16.99 -13.27
CA ARG A 1010 -20.32 -16.24 -13.48
C ARG A 1010 -19.65 -16.04 -12.12
N GLN A 1011 -18.44 -16.57 -11.94
CA GLN A 1011 -17.68 -16.56 -10.68
C GLN A 1011 -16.56 -15.51 -10.73
N GLY A 1012 -15.90 -15.29 -9.59
CA GLY A 1012 -14.80 -14.34 -9.51
C GLY A 1012 -15.24 -12.88 -9.51
N ALA A 1013 -14.42 -12.01 -10.09
CA ALA A 1013 -14.66 -10.57 -10.05
C ALA A 1013 -15.91 -10.13 -10.84
N SER A 1014 -16.30 -10.88 -11.87
CA SER A 1014 -17.52 -10.62 -12.66
C SER A 1014 -18.78 -10.94 -11.85
N GLY A 1015 -18.78 -12.02 -11.06
CA GLY A 1015 -19.86 -12.35 -10.13
C GLY A 1015 -19.95 -11.37 -8.95
N LEU A 1016 -18.80 -10.93 -8.43
CA LEU A 1016 -18.76 -10.03 -7.26
C LEU A 1016 -19.22 -8.59 -7.58
N PHE A 1017 -18.78 -8.02 -8.71
CA PHE A 1017 -19.06 -6.62 -9.09
C PHE A 1017 -20.06 -6.48 -10.23
N GLY A 1018 -20.54 -7.58 -10.80
CA GLY A 1018 -21.44 -7.58 -11.95
C GLY A 1018 -20.74 -7.26 -13.28
N HIS A 1019 -21.54 -7.30 -14.34
CA HIS A 1019 -21.17 -6.90 -15.71
C HIS A 1019 -22.21 -5.89 -16.23
N ILE A 1020 -21.85 -5.02 -17.19
CA ILE A 1020 -22.90 -4.34 -17.97
C ILE A 1020 -23.57 -5.43 -18.83
N LEU A 1021 -24.74 -5.90 -18.41
CA LEU A 1021 -25.69 -6.44 -19.37
C LEU A 1021 -26.47 -5.23 -19.87
N VAL A 1022 -26.18 -4.87 -21.12
CA VAL A 1022 -27.04 -3.98 -21.89
C VAL A 1022 -28.41 -4.66 -21.88
N ASP A 1023 -29.41 -3.93 -21.39
CA ASP A 1023 -30.84 -4.24 -21.57
C ASP A 1023 -31.51 -5.23 -20.59
N ARG A 1024 -31.72 -4.82 -19.33
CA ARG A 1024 -32.82 -5.36 -18.50
C ARG A 1024 -33.48 -4.30 -17.61
N GLY A 1025 -34.55 -3.69 -18.13
CA GLY A 1025 -35.63 -3.08 -17.35
C GLY A 1025 -35.32 -1.75 -16.60
N PRO A 1026 -36.33 -1.16 -15.94
CA PRO A 1026 -36.21 0.14 -15.26
C PRO A 1026 -35.48 0.09 -13.90
N TYR A 1027 -35.15 -1.09 -13.38
CA TYR A 1027 -34.48 -1.27 -12.09
C TYR A 1027 -33.05 -1.74 -12.28
N ILE A 1028 -32.09 -1.05 -11.65
CA ILE A 1028 -30.67 -1.31 -11.88
C ILE A 1028 -30.14 -2.23 -10.77
N PRO A 1029 -29.92 -3.55 -11.03
CA PRO A 1029 -29.38 -4.44 -10.01
C PRO A 1029 -27.98 -3.97 -9.58
N VAL A 1030 -27.72 -3.99 -8.28
CA VAL A 1030 -26.40 -3.64 -7.71
C VAL A 1030 -25.74 -4.93 -7.25
N ALA A 1031 -24.56 -5.22 -7.79
CA ALA A 1031 -23.82 -6.40 -7.38
C ALA A 1031 -23.37 -6.29 -5.90
N PRO A 1032 -23.32 -7.42 -5.16
CA PRO A 1032 -23.07 -7.40 -3.73
C PRO A 1032 -21.69 -6.81 -3.38
N GLY A 1033 -20.66 -7.05 -4.19
CA GLY A 1033 -19.33 -6.47 -3.97
C GLY A 1033 -19.30 -4.96 -4.15
N THR A 1034 -20.03 -4.44 -5.13
CA THR A 1034 -20.19 -3.00 -5.35
C THR A 1034 -20.88 -2.36 -4.15
N LEU A 1035 -22.00 -2.95 -3.70
CA LEU A 1035 -22.70 -2.47 -2.51
C LEU A 1035 -21.83 -2.56 -1.25
N TYR A 1036 -21.05 -3.64 -1.11
CA TYR A 1036 -20.12 -3.80 0.00
C TYR A 1036 -19.07 -2.70 0.03
N VAL A 1037 -18.37 -2.46 -1.08
CA VAL A 1037 -17.32 -1.42 -1.14
C VAL A 1037 -17.87 -0.05 -0.74
N TYR A 1038 -19.05 0.32 -1.23
CA TYR A 1038 -19.67 1.61 -0.91
C TYR A 1038 -20.35 1.68 0.47
N SER A 1039 -20.65 0.54 1.11
CA SER A 1039 -21.34 0.50 2.41
C SER A 1039 -20.43 0.13 3.59
N CYS A 1040 -19.27 -0.48 3.32
CA CYS A 1040 -18.43 -1.09 4.35
C CYS A 1040 -17.90 -0.11 5.40
N ARG A 1041 -17.86 1.19 5.07
CA ARG A 1041 -17.47 2.26 6.00
C ARG A 1041 -18.56 2.65 6.99
N TYR A 1042 -19.81 2.28 6.72
CA TYR A 1042 -20.95 2.53 7.59
C TYR A 1042 -21.17 1.40 8.58
N PHE A 1043 -20.46 0.26 8.47
CA PHE A 1043 -20.54 -0.80 9.47
C PHE A 1043 -20.10 -0.30 10.85
N HIS A 1044 -20.99 -0.44 11.83
CA HIS A 1044 -20.77 0.06 13.19
C HIS A 1044 -19.74 -0.77 13.97
N ASP A 1045 -19.72 -2.09 13.77
CA ASP A 1045 -18.86 -3.03 14.50
C ASP A 1045 -17.89 -3.75 13.57
N ILE A 1046 -16.67 -3.21 13.46
CA ILE A 1046 -15.60 -3.76 12.61
C ILE A 1046 -15.12 -5.13 13.13
N HIS A 1047 -15.18 -5.37 14.45
CA HIS A 1047 -14.83 -6.67 15.02
C HIS A 1047 -15.83 -7.73 14.60
N TYR A 1048 -17.13 -7.43 14.66
CA TYR A 1048 -18.18 -8.32 14.16
C TYR A 1048 -18.02 -8.61 12.66
N VAL A 1049 -17.68 -7.61 11.84
CA VAL A 1049 -17.38 -7.82 10.41
C VAL A 1049 -16.21 -8.79 10.23
N SER A 1050 -15.17 -8.64 11.05
CA SER A 1050 -14.00 -9.54 11.04
C SER A 1050 -14.38 -10.97 11.41
N GLU A 1051 -15.24 -11.12 12.42
CA GLU A 1051 -15.77 -12.40 12.85
C GLU A 1051 -16.62 -13.07 11.75
N VAL A 1052 -17.49 -12.32 11.07
CA VAL A 1052 -18.32 -12.84 9.98
C VAL A 1052 -17.46 -13.29 8.80
N VAL A 1053 -16.47 -12.50 8.39
CA VAL A 1053 -15.53 -12.87 7.31
C VAL A 1053 -14.76 -14.13 7.69
N PHE A 1054 -14.24 -14.19 8.91
CA PHE A 1054 -13.57 -15.38 9.43
C PHE A 1054 -14.49 -16.61 9.40
N ARG A 1055 -15.73 -16.48 9.88
CA ARG A 1055 -16.73 -17.56 9.87
C ARG A 1055 -17.04 -18.04 8.45
N MET A 1056 -17.12 -17.15 7.46
CA MET A 1056 -17.34 -17.53 6.06
C MET A 1056 -16.16 -18.33 5.49
N ILE A 1057 -14.93 -17.90 5.76
CA ILE A 1057 -13.71 -18.59 5.34
C ILE A 1057 -13.64 -19.99 5.98
N MET A 1058 -13.88 -20.07 7.29
CA MET A 1058 -13.87 -21.33 8.04
C MET A 1058 -14.96 -22.28 7.55
N LYS A 1059 -16.18 -21.78 7.31
CA LYS A 1059 -17.26 -22.58 6.71
C LYS A 1059 -16.85 -23.14 5.35
N ARG A 1060 -16.22 -22.32 4.49
CA ARG A 1060 -15.74 -22.77 3.18
C ARG A 1060 -14.63 -23.82 3.28
N ALA A 1061 -13.69 -23.65 4.20
CA ALA A 1061 -12.62 -24.61 4.46
C ALA A 1061 -13.18 -25.98 4.92
N ARG A 1062 -14.24 -25.98 5.75
CA ARG A 1062 -14.93 -27.22 6.17
C ARG A 1062 -15.62 -27.93 5.01
N ILE A 1063 -16.39 -27.20 4.19
CA ILE A 1063 -17.05 -27.77 3.00
C ILE A 1063 -16.03 -28.41 2.06
N LEU A 1064 -14.90 -27.74 1.82
CA LEU A 1064 -13.83 -28.27 0.96
C LEU A 1064 -13.11 -29.47 1.60
N ALA A 1065 -13.00 -29.53 2.93
CA ALA A 1065 -12.49 -30.69 3.64
C ALA A 1065 -13.41 -31.90 3.44
N ASP A 1066 -14.73 -31.71 3.56
CA ASP A 1066 -15.72 -32.76 3.33
C ASP A 1066 -15.69 -33.25 1.88
N GLU A 1067 -15.61 -32.34 0.89
CA GLU A 1067 -15.47 -32.69 -0.53
C GLU A 1067 -14.21 -33.53 -0.78
N TYR A 1068 -13.08 -33.14 -0.20
CA TYR A 1068 -11.81 -33.87 -0.31
C TYR A 1068 -11.88 -35.27 0.32
N VAL A 1069 -12.47 -35.38 1.52
CA VAL A 1069 -12.65 -36.67 2.20
C VAL A 1069 -13.57 -37.58 1.38
N ARG A 1070 -14.63 -37.04 0.79
CA ARG A 1070 -15.58 -37.78 -0.05
C ARG A 1070 -14.95 -38.24 -1.37
N SER A 1071 -14.07 -37.44 -1.98
CA SER A 1071 -13.42 -37.79 -3.25
C SER A 1071 -12.31 -38.84 -3.11
N ASN A 1072 -11.65 -38.92 -1.95
CA ASN A 1072 -10.47 -39.79 -1.76
C ASN A 1072 -10.72 -41.02 -0.86
N GLY A 1073 -11.91 -41.17 -0.25
CA GLY A 1073 -12.26 -42.31 0.61
C GLY A 1073 -11.52 -42.33 1.96
N MET A 1074 -12.04 -43.10 2.94
CA MET A 1074 -11.56 -43.14 4.33
C MET A 1074 -10.22 -43.90 4.53
N ALA A 1075 -9.55 -44.37 3.46
CA ALA A 1075 -8.40 -45.29 3.57
C ALA A 1075 -7.04 -44.57 3.45
N PRO A 1076 -6.15 -44.61 4.47
CA PRO A 1076 -4.93 -43.81 4.51
C PRO A 1076 -3.69 -44.47 3.86
N ARG A 1077 -3.83 -45.32 2.83
CA ARG A 1077 -2.69 -46.19 2.39
C ARG A 1077 -2.31 -46.22 0.91
N VAL A 1078 -2.89 -45.40 0.04
CA VAL A 1078 -2.38 -45.29 -1.35
C VAL A 1078 -1.99 -43.85 -1.64
N ARG A 1079 -0.67 -43.59 -1.73
CA ARG A 1079 -0.12 -42.39 -2.36
C ARG A 1079 -0.44 -42.47 -3.86
N SER A 1080 -1.63 -42.06 -4.25
CA SER A 1080 -1.97 -41.83 -5.65
C SER A 1080 -1.78 -40.35 -5.98
N ASP A 1081 -1.23 -40.04 -7.16
CA ASP A 1081 -1.07 -38.67 -7.68
C ASP A 1081 -2.42 -37.91 -7.73
N SER A 1082 -3.55 -38.64 -7.76
CA SER A 1082 -4.91 -38.10 -7.69
C SER A 1082 -5.24 -37.38 -6.37
N GLY A 1083 -4.68 -37.82 -5.24
CA GLY A 1083 -4.93 -37.20 -3.94
C GLY A 1083 -4.22 -35.86 -3.74
N ALA A 1084 -3.03 -35.71 -4.33
CA ALA A 1084 -2.29 -34.44 -4.31
C ALA A 1084 -2.98 -33.38 -5.20
N ALA A 1085 -3.52 -33.79 -6.35
CA ALA A 1085 -4.28 -32.90 -7.24
C ALA A 1085 -5.60 -32.40 -6.61
N SER A 1086 -6.34 -33.27 -5.91
CA SER A 1086 -7.57 -32.87 -5.22
C SER A 1086 -7.30 -31.94 -4.03
N LEU A 1087 -6.20 -32.16 -3.28
CA LEU A 1087 -5.75 -31.25 -2.24
C LEU A 1087 -5.32 -29.88 -2.81
N ALA A 1088 -4.56 -29.86 -3.90
CA ALA A 1088 -4.13 -28.63 -4.57
C ALA A 1088 -5.33 -27.77 -5.02
N SER A 1089 -6.36 -28.41 -5.58
CA SER A 1089 -7.61 -27.76 -5.97
C SER A 1089 -8.35 -27.16 -4.76
N ALA A 1090 -8.50 -27.92 -3.67
CA ALA A 1090 -9.11 -27.44 -2.44
C ALA A 1090 -8.34 -26.23 -1.86
N LEU A 1091 -7.01 -26.30 -1.83
CA LEU A 1091 -6.14 -25.21 -1.37
C LEU A 1091 -6.26 -23.96 -2.24
N SER A 1092 -6.33 -24.11 -3.57
CA SER A 1092 -6.56 -22.99 -4.48
C SER A 1092 -7.87 -22.27 -4.18
N ARG A 1093 -8.96 -23.01 -3.93
CA ARG A 1093 -10.26 -22.41 -3.54
C ARG A 1093 -10.24 -21.76 -2.15
N VAL A 1094 -9.47 -22.30 -1.20
CA VAL A 1094 -9.21 -21.64 0.09
C VAL A 1094 -8.40 -20.35 -0.09
N ARG A 1095 -7.40 -20.34 -0.97
CA ARG A 1095 -6.62 -19.13 -1.31
C ARG A 1095 -7.51 -18.03 -1.91
N GLN A 1096 -8.46 -18.40 -2.78
CA GLN A 1096 -9.41 -17.46 -3.36
C GLN A 1096 -10.35 -16.86 -2.29
N SER A 1097 -10.93 -17.69 -1.40
CA SER A 1097 -11.83 -17.20 -0.35
C SER A 1097 -11.11 -16.31 0.67
N THR A 1098 -9.88 -16.66 1.02
CA THR A 1098 -9.03 -15.90 1.95
C THR A 1098 -8.51 -14.61 1.33
N SER A 1099 -8.19 -14.60 0.03
CA SER A 1099 -7.83 -13.37 -0.70
C SER A 1099 -8.97 -12.37 -0.72
N LEU A 1100 -10.20 -12.82 -1.02
CA LEU A 1100 -11.40 -11.98 -0.93
C LEU A 1100 -11.59 -11.45 0.49
N GLY A 1101 -11.54 -12.33 1.51
CA GLY A 1101 -11.71 -11.93 2.90
C GLY A 1101 -10.65 -10.93 3.37
N ALA A 1102 -9.38 -11.12 2.99
CA ALA A 1102 -8.31 -10.19 3.28
C ALA A 1102 -8.57 -8.82 2.63
N CYS A 1103 -9.01 -8.77 1.37
CA CYS A 1103 -9.40 -7.50 0.72
C CYS A 1103 -10.53 -6.79 1.47
N MET A 1104 -11.56 -7.54 1.88
CA MET A 1104 -12.70 -7.03 2.64
C MET A 1104 -12.27 -6.43 3.99
N LEU A 1105 -11.38 -7.08 4.72
CA LEU A 1105 -10.86 -6.59 6.00
C LEU A 1105 -9.94 -5.37 5.83
N VAL A 1106 -9.07 -5.38 4.83
CA VAL A 1106 -8.18 -4.25 4.52
C VAL A 1106 -8.99 -3.03 4.11
N ILE A 1107 -10.07 -3.20 3.33
CA ILE A 1107 -10.92 -2.08 2.94
C ILE A 1107 -11.76 -1.59 4.12
N THR A 1108 -12.40 -2.45 4.90
CA THR A 1108 -13.22 -2.00 6.05
C THR A 1108 -12.41 -1.26 7.11
N GLY A 1109 -11.33 -1.88 7.58
CA GLY A 1109 -10.59 -1.45 8.77
C GLY A 1109 -9.17 -0.94 8.53
N GLY A 1110 -8.63 -1.09 7.32
CA GLY A 1110 -7.31 -0.58 6.95
C GLY A 1110 -6.15 -1.18 7.76
N PRO A 1111 -5.00 -0.47 7.81
CA PRO A 1111 -3.82 -0.93 8.56
C PRO A 1111 -4.06 -1.15 10.05
N LYS A 1112 -5.05 -0.46 10.63
CA LYS A 1112 -5.42 -0.60 12.05
C LYS A 1112 -6.00 -1.96 12.35
N LEU A 1113 -6.99 -2.39 11.55
CA LEU A 1113 -7.60 -3.70 11.74
C LEU A 1113 -6.56 -4.79 11.52
N VAL A 1114 -5.69 -4.66 10.52
CA VAL A 1114 -4.60 -5.63 10.32
C VAL A 1114 -3.68 -5.70 11.55
N ARG A 1115 -3.32 -4.56 12.16
CA ARG A 1115 -2.59 -4.57 13.43
C ARG A 1115 -3.33 -5.31 14.55
N VAL A 1116 -4.62 -5.04 14.73
CA VAL A 1116 -5.47 -5.69 15.74
C VAL A 1116 -5.57 -7.20 15.48
N LEU A 1117 -5.63 -7.62 14.21
CA LEU A 1117 -5.61 -9.03 13.84
C LEU A 1117 -4.33 -9.72 14.34
N TYR A 1118 -3.16 -9.12 14.09
CA TYR A 1118 -1.86 -9.68 14.50
C TYR A 1118 -1.63 -9.64 16.03
N GLU A 1119 -1.95 -8.53 16.69
CA GLU A 1119 -1.64 -8.33 18.12
C GLU A 1119 -2.69 -8.89 19.08
N GLU A 1120 -3.97 -8.91 18.69
CA GLU A 1120 -5.09 -9.22 19.60
C GLU A 1120 -5.94 -10.37 19.06
N THR A 1121 -6.59 -10.22 17.90
CA THR A 1121 -7.66 -11.13 17.46
C THR A 1121 -7.18 -12.57 17.27
N PHE A 1122 -6.09 -12.78 16.54
CA PHE A 1122 -5.60 -14.15 16.29
C PHE A 1122 -4.95 -14.80 17.52
N PRO A 1123 -4.11 -14.10 18.30
CA PRO A 1123 -3.65 -14.63 19.59
C PRO A 1123 -4.80 -15.07 20.49
N THR A 1124 -5.85 -14.25 20.60
CA THR A 1124 -7.04 -14.58 21.39
C THR A 1124 -7.80 -15.78 20.83
N LEU A 1125 -8.01 -15.86 19.51
CA LEU A 1125 -8.66 -17.02 18.87
C LEU A 1125 -7.90 -18.34 19.11
N LEU A 1126 -6.57 -18.31 19.03
CA LEU A 1126 -5.72 -19.48 19.27
C LEU A 1126 -5.75 -19.94 20.74
N LEU A 1127 -5.95 -19.00 21.66
CA LEU A 1127 -6.05 -19.28 23.09
C LEU A 1127 -7.47 -19.68 23.53
N LEU A 1128 -8.55 -19.18 22.92
CA LEU A 1128 -9.92 -19.44 23.38
C LEU A 1128 -10.60 -20.67 22.76
N GLY A 1129 -10.07 -21.23 21.66
CA GLY A 1129 -10.47 -22.57 21.23
C GLY A 1129 -11.84 -22.70 20.54
N GLU A 1130 -12.41 -21.66 19.94
CA GLU A 1130 -13.76 -21.72 19.32
C GLU A 1130 -13.90 -22.59 18.05
N ALA A 1131 -12.87 -23.34 17.67
CA ALA A 1131 -12.89 -24.19 16.48
C ALA A 1131 -13.25 -25.64 16.84
N ASP A 1132 -14.55 -25.93 16.92
CA ASP A 1132 -15.11 -27.30 16.87
C ASP A 1132 -14.80 -27.94 15.49
N CYS A 1133 -13.55 -28.36 15.30
CA CYS A 1133 -13.08 -29.06 14.11
C CYS A 1133 -13.00 -30.55 14.41
N LYS A 1134 -14.10 -31.29 14.18
CA LYS A 1134 -14.10 -32.76 14.24
C LYS A 1134 -13.44 -33.31 12.97
N GLY A 1135 -12.21 -33.84 13.09
CA GLY A 1135 -11.48 -34.54 12.01
C GLY A 1135 -10.17 -33.87 11.58
N ALA A 1136 -9.17 -34.68 11.22
CA ALA A 1136 -7.81 -34.21 10.93
C ALA A 1136 -7.73 -33.25 9.73
N MET A 1137 -8.45 -33.54 8.64
CA MET A 1137 -8.44 -32.71 7.42
C MET A 1137 -9.14 -31.36 7.62
N HIS A 1138 -10.21 -31.34 8.41
CA HIS A 1138 -10.87 -30.11 8.86
C HIS A 1138 -9.91 -29.19 9.60
N GLY A 1139 -9.10 -29.74 10.52
CA GLY A 1139 -8.08 -29.00 11.23
C GLY A 1139 -7.03 -28.42 10.27
N ILE A 1140 -6.51 -29.22 9.33
CA ILE A 1140 -5.45 -28.81 8.40
C ILE A 1140 -5.91 -27.65 7.50
N LEU A 1141 -7.03 -27.81 6.78
CA LEU A 1141 -7.53 -26.76 5.87
C LEU A 1141 -7.94 -25.49 6.62
N SER A 1142 -8.50 -25.64 7.83
CA SER A 1142 -8.82 -24.50 8.68
C SER A 1142 -7.55 -23.74 9.07
N GLY A 1143 -6.51 -24.43 9.54
CA GLY A 1143 -5.22 -23.83 9.89
C GLY A 1143 -4.59 -23.08 8.72
N TYR A 1144 -4.65 -23.66 7.51
CA TYR A 1144 -4.17 -23.01 6.30
C TYR A 1144 -4.99 -21.78 5.90
N ALA A 1145 -6.32 -21.86 6.03
CA ALA A 1145 -7.19 -20.73 5.73
C ALA A 1145 -6.90 -19.53 6.65
N VAL A 1146 -6.66 -19.79 7.94
CA VAL A 1146 -6.24 -18.76 8.90
C VAL A 1146 -4.88 -18.17 8.52
N ALA A 1147 -3.91 -19.02 8.16
CA ALA A 1147 -2.58 -18.58 7.77
C ALA A 1147 -2.62 -17.68 6.53
N PHE A 1148 -3.38 -18.06 5.49
CA PHE A 1148 -3.56 -17.25 4.30
C PHE A 1148 -4.26 -15.92 4.59
N LEU A 1149 -5.31 -15.93 5.40
CA LEU A 1149 -6.03 -14.69 5.75
C LEU A 1149 -5.12 -13.69 6.46
N LEU A 1150 -4.36 -14.15 7.46
CA LEU A 1150 -3.43 -13.31 8.21
C LEU A 1150 -2.29 -12.79 7.33
N PHE A 1151 -1.71 -13.68 6.53
CA PHE A 1151 -0.61 -13.38 5.63
C PHE A 1151 -1.01 -12.39 4.53
N TYR A 1152 -2.09 -12.64 3.79
CA TYR A 1152 -2.57 -11.73 2.74
C TYR A 1152 -2.99 -10.37 3.30
N SER A 1153 -3.64 -10.33 4.47
CA SER A 1153 -4.00 -9.06 5.13
C SER A 1153 -2.75 -8.23 5.47
N GLY A 1154 -1.67 -8.88 5.92
CA GLY A 1154 -0.38 -8.24 6.16
C GLY A 1154 0.27 -7.74 4.88
N VAL A 1155 0.37 -8.59 3.85
CA VAL A 1155 1.03 -8.27 2.57
C VAL A 1155 0.33 -7.12 1.84
N PHE A 1156 -1.01 -7.08 1.81
CA PHE A 1156 -1.77 -6.00 1.17
C PHE A 1156 -1.62 -4.64 1.87
N VAL A 1157 -1.19 -4.61 3.13
CA VAL A 1157 -0.97 -3.37 3.89
C VAL A 1157 0.51 -2.97 3.94
N TRP A 1158 1.41 -3.93 4.10
CA TRP A 1158 2.83 -3.69 4.39
C TRP A 1158 3.77 -3.93 3.20
N GLY A 1159 3.28 -4.53 2.11
CA GLY A 1159 4.10 -4.88 0.95
C GLY A 1159 5.08 -6.03 1.21
N VAL A 1160 5.86 -6.37 0.18
CA VAL A 1160 6.80 -7.51 0.19
C VAL A 1160 8.27 -7.06 0.40
N ASP A 1161 8.61 -5.83 0.05
CA ASP A 1161 10.00 -5.35 0.03
C ASP A 1161 10.52 -4.90 1.43
N GLU A 1162 11.86 -4.82 1.54
CA GLU A 1162 12.57 -4.36 2.76
C GLU A 1162 12.25 -2.91 3.08
N ALA A 1163 12.41 -2.02 2.08
CA ALA A 1163 12.14 -0.61 2.21
C ALA A 1163 10.62 -0.40 2.24
N PRO A 1164 10.06 0.08 3.37
CA PRO A 1164 8.65 0.38 3.42
C PRO A 1164 8.32 1.50 2.42
N PRO A 1165 7.16 1.43 1.75
CA PRO A 1165 6.70 2.49 0.84
C PRO A 1165 6.69 3.87 1.52
N ALA A 1166 6.75 4.94 0.71
CA ALA A 1166 6.65 6.32 1.19
C ALA A 1166 5.39 6.53 2.06
N PHE A 1167 4.25 5.93 1.71
CA PHE A 1167 3.03 5.97 2.53
C PHE A 1167 3.07 5.11 3.80
N THR A 1168 3.89 4.07 3.80
CA THR A 1168 4.05 3.16 4.94
C THR A 1168 5.09 3.67 5.92
N TRP A 1169 5.81 4.76 5.66
CA TRP A 1169 6.79 5.32 6.61
C TRP A 1169 6.19 5.61 8.00
N VAL A 1170 4.94 6.09 8.07
CA VAL A 1170 4.21 6.30 9.34
C VAL A 1170 3.82 4.98 10.04
N TYR A 1171 3.84 3.87 9.31
CA TYR A 1171 3.41 2.52 9.72
C TYR A 1171 4.54 1.47 9.71
N SER A 1172 5.72 1.79 9.21
CA SER A 1172 6.79 0.84 8.93
C SER A 1172 7.62 0.52 10.17
N SER A 1173 7.88 1.53 11.00
CA SER A 1173 8.35 1.35 12.38
C SER A 1173 7.38 0.49 13.19
N LYS A 1174 6.10 0.44 12.80
CA LYS A 1174 5.09 -0.42 13.42
C LYS A 1174 5.03 -1.82 12.82
N ARG A 1175 5.32 -2.03 11.52
CA ARG A 1175 5.38 -3.37 10.89
C ARG A 1175 6.32 -4.28 11.67
N ALA A 1176 7.56 -3.83 11.87
CA ALA A 1176 8.59 -4.55 12.62
C ALA A 1176 8.10 -4.98 14.01
N ARG A 1177 7.50 -4.02 14.74
CA ARG A 1177 6.99 -4.22 16.10
C ARG A 1177 5.79 -5.18 16.13
N VAL A 1178 4.81 -5.00 15.25
CA VAL A 1178 3.58 -5.79 15.21
C VAL A 1178 3.87 -7.23 14.77
N PHE A 1179 4.62 -7.38 13.69
CA PHE A 1179 5.03 -8.70 13.20
C PHE A 1179 5.94 -9.40 14.19
N GLY A 1180 6.94 -8.70 14.76
CA GLY A 1180 7.84 -9.23 15.78
C GLY A 1180 7.09 -9.78 16.99
N ARG A 1181 6.17 -9.01 17.57
CA ARG A 1181 5.33 -9.46 18.70
C ARG A 1181 4.49 -10.69 18.37
N HIS A 1182 3.93 -10.74 17.17
CA HIS A 1182 3.16 -11.92 16.74
C HIS A 1182 4.07 -13.15 16.62
N MET A 1183 5.27 -13.00 16.07
CA MET A 1183 6.23 -14.10 15.96
C MET A 1183 6.77 -14.55 17.32
N ASP A 1184 6.95 -13.63 18.28
CA ASP A 1184 7.30 -13.96 19.66
C ASP A 1184 6.21 -14.78 20.34
N PHE A 1185 4.94 -14.40 20.11
CA PHE A 1185 3.79 -15.18 20.58
C PHE A 1185 3.77 -16.58 19.96
N VAL A 1186 3.98 -16.69 18.64
CA VAL A 1186 4.08 -17.98 17.95
C VAL A 1186 5.23 -18.80 18.53
N ALA A 1187 6.41 -18.21 18.76
CA ALA A 1187 7.57 -18.88 19.33
C ALA A 1187 7.26 -19.54 20.68
N LYS A 1188 6.61 -18.80 21.60
CA LYS A 1188 6.18 -19.34 22.90
C LYS A 1188 5.23 -20.54 22.78
N ILE A 1189 4.35 -20.54 21.78
CA ILE A 1189 3.49 -21.70 21.49
C ILE A 1189 4.31 -22.88 20.99
N VAL A 1190 5.27 -22.65 20.08
CA VAL A 1190 6.10 -23.74 19.52
C VAL A 1190 7.02 -24.35 20.58
N GLU A 1191 7.53 -23.55 21.51
CA GLU A 1191 8.37 -24.01 22.63
C GLU A 1191 7.59 -24.84 23.65
N GLY A 1192 6.27 -24.62 23.76
CA GLY A 1192 5.39 -25.28 24.71
C GLY A 1192 5.07 -24.45 25.96
N ASP A 1193 5.57 -23.22 26.04
CA ASP A 1193 5.34 -22.28 27.14
C ASP A 1193 3.87 -21.84 27.21
N LEU A 1194 3.21 -21.77 26.05
CA LEU A 1194 1.78 -21.51 25.91
C LEU A 1194 1.09 -22.71 25.29
N LYS A 1195 0.08 -23.28 25.97
CA LYS A 1195 -0.76 -24.35 25.43
C LYS A 1195 -1.98 -23.74 24.72
N PRO A 1196 -2.10 -23.86 23.38
CA PRO A 1196 -3.29 -23.41 22.67
C PRO A 1196 -4.47 -24.36 23.00
N ILE A 1197 -5.67 -23.79 23.18
CA ILE A 1197 -6.89 -24.57 23.47
C ILE A 1197 -7.47 -25.20 22.19
N CYS A 1198 -7.10 -24.69 21.00
CA CYS A 1198 -7.51 -25.27 19.71
C CYS A 1198 -6.97 -26.70 19.46
N GLN A 1199 -7.70 -27.47 18.62
CA GLN A 1199 -7.28 -28.80 18.15
C GLN A 1199 -5.80 -28.83 17.69
N PRO A 1200 -4.98 -29.79 18.17
CA PRO A 1200 -3.54 -29.85 17.89
C PRO A 1200 -3.17 -29.80 16.40
N GLY A 1201 -4.02 -30.36 15.52
CA GLY A 1201 -3.79 -30.37 14.08
C GLY A 1201 -3.97 -29.01 13.42
N ALA A 1202 -4.89 -28.17 13.90
CA ALA A 1202 -5.24 -26.91 13.23
C ALA A 1202 -4.19 -25.82 13.44
N TRP A 1203 -3.75 -25.61 14.68
CA TRP A 1203 -2.75 -24.59 14.96
C TRP A 1203 -1.35 -25.00 14.48
N LYS A 1204 -1.00 -26.30 14.52
CA LYS A 1204 0.24 -26.79 13.89
C LYS A 1204 0.23 -26.55 12.38
N ALA A 1205 -0.89 -26.79 11.70
CA ALA A 1205 -1.05 -26.48 10.29
C ALA A 1205 -0.95 -24.97 10.01
N PHE A 1206 -1.56 -24.13 10.86
CA PHE A 1206 -1.42 -22.68 10.80
C PHE A 1206 0.05 -22.24 10.89
N VAL A 1207 0.77 -22.64 11.95
CA VAL A 1207 2.17 -22.23 12.16
C VAL A 1207 3.07 -22.67 11.01
N LYS A 1208 2.97 -23.93 10.58
CA LYS A 1208 3.75 -24.46 9.45
C LYS A 1208 3.48 -23.69 8.16
N CYS A 1209 2.20 -23.43 7.86
CA CYS A 1209 1.79 -22.70 6.66
C CYS A 1209 2.24 -21.23 6.74
N PHE A 1210 1.98 -20.54 7.84
CA PHE A 1210 2.32 -19.14 8.01
C PHE A 1210 3.82 -18.88 7.90
N ILE A 1211 4.65 -19.67 8.60
CA ILE A 1211 6.11 -19.57 8.49
C ILE A 1211 6.57 -19.90 7.06
N GLY A 1212 5.99 -20.94 6.44
CA GLY A 1212 6.27 -21.28 5.04
C GLY A 1212 5.95 -20.15 4.06
N LEU A 1213 4.81 -19.46 4.25
CA LEU A 1213 4.41 -18.31 3.44
C LEU A 1213 5.40 -17.15 3.60
N VAL A 1214 5.78 -16.82 4.84
CA VAL A 1214 6.75 -15.75 5.12
C VAL A 1214 8.11 -16.06 4.49
N ILE A 1215 8.65 -17.27 4.66
CA ILE A 1215 9.95 -17.67 4.08
C ILE A 1215 9.93 -17.57 2.55
N ARG A 1216 8.84 -18.05 1.91
CA ARG A 1216 8.77 -18.13 0.45
C ARG A 1216 8.49 -16.77 -0.20
N PHE A 1217 7.56 -15.99 0.36
CA PHE A 1217 7.01 -14.82 -0.33
C PHE A 1217 7.48 -13.49 0.28
N THR A 1218 7.92 -13.45 1.54
CA THR A 1218 8.39 -12.22 2.21
C THR A 1218 9.61 -12.50 3.10
N PRO A 1219 10.73 -13.03 2.56
CA PRO A 1219 11.91 -13.37 3.37
C PRO A 1219 12.50 -12.15 4.10
N THR A 1220 12.31 -10.96 3.53
CA THR A 1220 12.65 -9.66 4.09
C THR A 1220 12.03 -9.40 5.47
N TRP A 1221 10.84 -9.96 5.75
CA TRP A 1221 10.18 -9.80 7.05
C TRP A 1221 10.90 -10.55 8.17
N ILE A 1222 11.63 -11.61 7.83
CA ILE A 1222 12.40 -12.42 8.80
C ILE A 1222 13.60 -11.64 9.32
N ARG A 1223 14.24 -10.84 8.46
CA ARG A 1223 15.40 -9.98 8.82
C ARG A 1223 15.07 -8.93 9.87
N VAL A 1224 13.78 -8.65 10.11
CA VAL A 1224 13.30 -7.69 11.09
C VAL A 1224 13.09 -8.33 12.47
N LEU A 1225 13.08 -9.66 12.55
CA LEU A 1225 12.89 -10.39 13.81
C LEU A 1225 14.17 -10.40 14.65
N SER A 1226 14.00 -10.55 15.96
CA SER A 1226 15.14 -10.80 16.83
C SER A 1226 15.72 -12.20 16.54
N LEU A 1227 17.05 -12.31 16.58
CA LEU A 1227 17.74 -13.59 16.37
C LEU A 1227 17.24 -14.67 17.35
N GLU A 1228 16.97 -14.28 18.60
CA GLU A 1228 16.44 -15.16 19.64
C GLU A 1228 15.10 -15.79 19.21
N THR A 1229 14.15 -14.97 18.74
CA THR A 1229 12.82 -15.44 18.28
C THR A 1229 12.96 -16.46 17.15
N VAL A 1230 13.83 -16.20 16.18
CA VAL A 1230 14.06 -17.09 15.03
C VAL A 1230 14.65 -18.43 15.50
N ILE A 1231 15.64 -18.41 16.40
CA ILE A 1231 16.26 -19.63 16.94
C ILE A 1231 15.23 -20.46 17.71
N LYS A 1232 14.39 -19.83 18.53
CA LYS A 1232 13.31 -20.49 19.29
C LYS A 1232 12.33 -21.20 18.36
N LEU A 1233 11.86 -20.50 17.32
CA LEU A 1233 10.99 -21.06 16.29
C LEU A 1233 11.65 -22.23 15.56
N ALA A 1234 12.91 -22.08 15.15
CA ALA A 1234 13.64 -23.12 14.43
C ALA A 1234 13.81 -24.40 15.28
N LYS A 1235 14.19 -24.25 16.56
CA LYS A 1235 14.29 -25.37 17.53
C LYS A 1235 12.93 -26.05 17.72
N GLY A 1236 11.87 -25.27 17.86
CA GLY A 1236 10.51 -25.79 17.99
C GLY A 1236 10.01 -26.54 16.74
N LEU A 1237 10.29 -26.03 15.54
CA LEU A 1237 9.96 -26.70 14.27
C LEU A 1237 10.69 -28.04 14.13
N ARG A 1238 11.94 -28.15 14.57
CA ARG A 1238 12.67 -29.44 14.64
C ARG A 1238 11.98 -30.43 15.57
N ARG A 1239 11.52 -29.99 16.74
CA ARG A 1239 10.76 -30.84 17.67
C ARG A 1239 9.46 -31.37 17.04
N TRP A 1240 8.89 -30.64 16.09
CA TRP A 1240 7.71 -31.08 15.33
C TRP A 1240 8.03 -31.90 14.07
N ASN A 1241 9.28 -32.34 13.92
CA ASN A 1241 9.78 -33.09 12.77
C ASN A 1241 9.69 -32.29 11.45
N GLU A 1242 9.94 -30.98 11.50
CA GLU A 1242 10.03 -30.08 10.33
C GLU A 1242 11.44 -29.48 10.17
N PRO A 1243 12.49 -30.31 9.96
CA PRO A 1243 13.87 -29.85 9.89
C PRO A 1243 14.14 -28.98 8.66
N GLU A 1244 13.38 -29.16 7.57
CA GLU A 1244 13.56 -28.40 6.33
C GLU A 1244 13.05 -26.96 6.47
N LEU A 1245 11.89 -26.79 7.10
CA LEU A 1245 11.33 -25.47 7.39
C LEU A 1245 12.17 -24.73 8.45
N SER A 1246 12.67 -25.47 9.45
CA SER A 1246 13.63 -24.94 10.43
C SER A 1246 14.89 -24.39 9.77
N LEU A 1247 15.49 -25.15 8.85
CA LEU A 1247 16.71 -24.74 8.16
C LEU A 1247 16.45 -23.53 7.25
N ALA A 1248 15.36 -23.56 6.48
CA ALA A 1248 14.99 -22.45 5.59
C ALA A 1248 14.70 -21.16 6.36
N LEU A 1249 14.12 -21.24 7.57
CA LEU A 1249 13.90 -20.08 8.44
C LEU A 1249 15.23 -19.44 8.88
N LEU A 1250 16.20 -20.27 9.30
CA LEU A 1250 17.51 -19.80 9.74
C LEU A 1250 18.34 -19.25 8.56
N GLU A 1251 18.25 -19.86 7.37
CA GLU A 1251 18.95 -19.38 6.17
C GLU A 1251 18.55 -17.93 5.79
N GLN A 1252 17.32 -17.51 6.11
CA GLN A 1252 16.76 -16.18 5.79
C GLN A 1252 16.97 -15.11 6.89
N ALA A 1253 17.47 -15.48 8.06
CA ALA A 1253 17.52 -14.61 9.24
C ALA A 1253 18.73 -13.65 9.30
N GLY A 1254 19.50 -13.55 8.22
CA GLY A 1254 20.66 -12.66 8.14
C GLY A 1254 21.99 -13.32 8.55
N PRO A 1255 23.12 -12.60 8.41
CA PRO A 1255 24.45 -13.10 8.77
C PRO A 1255 24.55 -13.58 10.23
N ALA A 1256 23.94 -12.89 11.20
CA ALA A 1256 24.03 -13.28 12.61
C ALA A 1256 23.48 -14.70 12.91
N ALA A 1257 22.68 -15.30 12.01
CA ALA A 1257 22.16 -16.65 12.17
C ALA A 1257 23.09 -17.75 11.60
N MET A 1258 24.26 -17.43 11.01
CA MET A 1258 25.16 -18.44 10.41
C MET A 1258 25.52 -19.55 11.39
N SER A 1259 25.82 -19.17 12.63
CA SER A 1259 26.18 -20.10 13.69
C SER A 1259 25.06 -21.06 14.05
N ALA A 1260 23.85 -20.54 14.20
CA ALA A 1260 22.65 -21.35 14.42
C ALA A 1260 22.36 -22.30 13.25
N VAL A 1261 22.72 -21.95 12.01
CA VAL A 1261 22.63 -22.84 10.83
C VAL A 1261 23.67 -23.97 10.90
N VAL A 1262 24.88 -23.69 11.35
CA VAL A 1262 25.94 -24.70 11.50
C VAL A 1262 25.58 -25.70 12.62
N GLU A 1263 25.16 -25.21 13.79
CA GLU A 1263 24.60 -26.03 14.87
C GLU A 1263 23.39 -26.85 14.41
N ALA A 1264 22.62 -26.29 13.48
CA ALA A 1264 21.48 -26.96 12.91
C ALA A 1264 21.85 -28.17 12.05
N LEU A 1265 23.05 -28.19 11.45
CA LEU A 1265 23.53 -29.21 10.51
C LEU A 1265 24.49 -30.22 11.15
N SER A 1266 24.98 -29.94 12.36
CA SER A 1266 25.67 -30.91 13.23
C SER A 1266 24.67 -31.88 13.82
#